data_AF-Q26FX7-F1
#
_entry.id   AF-Q26FX7-F1
#
_cell.length_a   1.000
_cell.length_b   1.000
_cell.length_c   1.000
_cell.angle_alpha   90.00
_cell.angle_beta   90.00
_cell.angle_gamma   90.00
#
_symmetry.space_group_name_H-M   'P 1'
#
loop_
_entity.id
_entity.type
_entity.pdbx_description
1 polymer ?
#
loop_
_entity_poly.entity_id
_entity_poly.type
_entity_poly.pdbx_seq_one_letter_code
_entity_poly.pdbx_strand_id
1 'polypeptide(L)'
;MMRYIYLLIVSLPFLLMAQGQKEELNWQPAVSQSIGDYTVLIPYFENGFQFNGSQIWYSKSIEVTSQVNESSLVLEDLKTEVITNSELANLDKDYIADELQYSLRNALSRKRNYAQIKVSPIYKDGSQYRRVLSFTPVFTKGMPVFLTKSTSYGNSLLTSGDWYRFKVENTGVHRITRSFLSNLGINVSDIDPRNIKIYSNGGPSLPLVNSETVAYDPAEIAISVRGEADGSFDNGDEILFYATAANTEYVQENDSHINPYTDDSFYYITVSNGNGKRVLPFVQPMGTPAVTYDYFHARQHHEVDERNIGQIGRIWYGERFDFDAEQTFDFNFENVISTRPASLKIVTGAISDIGSSFTCEVNSVNVGSINHVGLAGANTVVSRRGQLIANNITVSSDDIAVKITYDNSGNPGAEGYLDYIQLEVPQSLVGTSNSYRFRNTDAALQPGVVRFQFSNATSISEVWNISDPYNVTTVLNNTNDPNFSFADNGGEVKEYLAVNDNNAFNPVSVSNRRVANQNLKGTIFIDSNGNFRDIDYLIIAPDFLENEAQRLANYHITSSNLNTKVVTLTDIYNEFSEGEQDIAAIRNFVKYVYDNASSPANRVRYLNMFGDASFDYKDRISIRENIVPSFHTAEATSLTQSYVTDDFFTYMNPNEGNVATNNLMDLAVGRMIVSDVISAREMVDKVISYTAQPAFERWRNDVVLIADDIDDPQTDSNLQVNVNDLADQIELNRPDYNVRKIMMDSYQQFSTAGGFRYPDVEEAVKNAFERGSLVINYFGHGNEDGLAQEFIVTQSSVENLRNPNNLPLFITVTCEFTRFDNPLRPSGGEKVYLNPDGGAIGLVATNRLIFISTGVTLNRTLDQYLFSYNNAQAISMAESLRLAKVDPALNNDATRRVVAFIGDPALKLAIPDPNIVLTAVNGNPIAVNTDVLRALDPVVLSGEVHDLQGNLIPNYNGEVSVTVFDKEIDRTTLGNDNARDVNSQLILLDFKQQGEVLFRGQATVTNGLFDVNFVMPLDTQVPIGNGRISFYAKRDGVQEDKNGYNLDVRIGGVNTAAPADDIGPEIDLYMNDINFVNGGITDDNPFILAFLSDDNGINTSSGIGHDITATLDGNDVDPYILNDYYEADVDDFSRGQVYFPLRDLEPGLHTLKLKAWDTYNNSAEEEIQFVVAENDDIKLDRVLNYPNPFTTYTEFWFNHNKPFEPLDVQVQVMTISGKVVWSKNQSVTTTGFTSREITWDGTDDFGQRLGKGVYIYKITVKSTLSNQQTSKIEKLVIL
;
A
#
# COMPACT_ATOMS: atom_id res chain seq x y z
N MET A 1 -8.41 -16.11 78.15
CA MET A 1 -9.70 -16.83 78.04
C MET A 1 -10.69 -15.84 77.40
N MET A 2 -10.72 -15.56 76.10
CA MET A 2 -10.54 -16.38 74.89
C MET A 2 -11.48 -17.59 74.87
N ARG A 3 -12.62 -17.49 74.18
CA ARG A 3 -13.07 -18.41 73.11
C ARG A 3 -14.55 -18.27 72.70
N TYR A 4 -14.73 -18.28 71.38
CA TYR A 4 -15.88 -18.71 70.57
C TYR A 4 -17.23 -17.97 70.67
N ILE A 5 -17.58 -17.26 69.59
CA ILE A 5 -18.66 -17.58 68.63
C ILE A 5 -18.80 -16.38 67.66
N TYR A 6 -18.60 -16.62 66.37
CA TYR A 6 -19.18 -15.97 65.17
C TYR A 6 -18.22 -16.23 63.99
N LEU A 7 -18.36 -17.42 63.41
CA LEU A 7 -17.63 -17.86 62.22
C LEU A 7 -18.65 -18.60 61.34
N LEU A 8 -19.48 -17.82 60.65
CA LEU A 8 -20.32 -18.25 59.54
C LEU A 8 -20.77 -16.96 58.82
N ILE A 9 -20.64 -16.93 57.50
CA ILE A 9 -20.92 -15.81 56.58
C ILE A 9 -19.74 -14.83 56.38
N VAL A 10 -18.60 -15.30 55.86
CA VAL A 10 -17.80 -14.57 54.86
C VAL A 10 -17.02 -15.59 54.02
N SER A 11 -17.67 -16.18 53.03
CA SER A 11 -17.00 -16.85 51.91
C SER A 11 -17.98 -16.93 50.74
N LEU A 12 -18.33 -15.77 50.19
CA LEU A 12 -18.75 -15.70 48.79
C LEU A 12 -17.47 -15.74 47.95
N PRO A 13 -17.31 -16.67 46.99
CA PRO A 13 -16.36 -16.44 45.92
C PRO A 13 -16.90 -15.27 45.08
N PHE A 14 -16.07 -14.24 44.89
CA PHE A 14 -16.24 -13.28 43.81
C PHE A 14 -16.02 -14.01 42.47
N LEU A 15 -17.03 -14.77 42.03
CA LEU A 15 -17.16 -15.19 40.64
C LEU A 15 -17.88 -14.06 39.89
N LEU A 16 -17.17 -12.98 39.58
CA LEU A 16 -17.61 -12.06 38.54
C LEU A 16 -17.27 -12.71 37.20
N MET A 17 -18.07 -13.70 36.79
CA MET A 17 -18.11 -14.15 35.40
C MET A 17 -18.69 -13.01 34.56
N ALA A 18 -18.02 -12.63 33.48
CA ALA A 18 -18.71 -11.89 32.43
C ALA A 18 -19.69 -12.89 31.80
N GLN A 19 -21.01 -12.62 31.91
CA GLN A 19 -22.02 -13.47 31.29
C GLN A 19 -21.92 -13.30 29.77
N GLY A 20 -21.59 -14.38 29.07
CA GLY A 20 -21.63 -14.44 27.61
C GLY A 20 -23.06 -14.24 27.11
N GLN A 21 -23.21 -13.50 26.02
CA GLN A 21 -24.47 -13.45 25.28
C GLN A 21 -24.60 -14.75 24.49
N LYS A 22 -25.80 -15.34 24.46
CA LYS A 22 -26.07 -16.51 23.61
C LYS A 22 -25.90 -16.12 22.15
N GLU A 23 -25.07 -16.87 21.42
CA GLU A 23 -24.85 -16.75 19.98
C GLU A 23 -25.71 -17.79 19.27
N GLU A 24 -26.50 -17.37 18.27
CA GLU A 24 -27.32 -18.23 17.43
C GLU A 24 -26.78 -18.18 16.00
N LEU A 25 -26.43 -19.35 15.45
CA LEU A 25 -25.99 -19.50 14.07
C LEU A 25 -27.25 -19.78 13.23
N ASN A 26 -27.82 -18.71 12.68
CA ASN A 26 -29.00 -18.78 11.83
C ASN A 26 -28.61 -19.29 10.44
N TRP A 27 -28.58 -20.62 10.28
CA TRP A 27 -28.26 -21.26 9.02
C TRP A 27 -29.30 -20.95 7.95
N GLN A 28 -28.82 -20.48 6.81
CA GLN A 28 -29.61 -20.22 5.61
C GLN A 28 -29.35 -21.32 4.58
N PRO A 29 -30.10 -21.37 3.46
CA PRO A 29 -29.68 -22.11 2.29
C PRO A 29 -28.23 -21.75 1.91
N ALA A 30 -27.50 -22.71 1.33
CA ALA A 30 -26.14 -22.46 0.86
C ALA A 30 -26.13 -21.26 -0.10
N VAL A 31 -25.12 -20.40 0.04
CA VAL A 31 -24.98 -19.18 -0.75
C VAL A 31 -23.74 -19.26 -1.63
N SER A 32 -23.81 -18.64 -2.79
CA SER A 32 -22.66 -18.43 -3.65
C SER A 32 -21.76 -17.35 -3.02
N GLN A 33 -20.48 -17.67 -2.82
CA GLN A 33 -19.45 -16.67 -2.56
C GLN A 33 -18.61 -16.50 -3.82
N SER A 34 -18.29 -15.24 -4.16
CA SER A 34 -17.50 -14.92 -5.35
C SER A 34 -16.21 -14.23 -5.01
N ILE A 35 -15.20 -14.53 -5.81
CA ILE A 35 -13.90 -13.86 -5.80
C ILE A 35 -13.34 -13.83 -7.22
N GLY A 36 -13.25 -12.64 -7.82
CA GLY A 36 -13.11 -12.52 -9.28
C GLY A 36 -14.13 -13.39 -10.02
N ASP A 37 -13.70 -14.07 -11.08
CA ASP A 37 -14.54 -14.95 -11.91
C ASP A 37 -14.88 -16.32 -11.27
N TYR A 38 -14.58 -16.52 -9.99
CA TYR A 38 -14.79 -17.77 -9.29
C TYR A 38 -15.97 -17.68 -8.32
N THR A 39 -16.94 -18.56 -8.53
CA THR A 39 -18.13 -18.69 -7.67
C THR A 39 -18.17 -20.07 -7.03
N VAL A 40 -18.34 -20.11 -5.70
CA VAL A 40 -18.44 -21.36 -4.93
C VAL A 40 -19.68 -21.37 -4.05
N LEU A 41 -20.46 -22.46 -4.13
CA LEU A 41 -21.65 -22.64 -3.28
C LEU A 41 -21.22 -23.24 -1.94
N ILE A 42 -21.40 -22.51 -0.85
CA ILE A 42 -20.98 -22.95 0.49
C ILE A 42 -22.10 -22.84 1.54
N PRO A 43 -22.06 -23.66 2.60
CA PRO A 43 -22.97 -23.52 3.73
C PRO A 43 -22.82 -22.15 4.40
N TYR A 44 -23.93 -21.50 4.76
CA TYR A 44 -23.92 -20.14 5.27
C TYR A 44 -24.84 -19.95 6.49
N PHE A 45 -24.43 -19.06 7.38
CA PHE A 45 -25.22 -18.58 8.51
C PHE A 45 -25.02 -17.08 8.67
N GLU A 46 -26.01 -16.38 9.21
CA GLU A 46 -25.89 -14.96 9.47
C GLU A 46 -25.05 -14.66 10.72
N ASN A 47 -24.41 -13.49 10.73
CA ASN A 47 -23.65 -12.91 11.85
C ASN A 47 -22.41 -13.72 12.28
N GLY A 48 -21.23 -13.11 12.10
CA GLY A 48 -19.96 -13.73 12.48
C GLY A 48 -19.49 -14.83 11.53
N PHE A 49 -20.16 -15.04 10.39
CA PHE A 49 -19.67 -15.92 9.33
C PHE A 49 -18.37 -15.39 8.72
N GLN A 50 -17.42 -16.29 8.47
CA GLN A 50 -16.14 -15.99 7.86
C GLN A 50 -15.77 -17.11 6.87
N PHE A 51 -15.14 -16.73 5.75
CA PHE A 51 -14.69 -17.63 4.71
C PHE A 51 -13.38 -17.12 4.10
N ASN A 52 -12.43 -18.02 3.81
CA ASN A 52 -11.14 -17.65 3.18
C ASN A 52 -10.89 -18.31 1.81
N GLY A 53 -11.90 -18.97 1.24
CA GLY A 53 -11.76 -19.74 0.00
C GLY A 53 -11.79 -21.26 0.22
N SER A 54 -11.47 -21.75 1.42
CA SER A 54 -11.45 -23.20 1.71
C SER A 54 -12.13 -23.59 3.02
N GLN A 55 -12.10 -22.72 4.03
CA GLN A 55 -12.64 -22.95 5.36
C GLN A 55 -13.72 -21.93 5.70
N ILE A 56 -14.77 -22.39 6.38
CA ILE A 56 -15.74 -21.51 7.06
C ILE A 56 -15.51 -21.54 8.57
N TRP A 57 -15.67 -20.39 9.23
CA TRP A 57 -15.72 -20.34 10.69
C TRP A 57 -16.70 -19.30 11.22
N TYR A 58 -17.15 -19.48 12.47
CA TYR A 58 -17.76 -18.39 13.22
C TYR A 58 -16.66 -17.57 13.90
N SER A 59 -16.74 -16.25 13.80
CA SER A 59 -15.88 -15.33 14.52
C SER A 59 -16.64 -14.14 15.08
N LYS A 60 -16.29 -13.72 16.29
CA LYS A 60 -16.82 -12.50 16.91
C LYS A 60 -15.74 -11.78 17.71
N SER A 61 -15.69 -10.46 17.55
CA SER A 61 -14.79 -9.57 18.28
C SER A 61 -15.59 -8.77 19.27
N ILE A 62 -15.19 -8.79 20.54
CA ILE A 62 -15.89 -8.10 21.61
C ILE A 62 -14.90 -7.16 22.28
N GLU A 63 -15.20 -5.86 22.30
CA GLU A 63 -14.39 -4.92 23.07
C GLU A 63 -14.53 -5.22 24.57
N VAL A 64 -13.40 -5.37 25.24
CA VAL A 64 -13.29 -5.71 26.66
C VAL A 64 -12.46 -4.66 27.38
N THR A 65 -12.72 -4.51 28.69
CA THR A 65 -12.03 -3.50 29.52
C THR A 65 -10.60 -3.90 29.90
N SER A 66 -10.23 -5.16 29.70
CA SER A 66 -8.92 -5.71 30.03
C SER A 66 -8.68 -6.99 29.22
N GLN A 67 -7.44 -7.45 29.17
CA GLN A 67 -7.12 -8.78 28.63
C GLN A 67 -7.96 -9.89 29.29
N VAL A 68 -8.22 -10.94 28.52
CA VAL A 68 -8.97 -12.13 28.91
C VAL A 68 -8.03 -13.33 29.09
N ASN A 69 -8.42 -14.28 29.93
CA ASN A 69 -7.70 -15.54 30.05
C ASN A 69 -8.07 -16.44 28.86
N GLU A 70 -7.19 -16.53 27.87
CA GLU A 70 -7.41 -17.29 26.63
C GLU A 70 -7.74 -18.77 26.87
N SER A 71 -7.21 -19.36 27.95
CA SER A 71 -7.47 -20.76 28.28
C SER A 71 -8.80 -20.99 29.03
N SER A 72 -9.56 -19.92 29.31
CA SER A 72 -10.80 -20.00 30.11
C SER A 72 -12.08 -20.08 29.29
N LEU A 73 -11.99 -20.05 27.95
CA LEU A 73 -13.16 -20.14 27.09
C LEU A 73 -13.84 -21.51 27.24
N VAL A 74 -15.13 -21.48 27.57
CA VAL A 74 -16.03 -22.62 27.55
C VAL A 74 -17.27 -22.25 26.74
N LEU A 75 -17.71 -23.15 25.88
CA LEU A 75 -18.99 -23.00 25.17
C LEU A 75 -20.09 -23.71 25.97
N GLU A 76 -20.89 -22.94 26.71
CA GLU A 76 -22.07 -23.44 27.41
C GLU A 76 -23.28 -23.52 26.46
N ASP A 77 -24.32 -24.29 26.84
CA ASP A 77 -25.57 -24.44 26.07
C ASP A 77 -25.39 -24.79 24.58
N LEU A 78 -24.29 -25.49 24.23
CA LEU A 78 -23.97 -25.88 22.87
C LEU A 78 -25.08 -26.76 22.28
N LYS A 79 -25.69 -26.31 21.18
CA LYS A 79 -26.64 -27.08 20.37
C LYS A 79 -26.03 -27.36 19.00
N THR A 80 -26.14 -28.61 18.56
CA THR A 80 -25.65 -29.07 17.26
C THR A 80 -26.65 -30.03 16.63
N GLU A 81 -26.55 -30.22 15.32
CA GLU A 81 -27.30 -31.24 14.59
C GLU A 81 -26.43 -31.93 13.54
N VAL A 82 -26.85 -33.13 13.14
CA VAL A 82 -26.17 -33.93 12.10
C VAL A 82 -26.60 -33.45 10.73
N ILE A 83 -25.65 -33.30 9.81
CA ILE A 83 -25.89 -32.90 8.42
C ILE A 83 -25.40 -33.97 7.43
N THR A 84 -25.97 -33.93 6.23
CA THR A 84 -25.63 -34.81 5.11
C THR A 84 -24.47 -34.26 4.29
N ASN A 85 -23.83 -35.11 3.48
CA ASN A 85 -22.77 -34.67 2.56
C ASN A 85 -23.25 -33.63 1.53
N SER A 86 -24.53 -33.64 1.13
CA SER A 86 -25.08 -32.63 0.21
C SER A 86 -25.20 -31.25 0.86
N GLU A 87 -25.42 -31.19 2.18
CA GLU A 87 -25.52 -29.93 2.93
C GLU A 87 -24.15 -29.26 3.16
N LEU A 88 -23.05 -29.96 2.87
CA LEU A 88 -21.71 -29.37 2.81
C LEU A 88 -21.47 -28.55 1.54
N ALA A 89 -22.36 -28.65 0.55
CA ALA A 89 -22.23 -28.02 -0.76
C ALA A 89 -20.82 -28.26 -1.36
N ASN A 90 -20.09 -27.21 -1.74
CA ASN A 90 -18.74 -27.29 -2.29
C ASN A 90 -17.63 -27.08 -1.23
N LEU A 91 -17.94 -27.11 0.07
CA LEU A 91 -16.92 -26.99 1.11
C LEU A 91 -15.95 -28.17 1.03
N ASP A 92 -14.65 -27.86 1.00
CA ASP A 92 -13.61 -28.87 0.96
C ASP A 92 -13.53 -29.63 2.29
N LYS A 93 -13.70 -30.96 2.21
CA LYS A 93 -13.85 -31.85 3.36
C LYS A 93 -12.53 -32.11 4.07
N ASP A 94 -11.41 -31.87 3.40
CA ASP A 94 -10.08 -32.00 3.99
C ASP A 94 -9.82 -30.89 5.00
N TYR A 95 -10.53 -29.77 4.88
CA TYR A 95 -10.44 -28.63 5.79
C TYR A 95 -11.49 -28.61 6.91
N ILE A 96 -12.41 -29.59 6.94
CA ILE A 96 -13.39 -29.73 8.04
C ILE A 96 -12.72 -30.44 9.22
N ALA A 97 -12.70 -29.77 10.37
CA ALA A 97 -12.08 -30.27 11.59
C ALA A 97 -12.67 -31.62 12.06
N ASP A 98 -11.82 -32.49 12.59
CA ASP A 98 -12.19 -33.83 13.06
C ASP A 98 -12.99 -33.84 14.39
N GLU A 99 -13.06 -32.69 15.06
CA GLU A 99 -13.87 -32.44 16.26
C GLU A 99 -14.20 -30.94 16.36
N LEU A 100 -15.08 -30.55 17.30
CA LEU A 100 -15.42 -29.14 17.51
C LEU A 100 -14.20 -28.36 18.02
N GLN A 101 -13.72 -27.42 17.22
CA GLN A 101 -12.60 -26.53 17.56
C GLN A 101 -13.12 -25.15 17.96
N TYR A 102 -12.61 -24.59 19.05
CA TYR A 102 -12.89 -23.22 19.46
C TYR A 102 -11.71 -22.60 20.19
N SER A 103 -11.57 -21.28 20.09
CA SER A 103 -10.48 -20.54 20.72
C SER A 103 -10.88 -19.13 21.09
N LEU A 104 -10.17 -18.58 22.08
CA LEU A 104 -10.25 -17.19 22.52
C LEU A 104 -8.86 -16.58 22.39
N ARG A 105 -8.78 -15.42 21.74
CA ARG A 105 -7.52 -14.67 21.59
C ARG A 105 -7.70 -13.24 22.08
N ASN A 106 -6.66 -12.71 22.72
CA ASN A 106 -6.54 -11.28 22.94
C ASN A 106 -6.10 -10.61 21.65
N ALA A 107 -6.70 -9.46 21.36
CA ALA A 107 -6.30 -8.55 20.31
C ALA A 107 -6.25 -7.13 20.90
N LEU A 108 -5.23 -6.33 20.57
CA LEU A 108 -5.00 -5.04 21.19
C LEU A 108 -4.61 -3.99 20.14
N SER A 109 -5.31 -2.86 20.13
CA SER A 109 -4.93 -1.71 19.29
C SER A 109 -5.06 -0.43 20.10
N ARG A 110 -3.97 0.34 20.26
CA ARG A 110 -3.94 1.62 21.00
C ARG A 110 -4.73 1.60 22.32
N LYS A 111 -4.51 0.57 23.15
CA LYS A 111 -5.15 0.31 24.47
C LYS A 111 -6.61 -0.19 24.44
N ARG A 112 -7.23 -0.35 23.27
CA ARG A 112 -8.53 -1.03 23.14
C ARG A 112 -8.28 -2.52 23.11
N ASN A 113 -8.79 -3.21 24.12
CA ASN A 113 -8.65 -4.66 24.23
C ASN A 113 -9.87 -5.31 23.58
N TYR A 114 -9.65 -6.35 22.81
CA TYR A 114 -10.69 -7.16 22.22
C TYR A 114 -10.48 -8.62 22.59
N ALA A 115 -11.61 -9.29 22.84
CA ALA A 115 -11.70 -10.73 22.96
C ALA A 115 -12.23 -11.27 21.64
N GLN A 116 -11.39 -11.97 20.88
CA GLN A 116 -11.77 -12.60 19.63
C GLN A 116 -12.08 -14.08 19.86
N ILE A 117 -13.31 -14.47 19.57
CA ILE A 117 -13.81 -15.84 19.69
C ILE A 117 -13.87 -16.44 18.29
N LYS A 118 -13.28 -17.62 18.10
CA LYS A 118 -13.37 -18.41 16.87
C LYS A 118 -13.95 -19.78 17.19
N VAL A 119 -14.93 -20.25 16.41
CA VAL A 119 -15.57 -21.56 16.56
C VAL A 119 -15.72 -22.23 15.20
N SER A 120 -15.41 -23.52 15.09
CA SER A 120 -15.70 -24.31 13.88
C SER A 120 -17.21 -24.58 13.79
N PRO A 121 -17.92 -24.02 12.80
CA PRO A 121 -19.37 -24.12 12.69
C PRO A 121 -19.80 -25.49 12.17
N ILE A 122 -18.91 -26.20 11.48
CA ILE A 122 -19.08 -27.58 11.03
C ILE A 122 -17.84 -28.38 11.45
N TYR A 123 -18.05 -29.60 11.96
CA TYR A 123 -16.99 -30.53 12.34
C TYR A 123 -17.43 -31.98 12.15
N LYS A 124 -16.46 -32.91 12.09
CA LYS A 124 -16.74 -34.35 12.04
C LYS A 124 -16.97 -34.88 13.45
N ASP A 125 -17.94 -35.78 13.59
CA ASP A 125 -18.22 -36.55 14.80
C ASP A 125 -18.21 -38.04 14.39
N GLY A 126 -17.04 -38.66 14.49
CA GLY A 126 -16.80 -39.99 13.91
C GLY A 126 -16.90 -39.98 12.39
N SER A 127 -17.89 -40.67 11.82
CA SER A 127 -18.13 -40.74 10.38
C SER A 127 -19.21 -39.78 9.87
N GLN A 128 -19.74 -38.92 10.74
CA GLN A 128 -20.83 -37.98 10.42
C GLN A 128 -20.32 -36.54 10.52
N TYR A 129 -21.00 -35.62 9.83
CA TYR A 129 -20.76 -34.19 9.96
C TYR A 129 -21.83 -33.58 10.85
N ARG A 130 -21.43 -32.66 11.74
CA ARG A 130 -22.33 -31.87 12.56
C ARG A 130 -22.15 -30.40 12.30
N ARG A 131 -23.24 -29.62 12.36
CA ARG A 131 -23.20 -28.16 12.40
C ARG A 131 -23.64 -27.61 13.75
N VAL A 132 -23.05 -26.50 14.16
CA VAL A 132 -23.36 -25.75 15.39
C VAL A 132 -24.57 -24.85 15.16
N LEU A 133 -25.57 -24.93 16.03
CA LEU A 133 -26.80 -24.12 15.95
C LEU A 133 -26.76 -22.93 16.90
N SER A 134 -26.21 -23.10 18.10
CA SER A 134 -26.08 -22.04 19.09
C SER A 134 -25.11 -22.42 20.19
N PHE A 135 -24.53 -21.44 20.86
CA PHE A 135 -23.70 -21.62 22.06
C PHE A 135 -23.65 -20.32 22.88
N THR A 136 -23.23 -20.40 24.13
CA THR A 136 -22.95 -19.24 24.99
C THR A 136 -21.46 -19.24 25.36
N PRO A 137 -20.64 -18.30 24.84
CA PRO A 137 -19.22 -18.26 25.15
C PRO A 137 -19.00 -17.65 26.54
N VAL A 138 -18.43 -18.42 27.46
CA VAL A 138 -18.09 -17.96 28.82
C VAL A 138 -16.58 -17.95 28.99
N PHE A 139 -16.03 -16.83 29.43
CA PHE A 139 -14.60 -16.67 29.71
C PHE A 139 -14.37 -15.70 30.87
N THR A 140 -13.16 -15.73 31.43
CA THR A 140 -12.76 -14.92 32.59
C THR A 140 -11.76 -13.84 32.20
N LYS A 141 -11.68 -12.79 33.02
CA LYS A 141 -10.63 -11.78 32.88
C LYS A 141 -9.26 -12.42 33.07
N GLY A 142 -8.31 -12.02 32.23
CA GLY A 142 -6.91 -12.41 32.35
C GLY A 142 -6.26 -11.69 33.53
N MET A 143 -5.19 -12.27 34.07
CA MET A 143 -4.33 -11.51 34.97
C MET A 143 -3.56 -10.48 34.14
N PRO A 144 -3.47 -9.22 34.57
CA PRO A 144 -2.65 -8.23 33.89
C PRO A 144 -1.20 -8.72 33.90
N VAL A 145 -0.67 -9.03 32.72
CA VAL A 145 0.76 -9.33 32.57
C VAL A 145 1.48 -7.98 32.61
N PHE A 146 2.02 -7.63 33.78
CA PHE A 146 2.98 -6.53 33.87
C PHE A 146 4.27 -7.02 33.24
N LEU A 147 4.42 -6.76 31.94
CA LEU A 147 5.71 -6.92 31.29
C LEU A 147 6.66 -5.90 31.92
N THR A 148 7.70 -6.41 32.56
CA THR A 148 8.87 -5.61 32.89
C THR A 148 9.39 -5.03 31.58
N LYS A 149 9.50 -3.70 31.50
CA LYS A 149 10.15 -2.98 30.40
C LYS A 149 11.54 -3.60 30.18
N SER A 150 11.69 -4.53 29.22
CA SER A 150 12.94 -5.26 29.05
C SER A 150 13.97 -4.45 28.26
N THR A 151 13.57 -3.33 27.67
CA THR A 151 14.44 -2.46 26.88
C THR A 151 14.34 -1.03 27.41
N SER A 152 15.44 -0.56 28.02
CA SER A 152 15.58 0.84 28.39
C SER A 152 16.08 1.62 27.18
N TYR A 153 15.49 2.79 26.90
CA TYR A 153 16.10 3.83 26.08
C TYR A 153 17.59 3.97 26.44
N GLY A 154 18.44 3.93 25.42
CA GLY A 154 19.87 3.75 25.60
C GLY A 154 20.62 3.93 24.29
N ASN A 155 21.94 4.11 24.43
CA ASN A 155 22.85 4.26 23.31
C ASN A 155 23.09 2.90 22.64
N SER A 156 23.29 2.94 21.33
CA SER A 156 23.74 1.80 20.53
C SER A 156 25.10 1.28 21.00
N LEU A 157 25.32 -0.03 20.88
CA LEU A 157 26.64 -0.64 20.98
C LEU A 157 27.67 0.04 20.05
N LEU A 158 27.23 0.54 18.89
CA LEU A 158 28.05 1.19 17.87
C LEU A 158 28.31 2.68 18.14
N THR A 159 27.87 3.24 19.27
CA THR A 159 28.03 4.69 19.56
C THR A 159 29.49 5.13 19.54
N SER A 160 30.40 4.25 19.95
CA SER A 160 31.84 4.50 19.96
C SER A 160 32.60 3.18 19.90
N GLY A 161 33.88 3.24 19.52
CA GLY A 161 34.76 2.08 19.45
C GLY A 161 35.39 1.92 18.07
N ASP A 162 36.29 0.94 17.97
CA ASP A 162 36.85 0.47 16.71
C ASP A 162 36.13 -0.81 16.31
N TRP A 163 35.15 -0.66 15.42
CA TRP A 163 34.30 -1.76 14.96
C TRP A 163 34.72 -2.26 13.58
N TYR A 164 34.71 -3.58 13.44
CA TYR A 164 35.02 -4.27 12.21
C TYR A 164 33.98 -5.36 11.96
N ARG A 165 33.77 -5.72 10.70
CA ARG A 165 32.91 -6.84 10.32
C ARG A 165 33.63 -7.84 9.42
N PHE A 166 33.17 -9.08 9.49
CA PHE A 166 33.55 -10.18 8.61
C PHE A 166 32.33 -11.07 8.33
N LYS A 167 32.43 -11.92 7.32
CA LYS A 167 31.38 -12.89 6.94
C LYS A 167 31.77 -14.31 7.35
N VAL A 168 30.77 -15.15 7.66
CA VAL A 168 30.91 -16.61 7.72
C VAL A 168 30.09 -17.26 6.60
N GLU A 169 30.60 -18.37 6.04
CA GLU A 169 29.96 -19.10 4.92
C GLU A 169 29.45 -20.47 5.33
N ASN A 170 29.88 -20.98 6.48
CA ASN A 170 29.51 -22.30 6.98
C ASN A 170 29.01 -22.17 8.42
N THR A 171 28.15 -23.08 8.86
CA THR A 171 27.77 -23.17 10.27
C THR A 171 28.71 -24.13 11.00
N GLY A 172 29.32 -23.68 12.09
CA GLY A 172 30.25 -24.48 12.88
C GLY A 172 31.32 -23.65 13.59
N VAL A 173 32.40 -24.31 14.01
CA VAL A 173 33.52 -23.65 14.70
C VAL A 173 34.37 -22.89 13.70
N HIS A 174 34.58 -21.61 13.96
CA HIS A 174 35.41 -20.72 13.17
C HIS A 174 36.67 -20.34 13.92
N ARG A 175 37.76 -20.19 13.17
CA ARG A 175 39.08 -19.81 13.70
C ARG A 175 39.49 -18.43 13.19
N ILE A 176 39.77 -17.53 14.12
CA ILE A 176 40.40 -16.24 13.86
C ILE A 176 41.86 -16.28 14.32
N THR A 177 42.77 -15.98 13.39
CA THR A 177 44.22 -15.93 13.63
C THR A 177 44.71 -14.48 13.71
N ARG A 178 45.94 -14.28 14.23
CA ARG A 178 46.60 -12.96 14.25
C ARG A 178 46.66 -12.31 12.86
N SER A 179 46.96 -13.09 11.81
CA SER A 179 46.98 -12.58 10.44
C SER A 179 45.59 -12.14 9.97
N PHE A 180 44.53 -12.84 10.36
CA PHE A 180 43.17 -12.46 10.01
C PHE A 180 42.77 -11.13 10.66
N LEU A 181 43.03 -10.95 11.96
CA LEU A 181 42.80 -9.68 12.65
C LEU A 181 43.58 -8.51 12.01
N SER A 182 44.86 -8.74 11.68
CA SER A 182 45.66 -7.75 10.95
C SER A 182 45.09 -7.46 9.56
N ASN A 183 44.57 -8.47 8.86
CA ASN A 183 43.91 -8.32 7.57
C ASN A 183 42.54 -7.62 7.66
N LEU A 184 41.86 -7.66 8.82
CA LEU A 184 40.70 -6.81 9.07
C LEU A 184 41.11 -5.35 9.32
N GLY A 185 42.38 -5.11 9.66
CA GLY A 185 42.92 -3.79 9.97
C GLY A 185 42.99 -3.49 11.47
N ILE A 186 42.86 -4.50 12.33
CA ILE A 186 43.06 -4.41 13.78
C ILE A 186 44.58 -4.38 14.05
N ASN A 187 45.04 -3.42 14.86
CA ASN A 187 46.44 -3.36 15.26
C ASN A 187 46.75 -4.44 16.32
N VAL A 188 47.21 -5.60 15.86
CA VAL A 188 47.54 -6.75 16.73
C VAL A 188 48.84 -6.60 17.54
N SER A 189 49.55 -5.46 17.44
CA SER A 189 50.85 -5.28 18.10
C SER A 189 50.73 -5.06 19.61
N ASP A 190 49.61 -4.47 20.06
CA ASP A 190 49.40 -4.01 21.44
C ASP A 190 47.98 -4.37 21.95
N ILE A 191 47.39 -5.49 21.51
CA ILE A 191 46.07 -5.93 22.00
C ILE A 191 46.19 -6.99 23.08
N ASP A 192 45.41 -6.83 24.13
CA ASP A 192 45.15 -7.88 25.10
C ASP A 192 43.99 -8.75 24.57
N PRO A 193 44.22 -10.05 24.25
CA PRO A 193 43.17 -10.94 23.74
C PRO A 193 41.95 -11.06 24.67
N ARG A 194 42.11 -10.79 25.97
CA ARG A 194 41.02 -10.79 26.95
C ARG A 194 39.93 -9.77 26.62
N ASN A 195 40.30 -8.69 25.92
CA ASN A 195 39.43 -7.58 25.56
C ASN A 195 38.72 -7.74 24.20
N ILE A 196 38.95 -8.86 23.49
CA ILE A 196 38.30 -9.14 22.20
C ILE A 196 36.87 -9.63 22.44
N LYS A 197 35.93 -9.06 21.68
CA LYS A 197 34.49 -9.36 21.73
C LYS A 197 33.95 -9.54 20.32
N ILE A 198 33.05 -10.50 20.14
CA ILE A 198 32.35 -10.78 18.88
C ILE A 198 30.85 -10.68 19.12
N TYR A 199 30.11 -10.03 18.23
CA TYR A 199 28.67 -9.81 18.31
C TYR A 199 27.97 -10.22 17.01
N SER A 200 26.86 -10.94 17.12
CA SER A 200 25.97 -11.31 16.01
C SER A 200 24.69 -11.98 16.54
N ASN A 201 23.61 -11.92 15.77
CA ASN A 201 22.38 -12.71 15.87
C ASN A 201 22.45 -14.01 15.05
N GLY A 202 23.55 -14.20 14.31
CA GLY A 202 23.78 -15.37 13.47
C GLY A 202 23.29 -15.20 12.04
N GLY A 203 23.21 -16.31 11.30
CA GLY A 203 22.70 -16.34 9.92
C GLY A 203 21.19 -16.56 9.71
N PRO A 204 20.40 -17.12 10.65
CA PRO A 204 18.95 -17.18 10.51
C PRO A 204 18.32 -15.78 10.46
N SER A 205 17.18 -15.64 9.77
CA SER A 205 16.42 -14.39 9.79
C SER A 205 15.96 -14.04 11.21
N LEU A 206 15.81 -12.74 11.49
CA LEU A 206 15.33 -12.28 12.78
C LEU A 206 13.87 -12.73 13.04
N PRO A 207 13.48 -12.97 14.30
CA PRO A 207 12.12 -13.43 14.62
C PRO A 207 11.04 -12.42 14.22
N LEU A 208 10.00 -12.91 13.56
CA LEU A 208 8.85 -12.09 13.18
C LEU A 208 8.02 -11.70 14.41
N VAL A 209 7.87 -12.61 15.37
CA VAL A 209 7.14 -12.36 16.63
C VAL A 209 7.94 -11.46 17.58
N ASN A 210 7.28 -10.43 18.12
CA ASN A 210 7.89 -9.41 18.97
C ASN A 210 8.52 -9.96 20.26
N SER A 211 7.91 -10.96 20.91
CA SER A 211 8.36 -11.52 22.19
C SER A 211 9.57 -12.43 22.05
N GLU A 212 9.88 -12.88 20.84
CA GLU A 212 11.07 -13.67 20.52
C GLU A 212 12.31 -12.79 20.29
N THR A 213 12.12 -11.48 20.05
CA THR A 213 13.21 -10.50 20.07
C THR A 213 13.66 -10.23 21.50
N VAL A 214 14.74 -10.88 21.93
CA VAL A 214 15.26 -10.78 23.32
C VAL A 214 15.99 -9.45 23.58
N ALA A 215 16.68 -8.91 22.57
CA ALA A 215 17.39 -7.63 22.63
C ALA A 215 17.39 -6.95 21.25
N TYR A 216 17.54 -5.62 21.20
CA TYR A 216 17.70 -4.87 19.95
C TYR A 216 19.16 -4.73 19.52
N ASP A 217 20.11 -4.85 20.44
CA ASP A 217 21.54 -4.91 20.09
C ASP A 217 21.92 -6.38 19.81
N PRO A 218 22.89 -6.61 18.92
CA PRO A 218 23.39 -7.95 18.64
C PRO A 218 24.00 -8.56 19.92
N ALA A 219 23.75 -9.86 20.12
CA ALA A 219 24.25 -10.55 21.32
C ALA A 219 25.77 -10.80 21.24
N GLU A 220 26.45 -10.69 22.39
CA GLU A 220 27.86 -11.08 22.48
C GLU A 220 28.00 -12.61 22.43
N ILE A 221 28.83 -13.10 21.51
CA ILE A 221 29.13 -14.52 21.30
C ILE A 221 30.23 -14.98 22.26
N ALA A 222 30.04 -16.13 22.89
CA ALA A 222 31.08 -16.76 23.70
C ALA A 222 32.24 -17.24 22.81
N ILE A 223 33.47 -16.79 23.11
CA ILE A 223 34.68 -17.18 22.38
C ILE A 223 35.64 -18.00 23.25
N SER A 224 36.42 -18.87 22.64
CA SER A 224 37.55 -19.56 23.27
C SER A 224 38.84 -18.95 22.73
N VAL A 225 39.71 -18.44 23.61
CA VAL A 225 40.98 -17.84 23.18
C VAL A 225 42.15 -18.66 23.70
N ARG A 226 42.90 -19.26 22.78
CA ARG A 226 44.06 -20.09 23.10
C ARG A 226 45.31 -19.20 23.02
N GLY A 227 46.05 -19.15 24.12
CA GLY A 227 47.23 -18.29 24.27
C GLY A 227 47.03 -17.02 25.11
N GLU A 228 45.81 -16.70 25.55
CA GLU A 228 45.50 -15.41 26.20
C GLU A 228 46.16 -15.12 27.58
N ALA A 229 46.96 -16.05 28.11
CA ALA A 229 47.46 -15.99 29.48
C ALA A 229 48.51 -14.90 29.73
N ASP A 230 49.32 -14.56 28.72
CA ASP A 230 50.38 -13.55 28.83
C ASP A 230 49.91 -12.13 28.47
N GLY A 231 48.66 -11.98 28.00
CA GLY A 231 48.07 -10.69 27.63
C GLY A 231 48.58 -10.12 26.30
N SER A 232 49.29 -10.90 25.48
CA SER A 232 49.62 -10.61 24.08
C SER A 232 48.80 -11.54 23.17
N PHE A 233 48.57 -11.16 21.92
CA PHE A 233 47.95 -12.04 20.91
C PHE A 233 48.97 -12.46 19.86
N ASP A 234 49.84 -13.40 20.18
CA ASP A 234 51.01 -13.83 19.42
C ASP A 234 50.66 -14.65 18.15
N ASN A 235 51.68 -14.97 17.34
CA ASN A 235 51.46 -15.70 16.06
C ASN A 235 50.86 -17.10 16.24
N GLY A 236 51.00 -17.71 17.42
CA GLY A 236 50.45 -19.03 17.75
C GLY A 236 49.06 -18.97 18.39
N ASP A 237 48.55 -17.77 18.66
CA ASP A 237 47.29 -17.59 19.36
C ASP A 237 46.11 -17.61 18.38
N GLU A 238 44.99 -18.12 18.86
CA GLU A 238 43.78 -18.25 18.05
C GLU A 238 42.53 -18.02 18.87
N ILE A 239 41.48 -17.55 18.19
CA ILE A 239 40.13 -17.42 18.72
C ILE A 239 39.26 -18.45 18.01
N LEU A 240 38.60 -19.30 18.78
CA LEU A 240 37.57 -20.21 18.31
C LEU A 240 36.19 -19.73 18.78
N PHE A 241 35.20 -19.78 17.90
CA PHE A 241 33.83 -19.43 18.25
C PHE A 241 32.84 -20.20 17.37
N TYR A 242 31.61 -20.37 17.85
CA TYR A 242 30.54 -20.97 17.07
C TYR A 242 29.86 -19.88 16.26
N ALA A 243 29.69 -20.12 14.97
CA ALA A 243 29.00 -19.21 14.07
C ALA A 243 27.96 -19.99 13.27
N THR A 244 26.81 -19.38 13.04
CA THR A 244 25.80 -19.83 12.08
C THR A 244 25.89 -18.97 10.82
N ALA A 245 25.82 -19.63 9.67
CA ALA A 245 25.73 -19.02 8.35
C ALA A 245 24.28 -19.05 7.84
N ALA A 246 23.96 -18.12 6.95
CA ALA A 246 22.71 -18.06 6.24
C ALA A 246 22.51 -19.37 5.47
N ASN A 247 21.25 -19.73 5.25
CA ASN A 247 20.86 -20.87 4.44
C ASN A 247 21.18 -22.27 5.04
N THR A 248 21.47 -22.33 6.35
CA THR A 248 21.84 -23.59 7.03
C THR A 248 20.80 -24.15 8.00
N GLU A 249 20.02 -23.29 8.65
CA GLU A 249 19.02 -23.68 9.65
C GLU A 249 17.62 -23.61 9.07
N TYR A 250 16.80 -24.62 9.35
CA TYR A 250 15.37 -24.55 9.05
C TYR A 250 14.68 -23.54 9.98
N VAL A 251 14.11 -22.49 9.41
CA VAL A 251 13.32 -21.50 10.15
C VAL A 251 11.84 -21.75 9.89
N GLN A 252 11.12 -22.18 10.94
CA GLN A 252 9.71 -22.56 10.82
C GLN A 252 8.81 -21.43 10.31
N GLU A 253 9.08 -20.18 10.71
CA GLU A 253 8.29 -19.02 10.26
C GLU A 253 8.45 -18.75 8.75
N ASN A 254 9.56 -19.17 8.15
CA ASN A 254 9.82 -19.07 6.72
C ASN A 254 9.42 -20.35 5.97
N ASP A 255 9.29 -21.47 6.70
CA ASP A 255 9.21 -22.84 6.16
C ASP A 255 10.28 -23.14 5.11
N SER A 256 11.52 -22.73 5.42
CA SER A 256 12.66 -22.77 4.50
C SER A 256 13.96 -22.91 5.30
N HIS A 257 14.98 -23.53 4.71
CA HIS A 257 16.35 -23.47 5.23
C HIS A 257 17.09 -22.22 4.75
N ILE A 258 16.58 -21.55 3.70
CA ILE A 258 17.14 -20.33 3.12
C ILE A 258 16.62 -19.12 3.90
N ASN A 259 17.52 -18.19 4.24
CA ASN A 259 17.13 -16.89 4.78
C ASN A 259 16.53 -16.08 3.62
N PRO A 260 15.27 -15.62 3.69
CA PRO A 260 14.63 -14.96 2.56
C PRO A 260 15.24 -13.59 2.21
N TYR A 261 15.94 -12.94 3.14
CA TYR A 261 16.34 -11.53 3.02
C TYR A 261 17.81 -11.32 2.64
N THR A 262 18.69 -12.27 2.97
CA THR A 262 20.15 -12.16 2.73
C THR A 262 20.79 -13.54 2.49
N ASP A 263 21.93 -13.57 1.79
CA ASP A 263 22.83 -14.73 1.66
C ASP A 263 24.13 -14.58 2.47
N ASP A 264 24.28 -13.44 3.15
CA ASP A 264 25.42 -13.11 3.98
C ASP A 264 25.09 -13.32 5.47
N SER A 265 26.13 -13.59 6.25
CA SER A 265 26.06 -13.66 7.73
C SER A 265 27.22 -12.90 8.33
N PHE A 266 26.94 -11.69 8.80
CA PHE A 266 27.90 -10.75 9.32
C PHE A 266 28.07 -10.89 10.83
N TYR A 267 29.33 -10.77 11.24
CA TYR A 267 29.75 -10.76 12.63
C TYR A 267 30.58 -9.50 12.88
N TYR A 268 30.27 -8.80 13.95
CA TYR A 268 31.01 -7.63 14.40
C TYR A 268 32.08 -8.05 15.41
N ILE A 269 33.27 -7.47 15.28
CA ILE A 269 34.38 -7.67 16.21
C ILE A 269 34.96 -6.33 16.64
N THR A 270 35.28 -6.24 17.93
CA THR A 270 35.94 -5.08 18.53
C THR A 270 36.93 -5.49 19.61
N VAL A 271 37.87 -4.60 19.92
CA VAL A 271 38.77 -4.70 21.06
C VAL A 271 38.47 -3.54 21.98
N SER A 272 37.83 -3.83 23.11
CA SER A 272 37.35 -2.80 24.05
C SER A 272 37.64 -3.18 25.49
N ASN A 273 37.74 -2.19 26.38
CA ASN A 273 38.04 -2.45 27.79
C ASN A 273 37.03 -3.43 28.43
N GLY A 274 37.56 -4.29 29.30
CA GLY A 274 36.79 -5.32 30.00
C GLY A 274 36.78 -6.65 29.23
N ASN A 275 36.70 -7.74 29.99
CA ASN A 275 36.79 -9.08 29.42
C ASN A 275 35.63 -9.35 28.45
N GLY A 276 35.94 -9.91 27.29
CA GLY A 276 34.91 -10.47 26.41
C GLY A 276 34.35 -11.77 26.96
N LYS A 277 33.17 -12.15 26.46
CA LYS A 277 32.49 -13.39 26.81
C LYS A 277 33.33 -14.60 26.44
N ARG A 278 33.36 -15.62 27.30
CA ARG A 278 34.16 -16.83 27.10
C ARG A 278 33.29 -18.08 27.07
N VAL A 279 33.70 -19.06 26.28
CA VAL A 279 33.15 -20.42 26.36
C VAL A 279 33.48 -20.97 27.75
N LEU A 280 32.45 -21.33 28.52
CA LEU A 280 32.61 -21.80 29.90
C LEU A 280 32.60 -23.33 29.97
N PRO A 281 33.23 -23.94 31.00
CA PRO A 281 33.10 -25.37 31.23
C PRO A 281 31.64 -25.77 31.46
N PHE A 282 31.18 -26.80 30.75
CA PHE A 282 29.84 -27.34 30.93
C PHE A 282 29.73 -28.13 32.24
N VAL A 283 28.72 -27.81 33.04
CA VAL A 283 28.48 -28.47 34.33
C VAL A 283 27.64 -29.72 34.12
N GLN A 284 28.29 -30.88 34.09
CA GLN A 284 27.61 -32.17 33.94
C GLN A 284 26.75 -32.49 35.18
N PRO A 285 25.55 -33.08 35.02
CA PRO A 285 24.68 -33.44 36.15
C PRO A 285 25.27 -34.57 36.99
N MET A 286 24.95 -34.55 38.28
CA MET A 286 25.35 -35.58 39.25
C MET A 286 24.30 -36.70 39.28
N GLY A 287 24.65 -37.92 38.86
CA GLY A 287 23.76 -39.08 38.88
C GLY A 287 24.23 -40.23 37.99
N THR A 288 23.62 -41.41 38.13
CA THR A 288 23.86 -42.53 37.21
C THR A 288 23.06 -42.30 35.93
N PRO A 289 23.67 -42.32 34.73
CA PRO A 289 22.93 -42.19 33.48
C PRO A 289 21.91 -43.30 33.32
N ALA A 290 20.67 -42.94 33.00
CA ALA A 290 19.57 -43.87 32.74
C ALA A 290 19.75 -44.58 31.39
N VAL A 291 20.28 -43.86 30.40
CA VAL A 291 20.56 -44.34 29.04
C VAL A 291 21.91 -43.82 28.58
N THR A 292 22.62 -44.63 27.80
CA THR A 292 23.84 -44.22 27.08
C THR A 292 23.54 -44.24 25.60
N TYR A 293 23.80 -43.13 24.92
CA TYR A 293 23.67 -42.95 23.49
C TYR A 293 25.06 -42.98 22.86
N ASP A 294 25.25 -43.86 21.88
CA ASP A 294 26.44 -44.01 21.05
C ASP A 294 26.19 -43.58 19.60
N TYR A 295 25.13 -42.81 19.38
CA TYR A 295 24.64 -42.36 18.08
C TYR A 295 23.92 -41.02 18.20
N PHE A 296 23.65 -40.43 17.05
CA PHE A 296 22.88 -39.20 16.89
C PHE A 296 22.13 -39.23 15.56
N HIS A 297 21.27 -38.24 15.34
CA HIS A 297 20.56 -38.06 14.09
C HIS A 297 21.14 -36.85 13.36
N ALA A 298 21.84 -37.10 12.25
CA ALA A 298 22.48 -36.08 11.44
C ALA A 298 21.51 -35.56 10.40
N ARG A 299 21.43 -34.24 10.24
CA ARG A 299 20.57 -33.59 9.26
C ARG A 299 21.39 -33.04 8.10
N GLN A 300 20.94 -33.29 6.88
CA GLN A 300 21.33 -32.57 5.67
C GLN A 300 20.08 -32.15 4.89
N HIS A 301 20.21 -31.12 4.07
CA HIS A 301 19.14 -30.63 3.21
C HIS A 301 19.68 -30.23 1.84
N HIS A 302 18.77 -30.17 0.86
CA HIS A 302 18.97 -29.60 -0.46
C HIS A 302 17.81 -28.65 -0.72
N GLU A 303 18.11 -27.37 -0.97
CA GLU A 303 17.13 -26.31 -1.22
C GLU A 303 17.82 -25.23 -2.07
N VAL A 304 17.14 -24.78 -3.12
CA VAL A 304 17.66 -23.76 -4.05
C VAL A 304 16.53 -22.81 -4.44
N ASP A 305 16.75 -21.50 -4.30
CA ASP A 305 15.79 -20.47 -4.68
C ASP A 305 16.08 -19.94 -6.09
N GLU A 306 15.39 -20.46 -7.10
CA GLU A 306 15.51 -19.96 -8.49
C GLU A 306 14.26 -19.21 -8.97
N ARG A 307 13.06 -19.67 -8.59
CA ARG A 307 11.79 -19.17 -9.15
C ARG A 307 10.68 -19.05 -8.11
N ASN A 308 9.97 -17.94 -8.13
CA ASN A 308 8.66 -17.83 -7.48
C ASN A 308 7.57 -18.14 -8.50
N ILE A 309 6.83 -19.24 -8.32
CA ILE A 309 5.86 -19.73 -9.32
C ILE A 309 4.75 -18.71 -9.61
N GLY A 310 4.18 -18.10 -8.57
CA GLY A 310 3.05 -17.18 -8.71
C GLY A 310 3.43 -15.70 -8.74
N GLN A 311 4.72 -15.38 -8.57
CA GLN A 311 5.20 -14.03 -8.26
C GLN A 311 4.48 -13.45 -7.03
N ILE A 312 4.23 -14.31 -6.03
CA ILE A 312 3.50 -14.02 -4.79
C ILE A 312 4.19 -14.68 -3.60
N GLY A 313 4.07 -14.07 -2.42
CA GLY A 313 4.64 -14.63 -1.20
C GLY A 313 6.17 -14.69 -1.25
N ARG A 314 6.78 -15.31 -0.23
CA ARG A 314 8.26 -15.39 -0.09
C ARG A 314 8.85 -16.77 -0.35
N ILE A 315 8.07 -17.74 -0.83
CA ILE A 315 8.57 -19.09 -1.16
C ILE A 315 9.08 -19.11 -2.59
N TRP A 316 10.28 -19.66 -2.75
CA TRP A 316 10.94 -19.88 -4.02
C TRP A 316 11.17 -21.38 -4.21
N TYR A 317 11.32 -21.78 -5.46
CA TYR A 317 11.52 -23.16 -5.88
C TYR A 317 12.77 -23.26 -6.74
N GLY A 318 13.41 -24.43 -6.72
CA GLY A 318 14.61 -24.74 -7.47
C GLY A 318 14.29 -25.51 -8.74
N GLU A 319 14.66 -26.78 -8.74
CA GLU A 319 14.71 -27.64 -9.93
C GLU A 319 13.34 -27.85 -10.59
N ARG A 320 13.34 -27.82 -11.93
CA ARG A 320 12.18 -28.04 -12.81
C ARG A 320 12.14 -29.46 -13.35
N PHE A 321 10.97 -30.09 -13.30
CA PHE A 321 10.76 -31.49 -13.73
C PHE A 321 9.98 -31.63 -15.06
N ASP A 322 9.63 -30.54 -15.73
CA ASP A 322 8.93 -30.57 -17.01
C ASP A 322 9.85 -30.90 -18.21
N PHE A 323 11.15 -30.61 -18.10
CA PHE A 323 12.16 -30.98 -19.09
C PHE A 323 12.86 -32.31 -18.78
N ASP A 324 13.26 -32.48 -17.53
CA ASP A 324 13.86 -33.70 -17.01
C ASP A 324 13.01 -34.22 -15.85
N ALA A 325 12.10 -35.13 -16.18
CA ALA A 325 11.12 -35.67 -15.25
C ALA A 325 11.73 -36.57 -14.17
N GLU A 326 13.01 -36.96 -14.29
CA GLU A 326 13.69 -37.81 -13.32
C GLU A 326 15.01 -37.18 -12.87
N GLN A 327 15.08 -36.73 -11.62
CA GLN A 327 16.29 -36.11 -11.07
C GLN A 327 16.74 -36.83 -9.80
N THR A 328 18.05 -36.88 -9.58
CA THR A 328 18.66 -37.56 -8.42
C THR A 328 19.52 -36.58 -7.64
N PHE A 329 19.31 -36.55 -6.34
CA PHE A 329 19.99 -35.70 -5.38
C PHE A 329 20.82 -36.57 -4.44
N ASP A 330 22.14 -36.37 -4.45
CA ASP A 330 23.09 -37.18 -3.69
C ASP A 330 23.43 -36.51 -2.35
N PHE A 331 23.26 -37.26 -1.27
CA PHE A 331 23.64 -36.88 0.08
C PHE A 331 24.76 -37.77 0.59
N ASN A 332 25.74 -37.20 1.29
CA ASN A 332 26.87 -37.93 1.83
C ASN A 332 26.91 -37.79 3.35
N PHE A 333 26.75 -38.92 4.03
CA PHE A 333 26.88 -39.08 5.48
C PHE A 333 28.11 -39.94 5.79
N GLU A 334 28.52 -39.95 7.05
CA GLU A 334 29.60 -40.80 7.59
C GLU A 334 29.09 -41.74 8.70
N ASN A 335 29.55 -43.00 8.73
CA ASN A 335 29.25 -43.91 9.86
C ASN A 335 27.76 -44.16 10.11
N VAL A 336 26.97 -44.30 9.04
CA VAL A 336 25.52 -44.55 9.08
C VAL A 336 25.20 -45.87 9.80
N ILE A 337 24.16 -45.85 10.64
CA ILE A 337 23.68 -47.02 11.38
C ILE A 337 22.47 -47.62 10.66
N SER A 338 22.71 -48.63 9.84
CA SER A 338 21.68 -49.26 8.99
C SER A 338 20.55 -49.98 9.74
N THR A 339 20.73 -50.28 11.03
CA THR A 339 19.70 -50.90 11.88
C THR A 339 18.72 -49.90 12.48
N ARG A 340 18.94 -48.59 12.29
CA ARG A 340 18.05 -47.53 12.76
C ARG A 340 17.37 -46.83 11.58
N PRO A 341 16.09 -46.43 11.73
CA PRO A 341 15.39 -45.71 10.68
C PRO A 341 15.96 -44.30 10.47
N ALA A 342 16.05 -43.90 9.20
CA ALA A 342 16.20 -42.51 8.79
C ALA A 342 14.83 -41.87 8.53
N SER A 343 14.78 -40.53 8.53
CA SER A 343 13.59 -39.77 8.10
C SER A 343 13.90 -38.86 6.92
N LEU A 344 12.90 -38.69 6.06
CA LEU A 344 12.95 -37.86 4.85
C LEU A 344 11.73 -36.95 4.84
N LYS A 345 11.95 -35.68 4.53
CA LYS A 345 10.91 -34.73 4.13
C LYS A 345 11.24 -34.21 2.74
N ILE A 346 10.29 -34.27 1.83
CA ILE A 346 10.40 -33.66 0.49
C ILE A 346 9.20 -32.73 0.32
N VAL A 347 9.44 -31.54 -0.19
CA VAL A 347 8.41 -30.57 -0.53
C VAL A 347 8.52 -30.19 -1.99
N THR A 348 7.39 -30.15 -2.70
CA THR A 348 7.34 -29.90 -4.14
C THR A 348 6.23 -28.92 -4.48
N GLY A 349 6.42 -28.19 -5.59
CA GLY A 349 5.42 -27.37 -6.25
C GLY A 349 4.94 -28.00 -7.56
N ALA A 350 3.71 -27.72 -7.99
CA ALA A 350 3.22 -28.12 -9.31
C ALA A 350 2.21 -27.13 -9.90
N ILE A 351 2.26 -26.95 -11.21
CA ILE A 351 1.26 -26.24 -12.02
C ILE A 351 0.69 -27.26 -13.01
N SER A 352 -0.57 -27.65 -12.87
CA SER A 352 -1.19 -28.60 -13.80
C SER A 352 -2.72 -28.50 -13.70
N ASP A 353 -3.41 -28.47 -14.84
CA ASP A 353 -4.89 -28.48 -14.86
C ASP A 353 -5.49 -29.79 -14.34
N ILE A 354 -4.78 -30.90 -14.49
CA ILE A 354 -5.17 -32.23 -13.99
C ILE A 354 -4.27 -32.66 -12.84
N GLY A 355 -4.67 -33.70 -12.11
CA GLY A 355 -3.83 -34.28 -11.06
C GLY A 355 -2.45 -34.68 -11.59
N SER A 356 -1.41 -34.42 -10.81
CA SER A 356 -0.03 -34.82 -11.10
C SER A 356 0.63 -35.33 -9.83
N SER A 357 1.79 -36.00 -9.94
CA SER A 357 2.44 -36.55 -8.75
C SER A 357 3.96 -36.61 -8.86
N PHE A 358 4.62 -36.65 -7.70
CA PHE A 358 6.04 -36.96 -7.59
C PHE A 358 6.19 -38.29 -6.88
N THR A 359 6.94 -39.22 -7.46
CA THR A 359 7.34 -40.47 -6.80
C THR A 359 8.77 -40.32 -6.28
N CYS A 360 8.99 -40.72 -5.03
CA CYS A 360 10.26 -40.56 -4.36
C CYS A 360 10.89 -41.92 -4.05
N GLU A 361 12.16 -42.08 -4.40
CA GLU A 361 12.96 -43.27 -4.10
C GLU A 361 14.22 -42.89 -3.32
N VAL A 362 14.57 -43.70 -2.31
CA VAL A 362 15.84 -43.59 -1.59
C VAL A 362 16.63 -44.86 -1.88
N ASN A 363 17.83 -44.74 -2.45
CA ASN A 363 18.66 -45.87 -2.86
C ASN A 363 17.88 -46.93 -3.69
N SER A 364 17.10 -46.44 -4.67
CA SER A 364 16.23 -47.25 -5.55
C SER A 364 15.07 -47.98 -4.85
N VAL A 365 14.73 -47.60 -3.61
CA VAL A 365 13.56 -48.10 -2.89
C VAL A 365 12.51 -47.00 -2.82
N ASN A 366 11.30 -47.27 -3.32
CA ASN A 366 10.17 -46.34 -3.23
C ASN A 366 9.81 -46.08 -1.75
N VAL A 367 9.77 -44.81 -1.37
CA VAL A 367 9.45 -44.36 0.00
C VAL A 367 8.10 -43.63 0.09
N GLY A 368 7.46 -43.37 -1.05
CA GLY A 368 6.15 -42.72 -1.14
C GLY A 368 6.01 -41.83 -2.37
N SER A 369 4.87 -41.15 -2.44
CA SER A 369 4.56 -40.19 -3.50
C SER A 369 3.89 -38.94 -2.92
N ILE A 370 4.09 -37.80 -3.58
CA ILE A 370 3.40 -36.53 -3.33
C ILE A 370 2.37 -36.36 -4.44
N ASN A 371 1.09 -36.22 -4.09
CA ASN A 371 0.02 -36.03 -5.08
C ASN A 371 -0.41 -34.57 -5.08
N HIS A 372 -0.52 -33.98 -6.26
CA HIS A 372 -1.02 -32.63 -6.50
C HIS A 372 -2.37 -32.71 -7.21
N VAL A 373 -3.37 -32.04 -6.66
CA VAL A 373 -4.69 -31.92 -7.30
C VAL A 373 -4.62 -30.91 -8.45
N GLY A 374 -5.29 -31.21 -9.56
CA GLY A 374 -5.35 -30.30 -10.70
C GLY A 374 -5.91 -28.92 -10.37
N LEU A 375 -5.49 -27.92 -11.13
CA LEU A 375 -5.90 -26.52 -11.02
C LEU A 375 -7.15 -26.19 -11.85
N ALA A 376 -7.64 -27.09 -12.70
CA ALA A 376 -8.85 -26.86 -13.47
C ALA A 376 -10.04 -26.51 -12.56
N GLY A 377 -10.57 -25.30 -12.70
CA GLY A 377 -11.66 -24.76 -11.87
C GLY A 377 -11.24 -24.23 -10.50
N ALA A 378 -9.95 -24.13 -10.19
CA ALA A 378 -9.41 -23.58 -8.95
C ALA A 378 -8.79 -22.19 -9.17
N ASN A 379 -9.61 -21.22 -9.59
CA ASN A 379 -9.12 -19.92 -10.09
C ASN A 379 -8.42 -19.04 -9.03
N THR A 380 -8.51 -19.37 -7.75
CA THR A 380 -7.81 -18.66 -6.65
C THR A 380 -6.43 -19.24 -6.34
N VAL A 381 -6.05 -20.33 -7.00
CA VAL A 381 -4.84 -21.11 -6.73
C VAL A 381 -3.96 -21.09 -7.98
N VAL A 382 -2.76 -20.52 -7.86
CA VAL A 382 -1.81 -20.39 -8.98
C VAL A 382 -0.86 -21.59 -9.08
N SER A 383 -0.69 -22.33 -7.99
CA SER A 383 0.14 -23.54 -7.94
C SER A 383 -0.30 -24.44 -6.79
N ARG A 384 0.15 -25.70 -6.77
CA ARG A 384 -0.02 -26.59 -5.61
C ARG A 384 1.32 -26.79 -4.94
N ARG A 385 1.33 -26.79 -3.61
CA ARG A 385 2.48 -27.19 -2.80
C ARG A 385 2.11 -28.43 -1.99
N GLY A 386 2.97 -29.43 -2.02
CA GLY A 386 2.72 -30.75 -1.44
C GLY A 386 3.97 -31.31 -0.80
N GLN A 387 3.80 -32.17 0.19
CA GLN A 387 4.92 -32.74 0.94
C GLN A 387 4.78 -34.25 1.14
N LEU A 388 5.95 -34.91 1.27
CA LEU A 388 6.09 -36.29 1.74
C LEU A 388 6.92 -36.28 3.02
N ILE A 389 6.42 -36.92 4.08
CA ILE A 389 7.18 -37.20 5.30
C ILE A 389 7.25 -38.72 5.48
N ALA A 390 8.46 -39.28 5.42
CA ALA A 390 8.71 -40.70 5.58
C ALA A 390 9.66 -40.94 6.76
N ASN A 391 9.15 -41.44 7.88
CA ASN A 391 9.87 -41.51 9.17
C ASN A 391 10.52 -42.88 9.48
N ASN A 392 10.56 -43.82 8.53
CA ASN A 392 11.07 -45.18 8.76
C ASN A 392 11.84 -45.73 7.55
N ILE A 393 12.73 -44.92 6.98
CA ILE A 393 13.50 -45.32 5.80
C ILE A 393 14.72 -46.15 6.22
N THR A 394 14.95 -47.26 5.54
CA THR A 394 16.16 -48.07 5.74
C THR A 394 17.25 -47.59 4.80
N VAL A 395 18.39 -47.14 5.36
CA VAL A 395 19.58 -46.73 4.61
C VAL A 395 20.74 -47.65 4.95
N SER A 396 21.44 -48.16 3.95
CA SER A 396 22.48 -49.20 4.13
C SER A 396 23.90 -48.72 3.80
N SER A 397 24.05 -47.46 3.39
CA SER A 397 25.31 -46.84 2.98
C SER A 397 25.40 -45.40 3.48
N ASP A 398 26.64 -44.91 3.50
CA ASP A 398 27.02 -43.53 3.79
C ASP A 398 26.57 -42.57 2.66
N ASP A 399 26.66 -43.02 1.40
CA ASP A 399 26.08 -42.33 0.25
C ASP A 399 24.59 -42.68 0.12
N ILE A 400 23.74 -41.66 0.05
CA ILE A 400 22.29 -41.80 -0.07
C ILE A 400 21.82 -41.00 -1.28
N ALA A 401 21.26 -41.70 -2.27
CA ALA A 401 20.68 -41.09 -3.45
C ALA A 401 19.15 -40.97 -3.29
N VAL A 402 18.64 -39.75 -3.36
CA VAL A 402 17.21 -39.45 -3.38
C VAL A 402 16.80 -39.16 -4.82
N LYS A 403 16.09 -40.10 -5.46
CA LYS A 403 15.54 -39.91 -6.80
C LYS A 403 14.10 -39.43 -6.70
N ILE A 404 13.78 -38.37 -7.44
CA ILE A 404 12.43 -37.83 -7.58
C ILE A 404 12.02 -37.96 -9.05
N THR A 405 10.86 -38.56 -9.29
CA THR A 405 10.27 -38.71 -10.63
C THR A 405 8.92 -38.01 -10.67
N TYR A 406 8.76 -37.03 -11.57
CA TYR A 406 7.49 -36.34 -11.81
C TYR A 406 6.63 -37.06 -12.86
N ASP A 407 5.38 -37.30 -12.53
CA ASP A 407 4.35 -37.81 -13.44
C ASP A 407 3.32 -36.70 -13.71
N ASN A 408 3.39 -36.15 -14.93
CA ASN A 408 2.48 -35.11 -15.42
C ASN A 408 1.10 -35.65 -15.86
N SER A 409 0.84 -36.95 -15.69
CA SER A 409 -0.41 -37.61 -16.08
C SER A 409 -0.80 -37.39 -17.55
N GLY A 410 0.19 -37.16 -18.42
CA GLY A 410 -0.01 -36.92 -19.84
C GLY A 410 -0.35 -35.48 -20.22
N ASN A 411 -0.31 -34.51 -19.29
CA ASN A 411 -0.46 -33.09 -19.59
C ASN A 411 0.91 -32.47 -19.95
N PRO A 412 1.17 -32.10 -21.21
CA PRO A 412 2.45 -31.52 -21.62
C PRO A 412 2.67 -30.08 -21.12
N GLY A 413 1.61 -29.39 -20.67
CA GLY A 413 1.70 -28.06 -20.06
C GLY A 413 1.86 -28.10 -18.54
N ALA A 414 1.93 -29.29 -17.94
CA ALA A 414 2.13 -29.41 -16.49
C ALA A 414 3.59 -29.26 -16.12
N GLU A 415 3.84 -28.44 -15.11
CA GLU A 415 5.17 -28.12 -14.59
C GLU A 415 5.31 -28.60 -13.14
N GLY A 416 6.44 -29.24 -12.83
CA GLY A 416 6.78 -29.71 -11.50
C GLY A 416 8.05 -29.04 -10.98
N TYR A 417 8.10 -28.75 -9.68
CA TYR A 417 9.16 -28.00 -9.02
C TYR A 417 9.61 -28.65 -7.72
N LEU A 418 10.91 -28.66 -7.42
CA LEU A 418 11.42 -28.97 -6.08
C LEU A 418 11.48 -27.69 -5.23
N ASP A 419 10.98 -27.77 -4.00
CA ASP A 419 11.19 -26.74 -2.98
C ASP A 419 12.43 -27.13 -2.16
N TYR A 420 12.30 -28.15 -1.30
CA TYR A 420 13.46 -28.73 -0.60
C TYR A 420 13.34 -30.22 -0.29
N ILE A 421 14.49 -30.82 -0.04
CA ILE A 421 14.68 -32.15 0.53
C ILE A 421 15.38 -31.98 1.88
N GLN A 422 14.86 -32.61 2.93
CA GLN A 422 15.53 -32.71 4.23
C GLN A 422 15.65 -34.18 4.60
N LEU A 423 16.86 -34.63 4.91
CA LEU A 423 17.14 -35.99 5.35
C LEU A 423 17.77 -35.98 6.74
N GLU A 424 17.26 -36.83 7.63
CA GLU A 424 17.80 -37.03 8.98
C GLU A 424 18.18 -38.51 9.16
N VAL A 425 19.48 -38.78 9.31
CA VAL A 425 20.07 -40.12 9.24
C VAL A 425 20.78 -40.47 10.55
N PRO A 426 20.55 -41.66 11.12
CA PRO A 426 21.24 -42.09 12.33
C PRO A 426 22.71 -42.41 12.04
N GLN A 427 23.62 -41.71 12.71
CA GLN A 427 25.08 -41.90 12.63
C GLN A 427 25.66 -42.28 14.00
N SER A 428 26.76 -43.03 13.98
CA SER A 428 27.48 -43.37 15.23
C SER A 428 28.22 -42.15 15.78
N LEU A 429 28.27 -42.01 17.11
CA LEU A 429 29.16 -41.05 17.77
C LEU A 429 30.59 -41.58 17.74
N VAL A 430 31.38 -41.09 16.79
CA VAL A 430 32.75 -41.54 16.55
C VAL A 430 33.67 -40.37 16.22
N GLY A 431 34.93 -40.42 16.64
CA GLY A 431 35.93 -39.45 16.20
C GLY A 431 36.17 -39.52 14.70
N THR A 432 35.99 -38.39 14.01
CA THR A 432 36.25 -38.24 12.57
C THR A 432 37.38 -37.23 12.32
N SER A 433 37.75 -37.02 11.05
CA SER A 433 38.70 -35.96 10.66
C SER A 433 38.11 -34.56 10.74
N ASN A 434 36.79 -34.44 10.90
CA ASN A 434 36.05 -33.19 10.78
C ASN A 434 35.35 -32.85 12.10
N SER A 435 35.13 -31.56 12.34
CA SER A 435 34.17 -31.15 13.35
C SER A 435 32.77 -31.44 12.84
N TYR A 436 31.86 -31.92 13.69
CA TYR A 436 30.49 -32.20 13.28
C TYR A 436 29.49 -31.90 14.39
N ARG A 437 28.30 -31.48 13.97
CA ARG A 437 27.15 -31.22 14.85
C ARG A 437 26.40 -32.51 15.09
N PHE A 438 25.87 -32.66 16.30
CA PHE A 438 25.04 -33.80 16.63
C PHE A 438 23.94 -33.42 17.61
N ARG A 439 22.77 -34.03 17.40
CA ARG A 439 21.67 -34.07 18.36
C ARG A 439 21.06 -35.45 18.41
N ASN A 440 20.52 -35.82 19.56
CA ASN A 440 19.83 -37.09 19.71
C ASN A 440 18.38 -36.84 20.13
N THR A 441 17.46 -37.00 19.19
CA THR A 441 16.01 -36.84 19.41
C THR A 441 15.45 -37.86 20.40
N ASP A 442 16.04 -39.04 20.54
CA ASP A 442 15.62 -40.02 21.55
C ASP A 442 15.98 -39.59 22.97
N ALA A 443 16.99 -38.73 23.16
CA ALA A 443 17.32 -38.15 24.46
C ALA A 443 16.21 -37.19 24.96
N ALA A 444 15.46 -36.58 24.05
CA ALA A 444 14.32 -35.74 24.42
C ALA A 444 13.16 -36.55 25.03
N LEU A 445 13.05 -37.84 24.70
CA LEU A 445 12.05 -38.75 25.24
C LEU A 445 12.45 -39.36 26.59
N GLN A 446 13.65 -39.07 27.09
CA GLN A 446 14.20 -39.66 28.32
C GLN A 446 14.55 -38.56 29.35
N PRO A 447 13.61 -38.18 30.23
CA PRO A 447 13.89 -37.25 31.33
C PRO A 447 14.94 -37.82 32.29
N GLY A 448 15.84 -36.97 32.80
CA GLY A 448 16.88 -37.34 33.75
C GLY A 448 18.28 -37.42 33.11
N VAL A 449 19.26 -38.01 33.81
CA VAL A 449 20.66 -38.02 33.33
C VAL A 449 20.83 -39.03 32.19
N VAL A 450 21.37 -38.56 31.07
CA VAL A 450 21.78 -39.37 29.91
C VAL A 450 23.28 -39.23 29.68
N ARG A 451 23.89 -40.19 28.98
CA ARG A 451 25.31 -40.16 28.61
C ARG A 451 25.46 -40.24 27.10
N PHE A 452 26.33 -39.41 26.54
CA PHE A 452 26.81 -39.54 25.17
C PHE A 452 28.20 -40.18 25.17
N GLN A 453 28.35 -41.27 24.43
CA GLN A 453 29.55 -42.09 24.40
C GLN A 453 30.12 -42.09 23.00
N PHE A 454 31.35 -41.59 22.85
CA PHE A 454 32.07 -41.63 21.59
C PHE A 454 32.98 -42.86 21.52
N SER A 455 33.27 -43.29 20.30
CA SER A 455 34.34 -44.24 19.97
C SER A 455 35.41 -43.55 19.10
N ASN A 456 36.65 -44.04 19.08
CA ASN A 456 37.78 -43.45 18.34
C ASN A 456 37.96 -41.93 18.55
N ALA A 457 37.60 -41.40 19.72
CA ALA A 457 37.46 -39.97 19.97
C ALA A 457 38.80 -39.22 20.20
N THR A 458 39.94 -39.81 19.86
CA THR A 458 41.26 -39.18 20.07
C THR A 458 41.47 -37.88 19.28
N SER A 459 40.72 -37.70 18.18
CA SER A 459 40.73 -36.48 17.35
C SER A 459 39.74 -35.41 17.84
N ILE A 460 38.82 -35.77 18.73
CA ILE A 460 37.87 -34.83 19.32
C ILE A 460 38.56 -34.18 20.51
N SER A 461 38.87 -32.89 20.40
CA SER A 461 39.52 -32.10 21.46
C SER A 461 38.52 -31.75 22.56
N GLU A 462 37.29 -31.41 22.17
CA GLU A 462 36.23 -30.99 23.07
C GLU A 462 34.84 -31.15 22.44
N VAL A 463 33.80 -31.14 23.27
CA VAL A 463 32.39 -31.11 22.83
C VAL A 463 31.73 -29.85 23.37
N TRP A 464 31.19 -29.05 22.46
CA TRP A 464 30.46 -27.84 22.77
C TRP A 464 28.96 -28.11 22.85
N ASN A 465 28.29 -27.60 23.88
CA ASN A 465 26.84 -27.47 23.92
C ASN A 465 26.47 -26.13 23.25
N ILE A 466 25.76 -26.22 22.13
CA ILE A 466 25.40 -25.10 21.25
C ILE A 466 23.88 -24.89 21.18
N SER A 467 23.12 -25.48 22.11
CA SER A 467 21.67 -25.25 22.21
C SER A 467 21.32 -23.77 22.42
N ASP A 468 22.22 -23.02 23.05
CA ASP A 468 22.22 -21.56 23.05
C ASP A 468 23.50 -21.10 22.33
N PRO A 469 23.40 -20.63 21.06
CA PRO A 469 24.56 -20.27 20.26
C PRO A 469 25.33 -19.06 20.80
N TYR A 470 24.70 -18.26 21.67
CA TYR A 470 25.33 -17.11 22.31
C TYR A 470 26.08 -17.51 23.58
N ASN A 471 25.62 -18.52 24.31
CA ASN A 471 26.14 -18.97 25.60
C ASN A 471 26.75 -20.40 25.53
N VAL A 472 27.62 -20.62 24.56
CA VAL A 472 28.29 -21.92 24.37
C VAL A 472 29.09 -22.35 25.60
N THR A 473 28.97 -23.63 25.95
CA THR A 473 29.75 -24.28 27.02
C THR A 473 30.46 -25.53 26.49
N THR A 474 31.53 -25.98 27.16
CA THR A 474 32.40 -27.05 26.63
C THR A 474 32.73 -28.16 27.65
N VAL A 475 32.88 -29.39 27.16
CA VAL A 475 33.51 -30.52 27.87
C VAL A 475 34.78 -30.94 27.14
N LEU A 476 35.93 -30.86 27.83
CA LEU A 476 37.25 -31.14 27.24
C LEU A 476 37.60 -32.64 27.25
N ASN A 477 38.24 -33.13 26.19
CA ASN A 477 38.88 -34.44 26.10
C ASN A 477 40.41 -34.34 26.31
N ASN A 478 40.84 -33.76 27.44
CA ASN A 478 42.24 -33.40 27.69
C ASN A 478 43.24 -34.56 27.67
N THR A 479 42.77 -35.81 27.80
CA THR A 479 43.62 -37.01 27.77
C THR A 479 43.66 -37.69 26.41
N ASN A 480 43.00 -37.13 25.39
CA ASN A 480 42.75 -37.78 24.10
C ASN A 480 42.19 -39.19 24.30
N ASP A 481 41.17 -39.34 25.14
CA ASP A 481 40.56 -40.64 25.42
C ASP A 481 39.85 -41.16 24.16
N PRO A 482 40.21 -42.34 23.62
CA PRO A 482 39.50 -42.93 22.48
C PRO A 482 38.03 -43.28 22.79
N ASN A 483 37.64 -43.38 24.06
CA ASN A 483 36.26 -43.65 24.51
C ASN A 483 35.69 -42.46 25.32
N PHE A 484 35.98 -41.24 24.89
CA PHE A 484 35.46 -40.02 25.50
C PHE A 484 33.93 -40.07 25.69
N SER A 485 33.45 -39.58 26.83
CA SER A 485 32.02 -39.47 27.11
C SER A 485 31.71 -38.30 28.03
N PHE A 486 30.47 -37.82 27.97
CA PHE A 486 29.96 -36.81 28.90
C PHE A 486 28.48 -37.08 29.23
N ALA A 487 28.02 -36.55 30.35
CA ALA A 487 26.63 -36.64 30.80
C ALA A 487 25.91 -35.29 30.68
N ASP A 488 24.62 -35.32 30.38
CA ASP A 488 23.70 -34.18 30.42
C ASP A 488 22.30 -34.66 30.88
N ASN A 489 21.39 -33.74 31.17
CA ASN A 489 19.97 -34.00 31.37
C ASN A 489 19.28 -34.13 30.00
N GLY A 490 18.59 -35.26 29.79
CA GLY A 490 17.61 -35.44 28.72
C GLY A 490 16.23 -34.87 29.08
N GLY A 491 15.24 -35.13 28.23
CA GLY A 491 13.89 -34.56 28.33
C GLY A 491 13.63 -33.38 27.38
N GLU A 492 14.65 -32.92 26.68
CA GLU A 492 14.58 -31.92 25.61
C GLU A 492 15.61 -32.24 24.52
N VAL A 493 15.38 -31.73 23.30
CA VAL A 493 16.38 -31.83 22.23
C VAL A 493 17.45 -30.78 22.47
N LYS A 494 18.72 -31.21 22.45
CA LYS A 494 19.88 -30.32 22.58
C LYS A 494 20.80 -30.51 21.39
N GLU A 495 21.44 -29.42 20.98
CA GLU A 495 22.42 -29.38 19.91
C GLU A 495 23.83 -29.32 20.49
N TYR A 496 24.71 -30.18 19.97
CA TYR A 496 26.10 -30.24 20.36
C TYR A 496 27.02 -30.20 19.13
N LEU A 497 28.28 -29.85 19.35
CA LEU A 497 29.30 -29.88 18.32
C LEU A 497 30.55 -30.58 18.86
N ALA A 498 30.97 -31.65 18.20
CA ALA A 498 32.25 -32.29 18.44
C ALA A 498 33.34 -31.53 17.69
N VAL A 499 34.30 -30.96 18.43
CA VAL A 499 35.36 -30.11 17.89
C VAL A 499 36.58 -30.95 17.53
N ASN A 500 37.05 -30.79 16.29
CA ASN A 500 38.37 -31.21 15.86
C ASN A 500 39.17 -29.96 15.48
N ASP A 501 40.21 -29.65 16.27
CA ASP A 501 41.01 -28.43 16.13
C ASP A 501 41.67 -28.26 14.74
N ASN A 502 41.88 -29.36 14.02
CA ASN A 502 42.48 -29.32 12.70
C ASN A 502 41.48 -28.93 11.59
N ASN A 503 40.18 -28.95 11.89
CA ASN A 503 39.11 -28.65 10.95
C ASN A 503 38.09 -27.65 11.54
N ALA A 504 38.58 -26.43 11.79
CA ALA A 504 37.76 -25.24 12.00
C ALA A 504 37.67 -24.43 10.71
N PHE A 505 36.50 -23.84 10.44
CA PHE A 505 36.27 -22.96 9.30
C PHE A 505 37.02 -21.64 9.45
N ASN A 506 37.33 -20.98 8.33
CA ASN A 506 37.94 -19.66 8.34
C ASN A 506 36.87 -18.60 7.99
N PRO A 507 36.75 -17.51 8.77
CA PRO A 507 35.91 -16.39 8.38
C PRO A 507 36.48 -15.67 7.15
N VAL A 508 35.61 -14.94 6.45
CA VAL A 508 35.91 -14.22 5.22
C VAL A 508 35.97 -12.71 5.50
N SER A 509 37.09 -12.07 5.16
CA SER A 509 37.19 -10.61 5.22
C SER A 509 36.43 -10.00 4.05
N VAL A 510 35.63 -8.96 4.33
CA VAL A 510 34.88 -8.21 3.31
C VAL A 510 35.55 -6.89 2.95
N SER A 511 35.18 -6.31 1.80
CA SER A 511 35.75 -5.05 1.32
C SER A 511 35.41 -3.87 2.24
N ASN A 512 34.19 -3.84 2.76
CA ASN A 512 33.63 -2.86 3.70
C ASN A 512 33.80 -3.31 5.17
N ARG A 513 35.00 -3.82 5.51
CA ARG A 513 35.35 -4.38 6.84
C ARG A 513 35.25 -3.42 8.03
N ARG A 514 35.12 -2.11 7.81
CA ARG A 514 34.96 -1.10 8.86
C ARG A 514 33.49 -0.80 9.06
N VAL A 515 33.04 -0.80 10.31
CA VAL A 515 31.69 -0.35 10.69
C VAL A 515 31.83 1.04 11.29
N ALA A 516 31.06 1.99 10.76
CA ALA A 516 31.08 3.36 11.27
C ALA A 516 30.41 3.43 12.65
N ASN A 517 30.90 4.32 13.51
CA ASN A 517 30.20 4.59 14.77
C ASN A 517 28.89 5.32 14.48
N GLN A 518 27.81 4.86 15.09
CA GLN A 518 26.46 5.37 14.89
C GLN A 518 25.66 5.15 16.19
N ASN A 519 24.66 6.00 16.43
CA ASN A 519 23.84 5.94 17.65
C ASN A 519 22.36 6.32 17.41
N LEU A 520 21.73 5.72 16.41
CA LEU A 520 20.31 5.90 16.09
C LEU A 520 19.44 5.68 17.34
N LYS A 521 19.60 4.56 18.06
CA LYS A 521 18.87 4.30 19.32
C LYS A 521 18.97 5.46 20.32
N GLY A 522 20.17 6.00 20.54
CA GLY A 522 20.38 7.11 21.47
C GLY A 522 19.94 8.47 20.96
N THR A 523 19.95 8.73 19.66
CA THR A 523 19.69 10.07 19.10
C THR A 523 18.31 10.26 18.50
N ILE A 524 17.54 9.19 18.26
CA ILE A 524 16.25 9.27 17.56
C ILE A 524 15.24 10.23 18.24
N PHE A 525 15.22 10.25 19.57
CA PHE A 525 14.37 11.16 20.36
C PHE A 525 15.00 12.53 20.66
N ILE A 526 16.18 12.83 20.12
CA ILE A 526 16.89 14.08 20.41
C ILE A 526 16.57 15.11 19.33
N ASP A 527 16.12 16.30 19.74
CA ASP A 527 15.90 17.45 18.86
C ASP A 527 17.21 18.19 18.55
N SER A 528 17.14 19.22 17.70
CA SER A 528 18.30 20.03 17.31
C SER A 528 18.94 20.81 18.48
N ASN A 529 18.26 20.93 19.62
CA ASN A 529 18.75 21.58 20.84
C ASN A 529 19.28 20.58 21.88
N GLY A 530 19.27 19.27 21.58
CA GLY A 530 19.72 18.23 22.50
C GLY A 530 18.68 17.76 23.51
N ASN A 531 17.39 18.12 23.36
CA ASN A 531 16.32 17.74 24.28
C ASN A 531 15.56 16.51 23.77
N PHE A 532 15.03 15.72 24.71
CA PHE A 532 14.12 14.63 24.40
C PHE A 532 12.80 15.17 23.84
N ARG A 533 12.36 14.63 22.70
CA ARG A 533 11.08 14.93 22.06
C ARG A 533 10.48 13.66 21.45
N ASP A 534 9.24 13.35 21.85
CA ASP A 534 8.47 12.24 21.28
C ASP A 534 8.23 12.40 19.78
N ILE A 535 8.22 11.31 19.03
CA ILE A 535 8.06 11.29 17.58
C ILE A 535 6.60 11.03 17.23
N ASP A 536 6.03 11.86 16.36
CA ASP A 536 4.67 11.70 15.87
C ASP A 536 4.61 10.88 14.57
N TYR A 537 5.59 11.10 13.70
CA TYR A 537 5.64 10.56 12.34
C TYR A 537 7.06 10.08 12.02
N LEU A 538 7.18 8.82 11.63
CA LEU A 538 8.42 8.22 11.17
C LEU A 538 8.34 7.95 9.66
N ILE A 539 9.36 8.39 8.91
CA ILE A 539 9.53 8.09 7.48
C ILE A 539 10.77 7.20 7.34
N ILE A 540 10.61 6.02 6.77
CA ILE A 540 11.68 5.06 6.51
C ILE A 540 11.99 5.07 5.01
N ALA A 541 13.22 5.38 4.64
CA ALA A 541 13.64 5.55 3.25
C ALA A 541 15.01 4.90 2.99
N PRO A 542 15.36 4.53 1.75
CA PRO A 542 16.74 4.23 1.41
C PRO A 542 17.59 5.52 1.35
N ASP A 543 18.91 5.40 1.48
CA ASP A 543 19.84 6.55 1.52
C ASP A 543 19.69 7.47 0.28
N PHE A 544 19.42 6.90 -0.90
CA PHE A 544 19.31 7.68 -2.14
C PHE A 544 18.02 8.51 -2.25
N LEU A 545 17.00 8.20 -1.44
CA LEU A 545 15.73 8.95 -1.38
C LEU A 545 15.63 9.88 -0.16
N GLU A 546 16.62 9.88 0.73
CA GLU A 546 16.59 10.61 2.00
C GLU A 546 16.23 12.09 1.84
N ASN A 547 16.74 12.76 0.80
CA ASN A 547 16.49 14.17 0.57
C ASN A 547 15.01 14.49 0.29
N GLU A 548 14.34 13.65 -0.51
CA GLU A 548 12.91 13.86 -0.83
C GLU A 548 12.02 13.43 0.35
N ALA A 549 12.40 12.38 1.08
CA ALA A 549 11.79 12.02 2.35
C ALA A 549 11.90 13.16 3.40
N GLN A 550 13.05 13.83 3.46
CA GLN A 550 13.26 14.99 4.35
C GLN A 550 12.45 16.20 3.91
N ARG A 551 12.22 16.37 2.59
CA ARG A 551 11.33 17.41 2.06
C ARG A 551 9.89 17.19 2.52
N LEU A 552 9.39 15.96 2.45
CA LEU A 552 8.09 15.57 3.02
C LEU A 552 8.03 15.78 4.54
N ALA A 553 9.07 15.38 5.27
CA ALA A 553 9.13 15.59 6.72
C ALA A 553 9.05 17.08 7.09
N ASN A 554 9.79 17.93 6.39
CA ASN A 554 9.79 19.38 6.60
C ASN A 554 8.41 20.01 6.34
N TYR A 555 7.70 19.51 5.32
CA TYR A 555 6.31 19.90 5.08
C TYR A 555 5.44 19.61 6.32
N HIS A 556 5.42 18.39 6.87
CA HIS A 556 4.59 18.11 8.05
C HIS A 556 5.03 18.80 9.34
N ILE A 557 6.33 19.06 9.51
CA ILE A 557 6.82 19.85 10.64
C ILE A 557 6.23 21.26 10.61
N THR A 558 6.07 21.84 9.41
CA THR A 558 5.60 23.22 9.22
C THR A 558 4.08 23.34 9.08
N SER A 559 3.44 22.46 8.30
CA SER A 559 2.01 22.50 7.97
C SER A 559 1.15 21.76 9.00
N SER A 560 1.64 20.66 9.54
CA SER A 560 0.88 19.73 10.38
C SER A 560 1.30 19.75 11.85
N ASN A 561 2.38 20.47 12.17
CA ASN A 561 3.01 20.52 13.50
C ASN A 561 3.33 19.13 14.08
N LEU A 562 3.73 18.18 13.22
CA LEU A 562 4.16 16.84 13.62
C LEU A 562 5.67 16.85 13.89
N ASN A 563 6.13 16.18 14.96
CA ASN A 563 7.54 15.86 15.10
C ASN A 563 7.89 14.69 14.18
N THR A 564 8.32 15.01 12.96
CA THR A 564 8.66 14.02 11.93
C THR A 564 10.16 13.71 11.93
N LYS A 565 10.51 12.42 11.83
CA LYS A 565 11.89 11.95 11.67
C LYS A 565 12.02 11.07 10.42
N VAL A 566 13.04 11.33 9.61
CA VAL A 566 13.48 10.45 8.52
C VAL A 566 14.59 9.57 9.07
N VAL A 567 14.55 8.28 8.76
CA VAL A 567 15.58 7.32 9.13
C VAL A 567 15.86 6.41 7.94
N THR A 568 17.15 6.20 7.65
CA THR A 568 17.52 5.37 6.50
C THR A 568 17.52 3.89 6.84
N LEU A 569 17.27 3.05 5.83
CA LEU A 569 17.37 1.59 5.96
C LEU A 569 18.77 1.15 6.45
N THR A 570 19.83 1.76 5.92
CA THR A 570 21.21 1.47 6.29
C THR A 570 21.46 1.71 7.79
N ASP A 571 20.97 2.82 8.33
CA ASP A 571 21.07 3.11 9.76
C ASP A 571 20.29 2.08 10.60
N ILE A 572 19.09 1.70 10.18
CA ILE A 572 18.33 0.65 10.88
C ILE A 572 19.11 -0.67 10.86
N TYR A 573 19.57 -1.13 9.70
CA TYR A 573 20.20 -2.44 9.58
C TYR A 573 21.51 -2.52 10.36
N ASN A 574 22.33 -1.46 10.35
CA ASN A 574 23.58 -1.44 11.11
C ASN A 574 23.38 -1.72 12.60
N GLU A 575 22.28 -1.25 13.18
CA GLU A 575 21.99 -1.35 14.62
C GLU A 575 21.06 -2.48 15.02
N PHE A 576 20.19 -2.95 14.13
CA PHE A 576 19.14 -3.93 14.45
C PHE A 576 19.32 -5.29 13.76
N SER A 577 20.22 -5.39 12.76
CA SER A 577 20.48 -6.63 12.00
C SER A 577 21.92 -6.71 11.45
N GLU A 578 22.90 -6.12 12.15
CA GLU A 578 24.33 -6.24 11.81
C GLU A 578 24.69 -5.83 10.37
N GLY A 579 23.89 -4.92 9.80
CA GLY A 579 24.03 -4.41 8.44
C GLY A 579 23.36 -5.28 7.36
N GLU A 580 22.58 -6.28 7.76
CA GLU A 580 21.83 -7.17 6.87
C GLU A 580 20.42 -6.64 6.63
N GLN A 581 19.92 -6.78 5.40
CA GLN A 581 18.52 -6.53 5.12
C GLN A 581 17.66 -7.55 5.86
N ASP A 582 16.74 -7.09 6.70
CA ASP A 582 15.72 -7.92 7.34
C ASP A 582 14.49 -7.06 7.69
N ILE A 583 13.28 -7.51 7.34
CA ILE A 583 12.05 -6.74 7.62
C ILE A 583 11.78 -6.64 9.12
N ALA A 584 12.17 -7.65 9.90
CA ALA A 584 11.96 -7.65 11.34
C ALA A 584 12.82 -6.59 12.03
N ALA A 585 13.98 -6.21 11.45
CA ALA A 585 14.85 -5.10 11.89
C ALA A 585 14.13 -3.74 11.78
N ILE A 586 13.46 -3.49 10.65
CA ILE A 586 12.61 -2.32 10.45
C ILE A 586 11.50 -2.30 11.53
N ARG A 587 10.79 -3.42 11.69
CA ARG A 587 9.72 -3.54 12.68
C ARG A 587 10.22 -3.34 14.11
N ASN A 588 11.35 -3.95 14.51
CA ASN A 588 11.82 -3.77 15.89
C ASN A 588 12.48 -2.39 16.13
N PHE A 589 12.93 -1.67 15.09
CA PHE A 589 13.19 -0.22 15.19
C PHE A 589 11.89 0.60 15.42
N VAL A 590 10.83 0.37 14.65
CA VAL A 590 9.53 1.05 14.87
C VAL A 590 9.02 0.76 16.28
N LYS A 591 9.13 -0.48 16.73
CA LYS A 591 8.79 -0.89 18.10
C LYS A 591 9.66 -0.22 19.15
N TYR A 592 10.96 -0.07 18.91
CA TYR A 592 11.86 0.66 19.80
C TYR A 592 11.35 2.10 20.00
N VAL A 593 10.93 2.78 18.93
CA VAL A 593 10.36 4.13 19.00
C VAL A 593 9.03 4.12 19.76
N TYR A 594 8.14 3.16 19.47
CA TYR A 594 6.83 3.04 20.13
C TYR A 594 6.93 2.77 21.65
N ASP A 595 7.87 1.93 22.08
CA ASP A 595 8.03 1.54 23.49
C ASP A 595 8.78 2.57 24.34
N ASN A 596 9.55 3.46 23.71
CA ASN A 596 10.36 4.47 24.39
C ASN A 596 9.79 5.89 24.37
N ALA A 597 8.58 6.08 23.84
CA ALA A 597 7.84 7.33 24.03
C ALA A 597 7.69 7.67 25.54
N SER A 598 7.67 8.96 25.87
CA SER A 598 7.61 9.45 27.26
C SER A 598 6.34 8.99 27.99
N SER A 599 5.25 8.76 27.25
CA SER A 599 4.03 8.17 27.74
C SER A 599 3.30 7.40 26.63
N PRO A 600 2.41 6.44 26.96
CA PRO A 600 1.62 5.74 25.97
C PRO A 600 0.69 6.63 25.11
N ALA A 601 0.45 7.89 25.49
CA ALA A 601 -0.35 8.84 24.71
C ALA A 601 0.48 9.57 23.63
N ASN A 602 1.81 9.59 23.79
CA ASN A 602 2.74 10.27 22.88
C ASN A 602 3.49 9.29 21.98
N ARG A 603 2.96 8.08 21.83
CA ARG A 603 3.55 7.08 20.93
C ARG A 603 3.40 7.54 19.49
N VAL A 604 4.39 7.18 18.67
CA VAL A 604 4.37 7.41 17.22
C VAL A 604 3.04 6.98 16.61
N ARG A 605 2.51 7.80 15.71
CA ARG A 605 1.15 7.67 15.16
C ARG A 605 1.18 7.24 13.70
N TYR A 606 2.14 7.74 12.93
CA TYR A 606 2.26 7.54 11.49
C TYR A 606 3.60 6.88 11.14
N LEU A 607 3.56 5.95 10.18
CA LEU A 607 4.72 5.29 9.60
C LEU A 607 4.61 5.35 8.07
N ASN A 608 5.58 5.98 7.40
CA ASN A 608 5.68 5.99 5.95
C ASN A 608 6.80 5.08 5.47
N MET A 609 6.44 4.12 4.64
CA MET A 609 7.36 3.29 3.87
C MET A 609 7.66 4.02 2.55
N PHE A 610 8.77 4.76 2.53
CA PHE A 610 9.11 5.67 1.44
C PHE A 610 9.97 4.96 0.39
N GLY A 611 9.31 4.14 -0.42
CA GLY A 611 9.89 3.41 -1.54
C GLY A 611 9.00 2.24 -1.97
N ASP A 612 9.22 1.75 -3.18
CA ASP A 612 8.52 0.61 -3.72
C ASP A 612 8.93 -0.74 -3.08
N ALA A 613 8.18 -1.82 -3.37
CA ALA A 613 8.44 -3.16 -2.83
C ALA A 613 8.54 -4.22 -3.93
N SER A 614 9.09 -5.39 -3.58
CA SER A 614 9.11 -6.55 -4.47
C SER A 614 8.85 -7.85 -3.71
N PHE A 615 8.27 -8.85 -4.37
CA PHE A 615 8.28 -10.25 -3.91
C PHE A 615 9.71 -10.84 -3.84
N ASP A 616 10.69 -10.20 -4.46
CA ASP A 616 12.08 -10.61 -4.49
C ASP A 616 12.97 -9.72 -3.61
N TYR A 617 13.25 -10.18 -2.40
CA TYR A 617 14.12 -9.46 -1.47
C TYR A 617 15.60 -9.43 -1.89
N LYS A 618 16.07 -10.36 -2.75
CA LYS A 618 17.50 -10.55 -3.03
C LYS A 618 17.90 -10.22 -4.47
N ASP A 619 17.06 -9.48 -5.21
CA ASP A 619 17.36 -9.05 -6.57
C ASP A 619 17.74 -10.20 -7.53
N ARG A 620 17.06 -11.35 -7.40
CA ARG A 620 17.16 -12.53 -8.28
C ARG A 620 16.55 -12.28 -9.66
N ILE A 621 15.49 -11.48 -9.76
CA ILE A 621 14.85 -11.11 -11.04
C ILE A 621 15.56 -9.92 -11.70
N SER A 622 15.25 -9.66 -12.98
CA SER A 622 15.93 -8.63 -13.76
C SER A 622 15.65 -7.20 -13.31
N ILE A 623 14.50 -6.95 -12.67
CA ILE A 623 14.06 -5.63 -12.20
C ILE A 623 14.26 -5.57 -10.69
N ARG A 624 15.07 -4.61 -10.22
CA ARG A 624 15.54 -4.51 -8.83
C ARG A 624 14.86 -3.37 -8.10
N GLU A 625 13.58 -3.58 -7.76
CA GLU A 625 12.69 -2.58 -7.17
C GLU A 625 12.27 -2.93 -5.74
N ASN A 626 13.04 -3.78 -5.05
CA ASN A 626 12.92 -3.93 -3.60
C ASN A 626 13.55 -2.72 -2.87
N ILE A 627 12.93 -1.54 -2.99
CA ILE A 627 13.46 -0.27 -2.49
C ILE A 627 13.29 -0.15 -0.98
N VAL A 628 12.09 -0.44 -0.48
CA VAL A 628 11.80 -0.60 0.95
C VAL A 628 11.00 -1.90 1.14
N PRO A 629 11.57 -2.96 1.73
CA PRO A 629 10.93 -4.27 1.75
C PRO A 629 9.62 -4.25 2.56
N SER A 630 8.62 -5.01 2.10
CA SER A 630 7.35 -5.24 2.80
C SER A 630 7.29 -6.67 3.35
N PHE A 631 6.28 -7.01 4.17
CA PHE A 631 6.05 -8.39 4.60
C PHE A 631 5.31 -9.17 3.52
N HIS A 632 5.82 -10.35 3.19
CA HIS A 632 5.16 -11.36 2.35
C HIS A 632 4.89 -12.63 3.14
N THR A 633 3.74 -13.26 2.91
CA THR A 633 3.39 -14.54 3.53
C THR A 633 4.26 -15.70 3.03
N ALA A 634 4.46 -16.71 3.87
CA ALA A 634 5.00 -18.02 3.46
C ALA A 634 3.96 -18.85 2.69
N GLU A 635 2.67 -18.47 2.72
CA GLU A 635 1.68 -18.98 1.78
C GLU A 635 1.89 -18.30 0.42
N ALA A 636 2.23 -19.08 -0.60
CA ALA A 636 2.64 -18.60 -1.93
C ALA A 636 1.91 -19.33 -3.08
N THR A 637 0.80 -20.01 -2.78
CA THR A 637 0.05 -20.80 -3.76
C THR A 637 -1.32 -20.23 -4.14
N SER A 638 -1.84 -19.29 -3.36
CA SER A 638 -3.19 -18.77 -3.50
C SER A 638 -3.24 -17.25 -3.51
N LEU A 639 -4.00 -16.67 -4.45
CA LEU A 639 -4.19 -15.22 -4.57
C LEU A 639 -5.09 -14.61 -3.49
N THR A 640 -5.73 -15.42 -2.64
CA THR A 640 -6.55 -14.92 -1.52
C THR A 640 -5.85 -15.06 -0.16
N GLN A 641 -4.83 -15.91 -0.09
CA GLN A 641 -4.09 -16.21 1.14
C GLN A 641 -2.63 -15.74 1.09
N SER A 642 -2.08 -15.56 -0.11
CA SER A 642 -0.77 -14.95 -0.34
C SER A 642 -0.93 -13.45 -0.54
N TYR A 643 -0.34 -12.64 0.34
CA TYR A 643 -0.47 -11.18 0.29
C TYR A 643 0.80 -10.48 0.76
N VAL A 644 0.92 -9.23 0.32
CA VAL A 644 1.87 -8.24 0.82
C VAL A 644 1.18 -7.31 1.81
N THR A 645 1.83 -6.96 2.91
CA THR A 645 1.25 -6.00 3.86
C THR A 645 2.28 -5.25 4.70
N ASP A 646 2.12 -3.92 4.78
CA ASP A 646 2.90 -3.10 5.71
C ASP A 646 2.29 -3.08 7.13
N ASP A 647 1.14 -3.74 7.34
CA ASP A 647 0.51 -3.86 8.67
C ASP A 647 1.49 -4.50 9.67
N PHE A 648 2.38 -5.39 9.22
CA PHE A 648 3.44 -6.05 10.00
C PHE A 648 4.28 -5.04 10.80
N PHE A 649 4.64 -3.91 10.20
CA PHE A 649 5.45 -2.87 10.84
C PHE A 649 4.68 -2.06 11.89
N THR A 650 3.39 -2.31 12.06
CA THR A 650 2.50 -1.58 12.99
C THR A 650 2.02 -2.43 14.17
N TYR A 651 2.37 -3.72 14.21
CA TYR A 651 2.02 -4.62 15.29
C TYR A 651 3.03 -4.51 16.44
N MET A 652 2.66 -3.82 17.52
CA MET A 652 3.59 -3.43 18.57
C MET A 652 3.49 -4.29 19.83
N ASN A 653 2.48 -5.15 19.94
CA ASN A 653 2.28 -5.96 21.13
C ASN A 653 3.18 -7.21 21.13
N PRO A 654 3.58 -7.72 22.32
CA PRO A 654 4.59 -8.77 22.42
C PRO A 654 4.29 -10.06 21.63
N ASN A 655 3.04 -10.50 21.56
CA ASN A 655 2.70 -11.76 20.88
C ASN A 655 2.19 -11.54 19.45
N GLU A 656 2.53 -10.39 18.85
CA GLU A 656 2.21 -10.07 17.46
C GLU A 656 3.47 -10.12 16.58
N GLY A 657 3.26 -10.21 15.27
CA GLY A 657 4.33 -10.20 14.26
C GLY A 657 4.26 -11.38 13.29
N ASN A 658 3.54 -12.45 13.65
CA ASN A 658 3.19 -13.53 12.73
C ASN A 658 2.02 -13.18 11.78
N VAL A 659 1.53 -11.93 11.85
CA VAL A 659 0.41 -11.43 11.04
C VAL A 659 -0.82 -12.34 11.22
N ALA A 660 -1.11 -12.74 12.45
CA ALA A 660 -2.32 -13.51 12.79
C ALA A 660 -3.56 -12.60 12.86
N THR A 661 -4.78 -13.17 12.77
CA THR A 661 -6.03 -12.36 12.69
C THR A 661 -6.24 -11.46 13.90
N ASN A 662 -5.73 -11.88 15.06
CA ASN A 662 -5.77 -11.11 16.30
C ASN A 662 -4.65 -10.07 16.44
N ASN A 663 -3.73 -9.96 15.49
CA ASN A 663 -2.77 -8.86 15.45
C ASN A 663 -3.49 -7.62 14.92
N LEU A 664 -3.47 -6.52 15.68
CA LEU A 664 -4.17 -5.28 15.30
C LEU A 664 -3.18 -4.12 15.23
N MET A 665 -3.41 -3.23 14.27
CA MET A 665 -2.50 -2.13 13.97
C MET A 665 -2.51 -1.07 15.09
N ASP A 666 -1.33 -0.70 15.59
CA ASP A 666 -1.13 0.38 16.55
C ASP A 666 -0.80 1.73 15.89
N LEU A 667 -0.28 1.72 14.65
CA LEU A 667 0.09 2.89 13.87
C LEU A 667 -0.69 2.93 12.55
N ALA A 668 -0.91 4.12 12.01
CA ALA A 668 -1.37 4.28 10.64
C ALA A 668 -0.14 4.19 9.72
N VAL A 669 -0.19 3.28 8.75
CA VAL A 669 0.90 3.06 7.80
C VAL A 669 0.47 3.41 6.39
N GLY A 670 1.40 3.96 5.61
CA GLY A 670 1.23 4.28 4.20
C GLY A 670 2.52 4.05 3.46
N ARG A 671 2.42 3.68 2.18
CA ARG A 671 3.59 3.45 1.31
C ARG A 671 3.59 4.43 0.15
N MET A 672 4.70 5.12 -0.06
CA MET A 672 4.93 5.86 -1.30
C MET A 672 5.74 4.96 -2.23
N ILE A 673 5.11 4.41 -3.27
CA ILE A 673 5.66 3.41 -4.21
C ILE A 673 6.65 4.01 -5.22
N VAL A 674 7.64 4.74 -4.73
CA VAL A 674 8.61 5.48 -5.55
C VAL A 674 9.90 4.68 -5.70
N SER A 675 10.40 4.58 -6.93
CA SER A 675 11.57 3.73 -7.26
C SER A 675 12.85 4.53 -7.51
N ASP A 676 12.74 5.85 -7.70
CA ASP A 676 13.86 6.75 -7.95
C ASP A 676 13.61 8.17 -7.40
N VAL A 677 14.61 9.04 -7.53
CA VAL A 677 14.56 10.41 -7.02
C VAL A 677 13.53 11.27 -7.76
N ILE A 678 13.26 10.98 -9.04
CA ILE A 678 12.32 11.77 -9.86
C ILE A 678 10.89 11.46 -9.42
N SER A 679 10.51 10.18 -9.40
CA SER A 679 9.19 9.74 -8.91
C SER A 679 8.97 10.16 -7.45
N ALA A 680 10.00 10.06 -6.59
CA ALA A 680 9.94 10.57 -5.22
C ALA A 680 9.65 12.08 -5.15
N ARG A 681 10.31 12.88 -5.99
CA ARG A 681 10.07 14.32 -6.06
C ARG A 681 8.65 14.61 -6.50
N GLU A 682 8.19 13.99 -7.57
CA GLU A 682 6.86 14.21 -8.15
C GLU A 682 5.75 13.89 -7.14
N MET A 683 5.86 12.76 -6.42
CA MET A 683 4.87 12.41 -5.41
C MET A 683 4.88 13.34 -4.19
N VAL A 684 6.05 13.82 -3.77
CA VAL A 684 6.14 14.83 -2.72
C VAL A 684 5.60 16.19 -3.19
N ASP A 685 5.80 16.55 -4.46
CA ASP A 685 5.23 17.77 -5.06
C ASP A 685 3.69 17.72 -5.05
N LYS A 686 3.09 16.56 -5.33
CA LYS A 686 1.63 16.36 -5.18
C LYS A 686 1.15 16.61 -3.76
N VAL A 687 1.84 16.06 -2.75
CA VAL A 687 1.48 16.26 -1.34
C VAL A 687 1.51 17.75 -0.95
N ILE A 688 2.53 18.48 -1.42
CA ILE A 688 2.67 19.91 -1.16
C ILE A 688 1.61 20.73 -1.92
N SER A 689 1.31 20.37 -3.17
CA SER A 689 0.33 21.09 -3.99
C SER A 689 -1.11 20.87 -3.50
N TYR A 690 -1.41 19.71 -2.92
CA TYR A 690 -2.73 19.36 -2.39
C TYR A 690 -3.24 20.33 -1.31
N THR A 691 -2.33 21.00 -0.59
CA THR A 691 -2.67 22.02 0.42
C THR A 691 -2.23 23.43 0.02
N ALA A 692 -1.77 23.63 -1.20
CA ALA A 692 -1.45 24.95 -1.73
C ALA A 692 -2.73 25.70 -2.15
N GLN A 693 -2.65 27.03 -2.23
CA GLN A 693 -3.81 27.88 -2.57
C GLN A 693 -4.56 27.44 -3.85
N PRO A 694 -3.91 27.03 -4.96
CA PRO A 694 -4.62 26.58 -6.17
C PRO A 694 -5.51 25.34 -5.98
N ALA A 695 -5.31 24.57 -4.91
CA ALA A 695 -6.13 23.40 -4.61
C ALA A 695 -7.42 23.75 -3.84
N PHE A 696 -7.58 24.99 -3.36
CA PHE A 696 -8.76 25.45 -2.59
C PHE A 696 -9.88 25.85 -3.55
N GLU A 697 -10.54 24.85 -4.11
CA GLU A 697 -11.65 25.01 -5.05
C GLU A 697 -12.79 24.02 -4.74
N ARG A 698 -13.94 24.21 -5.40
CA ARG A 698 -15.20 23.50 -5.12
C ARG A 698 -15.14 21.97 -5.22
N TRP A 699 -14.16 21.41 -5.94
CA TRP A 699 -14.01 19.95 -6.11
C TRP A 699 -13.89 19.21 -4.76
N ARG A 700 -13.45 19.92 -3.71
CA ARG A 700 -13.38 19.42 -2.33
C ARG A 700 -14.75 19.08 -1.72
N ASN A 701 -15.85 19.52 -2.33
CA ASN A 701 -17.20 19.15 -1.92
C ASN A 701 -17.73 17.89 -2.63
N ASP A 702 -17.07 17.39 -3.68
CA ASP A 702 -17.62 16.35 -4.54
C ASP A 702 -17.11 14.96 -4.14
N VAL A 703 -18.02 13.98 -4.03
CA VAL A 703 -17.73 12.57 -3.74
C VAL A 703 -18.39 11.71 -4.81
N VAL A 704 -17.60 10.90 -5.52
CA VAL A 704 -18.08 10.07 -6.62
C VAL A 704 -18.00 8.61 -6.25
N LEU A 705 -19.11 7.89 -6.41
CA LEU A 705 -19.18 6.45 -6.21
C LEU A 705 -19.51 5.76 -7.53
N ILE A 706 -18.74 4.72 -7.87
CA ILE A 706 -18.85 3.98 -9.12
C ILE A 706 -19.16 2.51 -8.77
N ALA A 707 -20.23 2.00 -9.36
CA ALA A 707 -20.63 0.60 -9.21
C ALA A 707 -20.50 -0.14 -10.54
N ASP A 708 -19.94 -1.35 -10.47
CA ASP A 708 -20.02 -2.33 -11.55
C ASP A 708 -21.46 -2.70 -11.90
N ASP A 709 -21.65 -3.11 -13.15
CA ASP A 709 -22.89 -3.73 -13.62
C ASP A 709 -22.96 -5.22 -13.25
N ILE A 710 -23.98 -5.92 -13.76
CA ILE A 710 -24.31 -7.29 -13.35
C ILE A 710 -23.91 -8.27 -14.45
N ASP A 711 -22.64 -8.69 -14.43
CA ASP A 711 -22.15 -9.78 -15.27
C ASP A 711 -22.73 -11.14 -14.82
N ASP A 712 -22.61 -11.48 -13.53
CA ASP A 712 -23.22 -12.67 -12.94
C ASP A 712 -24.43 -12.31 -12.05
N PRO A 713 -25.67 -12.68 -12.44
CA PRO A 713 -26.88 -12.35 -11.67
C PRO A 713 -26.88 -12.93 -10.25
N GLN A 714 -26.13 -14.00 -9.98
CA GLN A 714 -26.09 -14.63 -8.66
C GLN A 714 -25.26 -13.85 -7.66
N THR A 715 -24.29 -13.05 -8.11
CA THR A 715 -23.22 -12.55 -7.25
C THR A 715 -23.09 -11.04 -7.33
N ASP A 716 -23.24 -10.48 -8.54
CA ASP A 716 -22.87 -9.10 -8.84
C ASP A 716 -24.03 -8.14 -8.63
N SER A 717 -25.26 -8.66 -8.56
CA SER A 717 -26.46 -7.86 -8.25
C SER A 717 -26.35 -7.05 -6.97
N ASN A 718 -25.53 -7.49 -6.00
CA ASN A 718 -25.28 -6.77 -4.76
C ASN A 718 -24.27 -5.62 -4.89
N LEU A 719 -23.43 -5.57 -5.93
CA LEU A 719 -22.41 -4.52 -6.10
C LEU A 719 -23.08 -3.14 -6.22
N GLN A 720 -23.96 -2.97 -7.20
CA GLN A 720 -24.75 -1.75 -7.40
C GLN A 720 -25.61 -1.37 -6.19
N VAL A 721 -26.22 -2.35 -5.50
CA VAL A 721 -27.04 -2.10 -4.30
C VAL A 721 -26.18 -1.54 -3.18
N ASN A 722 -25.03 -2.17 -2.90
CA ASN A 722 -24.18 -1.75 -1.80
C ASN A 722 -23.54 -0.38 -2.06
N VAL A 723 -23.19 -0.06 -3.31
CA VAL A 723 -22.69 1.28 -3.67
C VAL A 723 -23.80 2.33 -3.52
N ASN A 724 -25.03 2.02 -3.93
CA ASN A 724 -26.15 2.94 -3.72
C ASN A 724 -26.38 3.19 -2.23
N ASP A 725 -26.43 2.14 -1.42
CA ASP A 725 -26.60 2.24 0.03
C ASP A 725 -25.47 3.05 0.68
N LEU A 726 -24.23 2.90 0.18
CA LEU A 726 -23.06 3.63 0.68
C LEU A 726 -23.19 5.13 0.39
N ALA A 727 -23.58 5.48 -0.84
CA ALA A 727 -23.84 6.86 -1.24
C ALA A 727 -24.97 7.48 -0.39
N ASP A 728 -26.08 6.78 -0.20
CA ASP A 728 -27.21 7.23 0.63
C ASP A 728 -26.78 7.46 2.09
N GLN A 729 -25.87 6.63 2.62
CA GLN A 729 -25.30 6.80 3.95
C GLN A 729 -24.39 8.04 4.05
N ILE A 730 -23.57 8.32 3.03
CA ILE A 730 -22.75 9.53 2.99
C ILE A 730 -23.66 10.76 2.96
N GLU A 731 -24.67 10.81 2.08
CA GLU A 731 -25.62 11.92 1.98
C GLU A 731 -26.35 12.18 3.31
N LEU A 732 -26.74 11.10 4.01
CA LEU A 732 -27.44 11.21 5.30
C LEU A 732 -26.54 11.77 6.42
N ASN A 733 -25.29 11.31 6.49
CA ASN A 733 -24.38 11.68 7.59
C ASN A 733 -23.55 12.93 7.30
N ARG A 734 -23.30 13.22 6.02
CA ARG A 734 -22.51 14.35 5.51
C ARG A 734 -23.23 15.04 4.34
N PRO A 735 -24.41 15.62 4.61
CA PRO A 735 -25.18 16.35 3.60
C PRO A 735 -24.46 17.58 3.04
N ASP A 736 -23.32 17.99 3.62
CA ASP A 736 -22.44 19.03 3.11
C ASP A 736 -21.63 18.64 1.86
N TYR A 737 -21.55 17.34 1.51
CA TYR A 737 -20.95 16.89 0.26
C TYR A 737 -21.97 16.71 -0.86
N ASN A 738 -21.53 16.96 -2.09
CA ASN A 738 -22.28 16.60 -3.29
C ASN A 738 -21.89 15.16 -3.67
N VAL A 739 -22.82 14.24 -3.48
CA VAL A 739 -22.60 12.83 -3.79
C VAL A 739 -23.10 12.55 -5.20
N ARG A 740 -22.24 11.98 -6.04
CA ARG A 740 -22.56 11.55 -7.40
C ARG A 740 -22.43 10.05 -7.52
N LYS A 741 -23.47 9.42 -8.07
CA LYS A 741 -23.54 7.99 -8.32
C LYS A 741 -23.31 7.73 -9.81
N ILE A 742 -22.31 6.94 -10.15
CA ILE A 742 -22.08 6.38 -11.49
C ILE A 742 -22.43 4.89 -11.41
N MET A 743 -23.70 4.57 -11.66
CA MET A 743 -24.17 3.18 -11.74
C MET A 743 -23.97 2.72 -13.18
N MET A 744 -22.99 1.85 -13.46
CA MET A 744 -22.64 1.47 -14.83
C MET A 744 -23.84 0.99 -15.64
N ASP A 745 -24.66 0.12 -15.06
CA ASP A 745 -25.86 -0.42 -15.72
C ASP A 745 -26.97 0.63 -15.95
N SER A 746 -26.82 1.89 -15.50
CA SER A 746 -27.71 3.00 -15.86
C SER A 746 -27.32 3.72 -17.16
N TYR A 747 -26.16 3.38 -17.73
CA TYR A 747 -25.65 3.88 -19.00
C TYR A 747 -25.86 2.85 -20.11
N GLN A 748 -25.79 3.30 -21.37
CA GLN A 748 -25.98 2.41 -22.52
C GLN A 748 -24.70 1.61 -22.79
N GLN A 749 -24.81 0.28 -22.79
CA GLN A 749 -23.72 -0.60 -23.17
C GLN A 749 -23.62 -0.72 -24.71
N PHE A 750 -22.39 -0.72 -25.24
CA PHE A 750 -22.10 -0.90 -26.66
C PHE A 750 -21.23 -2.13 -26.92
N SER A 751 -21.54 -2.88 -27.97
CA SER A 751 -20.72 -4.01 -28.41
C SER A 751 -19.61 -3.55 -29.36
N THR A 752 -18.36 -3.85 -29.01
CA THR A 752 -17.18 -3.57 -29.85
C THR A 752 -16.46 -4.87 -30.22
N ALA A 753 -15.47 -4.79 -31.11
CA ALA A 753 -14.62 -5.93 -31.43
C ALA A 753 -13.79 -6.45 -30.23
N GLY A 754 -13.59 -5.60 -29.21
CA GLY A 754 -12.83 -5.90 -27.99
C GLY A 754 -13.68 -6.26 -26.78
N GLY A 755 -14.98 -6.50 -26.96
CA GLY A 755 -15.96 -6.76 -25.88
C GLY A 755 -16.96 -5.61 -25.71
N PHE A 756 -17.79 -5.72 -24.67
CA PHE A 756 -18.75 -4.68 -24.30
C PHE A 756 -18.02 -3.47 -23.70
N ARG A 757 -18.54 -2.26 -23.92
CA ARG A 757 -17.99 -0.99 -23.44
C ARG A 757 -19.09 -0.06 -22.97
N TYR A 758 -18.75 0.81 -22.02
CA TYR A 758 -19.56 1.94 -21.59
C TYR A 758 -18.80 3.26 -21.81
N PRO A 759 -18.77 3.81 -23.04
CA PRO A 759 -18.04 5.05 -23.34
C PRO A 759 -18.45 6.22 -22.45
N ASP A 760 -19.76 6.36 -22.17
CA ASP A 760 -20.28 7.41 -21.30
C ASP A 760 -19.82 7.26 -19.84
N VAL A 761 -19.56 6.02 -19.38
CA VAL A 761 -18.98 5.77 -18.06
C VAL A 761 -17.49 6.09 -18.07
N GLU A 762 -16.74 5.67 -19.09
CA GLU A 762 -15.32 6.02 -19.26
C GLU A 762 -15.14 7.55 -19.19
N GLU A 763 -15.98 8.30 -19.90
CA GLU A 763 -15.99 9.76 -19.86
C GLU A 763 -16.42 10.31 -18.49
N ALA A 764 -17.46 9.76 -17.85
CA ALA A 764 -17.89 10.20 -16.53
C ALA A 764 -16.80 9.99 -15.46
N VAL A 765 -16.06 8.87 -15.54
CA VAL A 765 -14.92 8.58 -14.64
C VAL A 765 -13.75 9.51 -14.93
N LYS A 766 -13.39 9.71 -16.20
CA LYS A 766 -12.35 10.69 -16.58
C LYS A 766 -12.70 12.08 -16.04
N ASN A 767 -13.95 12.52 -16.22
CA ASN A 767 -14.44 13.80 -15.72
C ASN A 767 -14.39 13.88 -14.19
N ALA A 768 -14.63 12.79 -13.45
CA ALA A 768 -14.50 12.77 -12.00
C ALA A 768 -13.06 13.06 -11.52
N PHE A 769 -12.05 12.61 -12.27
CA PHE A 769 -10.65 12.96 -12.03
C PHE A 769 -10.33 14.39 -12.48
N GLU A 770 -10.60 14.74 -13.74
CA GLU A 770 -10.15 16.00 -14.34
C GLU A 770 -10.84 17.25 -13.79
N ARG A 771 -12.12 17.14 -13.45
CA ARG A 771 -12.85 18.22 -12.76
C ARG A 771 -12.48 18.32 -11.27
N GLY A 772 -11.92 17.24 -10.74
CA GLY A 772 -11.64 17.06 -9.32
C GLY A 772 -12.83 16.47 -8.58
N SER A 773 -12.51 15.53 -7.69
CA SER A 773 -13.41 15.00 -6.66
C SER A 773 -12.58 14.83 -5.39
N LEU A 774 -13.19 15.00 -4.21
CA LEU A 774 -12.50 14.73 -2.95
C LEU A 774 -12.18 13.25 -2.82
N VAL A 775 -13.14 12.40 -3.16
CA VAL A 775 -13.05 10.94 -3.15
C VAL A 775 -13.69 10.37 -4.41
N ILE A 776 -13.02 9.41 -5.03
CA ILE A 776 -13.59 8.52 -6.03
C ILE A 776 -13.56 7.11 -5.43
N ASN A 777 -14.71 6.45 -5.29
CA ASN A 777 -14.81 5.10 -4.75
C ASN A 777 -15.39 4.15 -5.80
N TYR A 778 -14.57 3.22 -6.29
CA TYR A 778 -14.98 2.13 -7.17
C TYR A 778 -15.12 0.83 -6.39
N PHE A 779 -16.27 0.18 -6.54
CA PHE A 779 -16.52 -1.16 -6.00
C PHE A 779 -17.09 -2.07 -7.10
N GLY A 780 -16.28 -3.06 -7.50
CA GLY A 780 -16.54 -3.95 -8.62
C GLY A 780 -15.34 -4.84 -8.94
N HIS A 781 -15.40 -5.52 -10.09
CA HIS A 781 -14.35 -6.38 -10.62
C HIS A 781 -13.17 -5.59 -11.18
N GLY A 782 -12.03 -6.24 -11.31
CA GLY A 782 -10.81 -5.58 -11.77
C GLY A 782 -9.63 -6.53 -11.85
N ASN A 783 -8.57 -6.06 -12.48
CA ASN A 783 -7.30 -6.76 -12.58
C ASN A 783 -6.15 -5.74 -12.72
N GLU A 784 -4.93 -6.20 -12.95
CA GLU A 784 -3.76 -5.32 -13.08
C GLU A 784 -3.84 -4.34 -14.28
N ASP A 785 -4.68 -4.62 -15.28
CA ASP A 785 -4.76 -3.85 -16.54
C ASP A 785 -5.94 -2.85 -16.57
N GLY A 786 -7.00 -3.07 -15.77
CA GLY A 786 -8.18 -2.21 -15.76
C GLY A 786 -9.25 -2.55 -14.72
N LEU A 787 -10.28 -1.70 -14.67
CA LEU A 787 -11.48 -1.85 -13.83
C LEU A 787 -12.69 -2.26 -14.68
N ALA A 788 -13.54 -3.13 -14.13
CA ALA A 788 -14.64 -3.81 -14.80
C ALA A 788 -14.22 -4.67 -16.00
N GLN A 789 -15.11 -5.55 -16.45
CA GLN A 789 -14.91 -6.34 -17.68
C GLN A 789 -14.94 -5.44 -18.93
N GLU A 790 -15.60 -4.30 -18.84
CA GLU A 790 -15.78 -3.28 -19.88
C GLU A 790 -14.62 -2.28 -19.93
N PHE A 791 -13.63 -2.40 -19.04
CA PHE A 791 -12.44 -1.55 -19.02
C PHE A 791 -12.75 -0.04 -18.88
N ILE A 792 -13.60 0.33 -17.93
CA ILE A 792 -13.97 1.74 -17.68
C ILE A 792 -12.77 2.61 -17.23
N VAL A 793 -11.71 1.97 -16.74
CA VAL A 793 -10.40 2.56 -16.47
C VAL A 793 -9.34 1.60 -16.99
N THR A 794 -8.37 2.12 -17.75
CA THR A 794 -7.24 1.36 -18.30
C THR A 794 -5.93 2.00 -17.91
N GLN A 795 -4.82 1.26 -18.01
CA GLN A 795 -3.49 1.83 -17.79
C GLN A 795 -3.21 3.05 -18.70
N SER A 796 -3.64 3.01 -19.97
CA SER A 796 -3.48 4.13 -20.90
C SER A 796 -4.34 5.33 -20.54
N SER A 797 -5.57 5.12 -20.05
CA SER A 797 -6.43 6.25 -19.69
C SER A 797 -5.91 6.99 -18.45
N VAL A 798 -5.30 6.27 -17.50
CA VAL A 798 -4.77 6.88 -16.26
C VAL A 798 -3.49 7.67 -16.50
N GLU A 799 -2.63 7.25 -17.44
CA GLU A 799 -1.42 7.99 -17.84
C GLU A 799 -1.76 9.34 -18.49
N ASN A 800 -2.94 9.43 -19.09
CA ASN A 800 -3.42 10.62 -19.79
C ASN A 800 -4.25 11.57 -18.92
N LEU A 801 -4.51 11.23 -17.65
CA LEU A 801 -5.21 12.14 -16.72
C LEU A 801 -4.40 13.43 -16.50
N ARG A 802 -5.09 14.57 -16.57
CA ARG A 802 -4.50 15.90 -16.31
C ARG A 802 -5.37 16.67 -15.31
N ASN A 803 -5.05 16.54 -14.03
CA ASN A 803 -5.79 17.15 -12.92
C ASN A 803 -4.86 17.75 -11.86
N PRO A 804 -3.97 18.67 -12.25
CA PRO A 804 -3.03 19.27 -11.31
C PRO A 804 -3.80 19.99 -10.19
N ASN A 805 -3.39 19.78 -8.94
CA ASN A 805 -4.01 20.32 -7.71
C ASN A 805 -5.40 19.77 -7.33
N ASN A 806 -6.05 18.99 -8.20
CA ASN A 806 -7.38 18.41 -7.99
C ASN A 806 -7.28 16.89 -7.85
N LEU A 807 -6.57 16.43 -6.82
CA LEU A 807 -6.13 15.05 -6.70
C LEU A 807 -7.04 14.24 -5.77
N PRO A 808 -7.95 13.39 -6.27
CA PRO A 808 -8.83 12.59 -5.41
C PRO A 808 -8.05 11.57 -4.57
N LEU A 809 -8.62 11.19 -3.42
CA LEU A 809 -8.38 9.85 -2.87
C LEU A 809 -9.13 8.84 -3.74
N PHE A 810 -8.41 7.88 -4.32
CA PHE A 810 -9.02 6.83 -5.12
C PHE A 810 -9.12 5.52 -4.33
N ILE A 811 -10.35 5.08 -4.09
CA ILE A 811 -10.64 3.85 -3.35
C ILE A 811 -11.02 2.79 -4.38
N THR A 812 -10.22 1.72 -4.46
CA THR A 812 -10.44 0.60 -5.39
C THR A 812 -10.52 -0.69 -4.60
N VAL A 813 -11.71 -1.02 -4.12
CA VAL A 813 -11.96 -2.28 -3.42
C VAL A 813 -12.30 -3.35 -4.47
N THR A 814 -11.27 -3.79 -5.18
CA THR A 814 -11.39 -4.69 -6.34
C THR A 814 -10.31 -5.79 -6.29
N CYS A 815 -10.07 -6.52 -7.38
CA CYS A 815 -8.99 -7.51 -7.46
C CYS A 815 -7.75 -6.90 -8.14
N GLU A 816 -6.57 -7.02 -7.51
CA GLU A 816 -5.22 -6.80 -8.09
C GLU A 816 -4.94 -5.48 -8.85
N PHE A 817 -5.82 -4.48 -8.83
CA PHE A 817 -5.61 -3.22 -9.54
C PHE A 817 -4.42 -2.40 -9.00
N THR A 818 -3.92 -2.68 -7.78
CA THR A 818 -2.72 -2.06 -7.21
C THR A 818 -1.76 -3.12 -6.65
N ARG A 819 -1.10 -3.87 -7.53
CA ARG A 819 -0.18 -4.96 -7.18
C ARG A 819 1.28 -4.50 -7.11
N PHE A 820 1.52 -3.54 -6.21
CA PHE A 820 2.81 -2.85 -6.04
C PHE A 820 4.01 -3.74 -5.65
N ASP A 821 3.81 -5.03 -5.38
CA ASP A 821 4.90 -5.95 -5.06
C ASP A 821 5.42 -6.75 -6.27
N ASN A 822 4.84 -6.55 -7.46
CA ASN A 822 5.27 -7.21 -8.69
C ASN A 822 5.92 -6.22 -9.69
N PRO A 823 7.23 -5.99 -9.60
CA PRO A 823 7.90 -5.02 -10.47
C PRO A 823 7.95 -5.46 -11.96
N LEU A 824 7.60 -6.72 -12.26
CA LEU A 824 7.54 -7.21 -13.64
C LEU A 824 6.26 -6.78 -14.36
N ARG A 825 5.24 -6.30 -13.62
CA ARG A 825 3.95 -5.92 -14.16
C ARG A 825 3.33 -4.75 -13.37
N PRO A 826 3.74 -3.49 -13.66
CA PRO A 826 3.11 -2.32 -13.07
C PRO A 826 1.62 -2.27 -13.39
N SER A 827 0.79 -2.06 -12.37
CA SER A 827 -0.67 -2.10 -12.49
C SER A 827 -1.29 -0.72 -12.76
N GLY A 828 -2.58 -0.71 -13.14
CA GLY A 828 -3.32 0.53 -13.38
C GLY A 828 -3.35 1.46 -12.16
N GLY A 829 -3.55 0.94 -10.96
CA GLY A 829 -3.55 1.71 -9.71
C GLY A 829 -2.19 2.35 -9.41
N GLU A 830 -1.08 1.63 -9.64
CA GLU A 830 0.27 2.20 -9.49
C GLU A 830 0.45 3.40 -10.43
N LYS A 831 0.00 3.30 -11.69
CA LYS A 831 0.05 4.39 -12.67
C LYS A 831 -0.84 5.57 -12.30
N VAL A 832 -2.02 5.34 -11.70
CA VAL A 832 -2.86 6.43 -11.16
C VAL A 832 -2.11 7.21 -10.08
N TYR A 833 -1.43 6.52 -9.17
CA TYR A 833 -0.66 7.18 -8.12
C TYR A 833 0.59 7.87 -8.69
N LEU A 834 1.31 7.24 -9.61
CA LEU A 834 2.58 7.73 -10.15
C LEU A 834 2.48 8.79 -11.26
N ASN A 835 1.28 9.06 -11.80
CA ASN A 835 1.11 10.07 -12.86
C ASN A 835 1.57 11.47 -12.39
N PRO A 836 2.64 12.09 -12.93
CA PRO A 836 3.15 13.36 -12.44
C PRO A 836 2.23 14.57 -12.73
N ASP A 837 1.37 14.47 -13.74
CA ASP A 837 0.50 15.54 -14.22
C ASP A 837 -0.92 15.48 -13.62
N GLY A 838 -1.20 14.48 -12.76
CA GLY A 838 -2.53 14.24 -12.23
C GLY A 838 -2.67 12.94 -11.44
N GLY A 839 -3.77 12.22 -11.69
CA GLY A 839 -4.12 10.97 -11.03
C GLY A 839 -4.67 11.20 -9.62
N ALA A 840 -4.23 10.39 -8.65
CA ALA A 840 -4.72 10.44 -7.27
C ALA A 840 -3.67 10.99 -6.28
N ILE A 841 -4.13 11.57 -5.17
CA ILE A 841 -3.25 11.98 -4.06
C ILE A 841 -2.82 10.78 -3.19
N GLY A 842 -3.65 9.75 -3.18
CA GLY A 842 -3.42 8.49 -2.49
C GLY A 842 -4.47 7.46 -2.88
N LEU A 843 -4.21 6.21 -2.53
CA LEU A 843 -5.08 5.07 -2.81
C LEU A 843 -5.44 4.32 -1.53
N VAL A 844 -6.69 3.87 -1.43
CA VAL A 844 -7.03 2.71 -0.60
C VAL A 844 -7.32 1.57 -1.57
N ALA A 845 -6.38 0.66 -1.70
CA ALA A 845 -6.40 -0.32 -2.77
C ALA A 845 -6.02 -1.72 -2.31
N THR A 846 -6.52 -2.71 -3.02
CA THR A 846 -6.20 -4.11 -2.81
C THR A 846 -4.98 -4.53 -3.64
N ASN A 847 -4.10 -5.34 -3.06
CA ASN A 847 -2.94 -5.91 -3.74
C ASN A 847 -3.18 -7.34 -4.26
N ARG A 848 -4.32 -7.94 -3.90
CA ARG A 848 -4.69 -9.34 -4.16
C ARG A 848 -6.20 -9.48 -4.28
N LEU A 849 -6.70 -10.70 -4.51
CA LEU A 849 -8.12 -10.98 -4.59
C LEU A 849 -8.82 -10.71 -3.24
N ILE A 850 -10.02 -10.15 -3.27
CA ILE A 850 -10.85 -9.86 -2.09
C ILE A 850 -12.28 -10.35 -2.30
N PHE A 851 -12.91 -10.90 -1.24
CA PHE A 851 -14.32 -11.28 -1.31
C PHE A 851 -15.22 -10.04 -1.34
N ILE A 852 -16.31 -10.10 -2.12
CA ILE A 852 -17.33 -9.04 -2.17
C ILE A 852 -17.83 -8.70 -0.75
N SER A 853 -18.08 -9.70 0.08
CA SER A 853 -18.57 -9.52 1.47
C SER A 853 -17.58 -8.75 2.36
N THR A 854 -16.29 -9.05 2.25
CA THR A 854 -15.21 -8.31 2.92
C THR A 854 -15.15 -6.88 2.39
N GLY A 855 -15.21 -6.69 1.07
CA GLY A 855 -15.18 -5.38 0.43
C GLY A 855 -16.33 -4.46 0.85
N VAL A 856 -17.56 -5.00 0.94
CA VAL A 856 -18.73 -4.28 1.46
C VAL A 856 -18.52 -3.83 2.91
N THR A 857 -17.99 -4.71 3.76
CA THR A 857 -17.75 -4.40 5.18
C THR A 857 -16.64 -3.36 5.33
N LEU A 858 -15.58 -3.47 4.54
CA LEU A 858 -14.49 -2.49 4.48
C LEU A 858 -15.00 -1.10 4.07
N ASN A 859 -15.74 -0.98 2.96
CA ASN A 859 -16.26 0.31 2.49
C ASN A 859 -17.15 0.99 3.55
N ARG A 860 -18.11 0.25 4.13
CA ARG A 860 -18.98 0.79 5.19
C ARG A 860 -18.20 1.25 6.43
N THR A 861 -17.21 0.46 6.86
CA THR A 861 -16.41 0.81 8.04
C THR A 861 -15.39 1.91 7.76
N LEU A 862 -14.88 2.04 6.53
CA LEU A 862 -13.98 3.10 6.11
C LEU A 862 -14.69 4.45 6.09
N ASP A 863 -15.86 4.54 5.45
CA ASP A 863 -16.56 5.81 5.23
C ASP A 863 -16.92 6.53 6.52
N GLN A 864 -17.37 5.80 7.55
CA GLN A 864 -17.67 6.41 8.85
C GLN A 864 -16.46 7.10 9.50
N TYR A 865 -15.23 6.60 9.25
CA TYR A 865 -14.00 7.19 9.77
C TYR A 865 -13.44 8.25 8.81
N LEU A 866 -13.43 7.95 7.52
CA LEU A 866 -12.92 8.82 6.45
C LEU A 866 -13.69 10.14 6.39
N PHE A 867 -15.02 10.06 6.42
CA PHE A 867 -15.92 11.21 6.44
C PHE A 867 -16.33 11.64 7.86
N SER A 868 -15.71 11.07 8.90
CA SER A 868 -15.84 11.52 10.30
C SER A 868 -17.29 11.67 10.81
N TYR A 869 -18.17 10.71 10.51
CA TYR A 869 -19.61 10.78 10.87
C TYR A 869 -19.88 11.11 12.35
N ASN A 870 -19.01 10.63 13.24
CA ASN A 870 -19.16 10.80 14.69
C ASN A 870 -18.03 11.64 15.33
N ASN A 871 -17.14 12.24 14.54
CA ASN A 871 -15.98 12.98 15.03
C ASN A 871 -16.04 14.44 14.59
N ALA A 872 -15.73 15.35 15.52
CA ALA A 872 -15.68 16.78 15.23
C ALA A 872 -14.45 17.21 14.41
N GLN A 873 -13.44 16.34 14.27
CA GLN A 873 -12.20 16.64 13.52
C GLN A 873 -11.83 15.50 12.59
N ALA A 874 -11.45 15.87 11.36
CA ALA A 874 -10.93 14.94 10.39
C ALA A 874 -9.58 14.34 10.83
N ILE A 875 -9.45 13.04 10.63
CA ILE A 875 -8.22 12.26 10.79
C ILE A 875 -7.55 12.03 9.43
N SER A 876 -6.33 11.48 9.41
CA SER A 876 -5.64 11.19 8.16
C SER A 876 -6.28 10.01 7.42
N MET A 877 -6.10 9.95 6.10
CA MET A 877 -6.67 8.87 5.27
C MET A 877 -6.20 7.48 5.72
N ALA A 878 -4.91 7.34 6.03
CA ALA A 878 -4.36 6.08 6.54
C ALA A 878 -4.85 5.75 7.96
N GLU A 879 -5.11 6.74 8.82
CA GLU A 879 -5.71 6.49 10.14
C GLU A 879 -7.17 6.01 10.02
N SER A 880 -7.92 6.51 9.03
CA SER A 880 -9.25 6.01 8.70
C SER A 880 -9.21 4.55 8.26
N LEU A 881 -8.27 4.17 7.39
CA LEU A 881 -8.08 2.76 7.00
C LEU A 881 -7.66 1.89 8.20
N ARG A 882 -6.74 2.37 9.04
CA ARG A 882 -6.33 1.66 10.27
C ARG A 882 -7.53 1.40 11.17
N LEU A 883 -8.39 2.40 11.39
CA LEU A 883 -9.59 2.28 12.19
C LEU A 883 -10.60 1.31 11.59
N ALA A 884 -10.82 1.34 10.27
CA ALA A 884 -11.65 0.38 9.57
C ALA A 884 -11.15 -1.05 9.75
N LYS A 885 -9.84 -1.28 9.58
CA LYS A 885 -9.22 -2.61 9.77
C LYS A 885 -9.35 -3.13 11.21
N VAL A 886 -9.31 -2.27 12.24
CA VAL A 886 -9.46 -2.71 13.64
C VAL A 886 -10.90 -2.67 14.16
N ASP A 887 -11.85 -2.21 13.34
CA ASP A 887 -13.27 -2.18 13.69
C ASP A 887 -13.80 -3.59 13.98
N PRO A 888 -14.56 -3.81 15.08
CA PRO A 888 -15.12 -5.14 15.39
C PRO A 888 -15.91 -5.82 14.25
N ALA A 889 -16.46 -5.04 13.31
CA ALA A 889 -17.14 -5.59 12.13
C ALA A 889 -16.18 -6.25 11.13
N LEU A 890 -14.94 -5.76 11.02
CA LEU A 890 -13.96 -6.25 10.05
C LEU A 890 -12.79 -7.00 10.71
N ASN A 891 -12.54 -6.81 12.01
CA ASN A 891 -11.23 -7.11 12.58
C ASN A 891 -10.89 -8.60 12.76
N ASN A 892 -11.85 -9.47 12.46
CA ASN A 892 -11.70 -10.91 12.44
C ASN A 892 -11.54 -11.48 11.02
N ASP A 893 -11.69 -10.65 10.00
CA ASP A 893 -11.49 -11.05 8.62
C ASP A 893 -10.00 -11.08 8.32
N ALA A 894 -9.48 -12.27 7.97
CA ALA A 894 -8.07 -12.45 7.65
C ALA A 894 -7.71 -11.79 6.30
N THR A 895 -8.67 -11.66 5.39
CA THR A 895 -8.46 -11.15 4.03
C THR A 895 -8.37 -9.63 3.98
N ARG A 896 -8.79 -8.90 5.03
CA ARG A 896 -8.66 -7.43 5.13
C ARG A 896 -7.23 -6.89 4.90
N ARG A 897 -6.21 -7.76 5.02
CA ARG A 897 -4.78 -7.43 4.90
C ARG A 897 -4.34 -7.12 3.48
N VAL A 898 -5.09 -7.60 2.49
CA VAL A 898 -4.83 -7.30 1.08
C VAL A 898 -5.05 -5.82 0.76
N VAL A 899 -5.71 -5.07 1.65
CA VAL A 899 -5.95 -3.65 1.50
C VAL A 899 -4.76 -2.86 2.04
N ALA A 900 -4.17 -2.00 1.23
CA ALA A 900 -3.08 -1.10 1.60
C ALA A 900 -3.50 0.37 1.42
N PHE A 901 -2.79 1.26 2.11
CA PHE A 901 -2.83 2.69 1.81
C PHE A 901 -1.55 3.07 1.04
N ILE A 902 -1.72 3.55 -0.19
CA ILE A 902 -0.63 4.07 -1.02
C ILE A 902 -0.68 5.59 -0.97
N GLY A 903 0.41 6.22 -0.54
CA GLY A 903 0.50 7.66 -0.31
C GLY A 903 1.05 8.02 1.07
N ASP A 904 1.01 9.32 1.38
CA ASP A 904 1.48 9.86 2.67
C ASP A 904 0.48 9.57 3.81
N PRO A 905 0.83 8.75 4.82
CA PRO A 905 -0.09 8.34 5.90
C PRO A 905 -0.51 9.47 6.84
N ALA A 906 0.24 10.57 6.88
CA ALA A 906 -0.11 11.73 7.70
C ALA A 906 -1.11 12.67 7.01
N LEU A 907 -1.30 12.53 5.69
CA LEU A 907 -2.16 13.39 4.91
C LEU A 907 -3.64 13.16 5.24
N LYS A 908 -4.37 14.24 5.45
CA LYS A 908 -5.82 14.25 5.60
C LYS A 908 -6.47 14.49 4.24
N LEU A 909 -7.70 14.01 4.07
CA LEU A 909 -8.55 14.54 3.00
C LEU A 909 -8.66 16.06 3.15
N ALA A 910 -8.67 16.76 2.02
CA ALA A 910 -8.92 18.20 1.95
C ALA A 910 -10.40 18.54 2.22
N ILE A 911 -10.92 18.10 3.38
CA ILE A 911 -12.28 18.37 3.84
C ILE A 911 -12.38 19.84 4.25
N PRO A 912 -13.25 20.65 3.62
CA PRO A 912 -13.49 22.03 4.05
C PRO A 912 -14.15 22.07 5.43
N ASP A 913 -13.92 23.14 6.20
CA ASP A 913 -14.61 23.31 7.48
C ASP A 913 -16.11 23.60 7.26
N PRO A 914 -17.04 23.01 8.02
CA PRO A 914 -18.47 23.23 7.78
C PRO A 914 -18.96 24.63 8.20
N ASN A 915 -20.24 24.88 7.91
CA ASN A 915 -21.08 26.00 8.35
C ASN A 915 -21.08 27.26 7.46
N ILE A 916 -21.31 27.09 6.16
CA ILE A 916 -21.95 28.14 5.35
C ILE A 916 -23.47 27.99 5.46
N VAL A 917 -24.16 29.07 5.84
CA VAL A 917 -25.60 29.06 6.16
C VAL A 917 -26.35 30.00 5.22
N LEU A 918 -27.36 29.48 4.54
CA LEU A 918 -28.33 30.29 3.80
C LEU A 918 -29.28 30.99 4.79
N THR A 919 -29.31 32.31 4.80
CA THR A 919 -30.09 33.11 5.75
C THR A 919 -31.41 33.60 5.17
N ALA A 920 -31.44 33.95 3.87
CA ALA A 920 -32.63 34.42 3.19
C ALA A 920 -32.66 34.03 1.71
N VAL A 921 -33.88 33.93 1.17
CA VAL A 921 -34.16 33.79 -0.26
C VAL A 921 -35.13 34.90 -0.64
N ASN A 922 -34.80 35.67 -1.68
CA ASN A 922 -35.58 36.84 -2.12
C ASN A 922 -35.87 37.85 -0.99
N GLY A 923 -34.92 38.00 -0.04
CA GLY A 923 -35.05 38.88 1.12
C GLY A 923 -35.92 38.34 2.26
N ASN A 924 -36.53 37.16 2.11
CA ASN A 924 -37.33 36.50 3.14
C ASN A 924 -36.48 35.49 3.93
N PRO A 925 -36.43 35.57 5.28
CA PRO A 925 -35.63 34.64 6.08
C PRO A 925 -36.06 33.18 5.92
N ILE A 926 -35.10 32.26 5.76
CA ILE A 926 -35.36 30.83 5.47
C ILE A 926 -36.33 30.20 6.46
N ALA A 927 -36.21 30.49 7.76
CA ALA A 927 -37.04 29.89 8.81
C ALA A 927 -38.56 30.14 8.65
N VAL A 928 -38.95 31.16 7.87
CA VAL A 928 -40.36 31.50 7.61
C VAL A 928 -40.66 31.58 6.11
N ASN A 929 -39.71 31.22 5.24
CA ASN A 929 -39.86 31.39 3.82
C ASN A 929 -40.78 30.31 3.23
N THR A 930 -41.76 30.73 2.43
CA THR A 930 -42.68 29.84 1.70
C THR A 930 -42.58 29.99 0.18
N ASP A 931 -41.62 30.81 -0.28
CA ASP A 931 -41.37 31.06 -1.68
C ASP A 931 -40.99 29.75 -2.38
N VAL A 932 -41.47 29.61 -3.62
CA VAL A 932 -41.12 28.50 -4.51
C VAL A 932 -40.33 29.13 -5.65
N LEU A 933 -39.12 28.63 -5.89
CA LEU A 933 -38.32 29.04 -7.03
C LEU A 933 -38.88 28.36 -8.28
N ARG A 934 -39.57 29.13 -9.13
CA ARG A 934 -40.14 28.63 -10.39
C ARG A 934 -39.16 28.92 -11.53
N ALA A 935 -39.28 28.17 -12.63
CA ALA A 935 -38.58 28.48 -13.87
C ALA A 935 -38.84 29.95 -14.27
N LEU A 936 -37.81 30.67 -14.70
CA LEU A 936 -37.81 32.10 -15.04
C LEU A 936 -38.08 33.08 -13.88
N ASP A 937 -38.00 32.63 -12.62
CA ASP A 937 -37.96 33.56 -11.49
C ASP A 937 -36.56 34.17 -11.34
N PRO A 938 -36.43 35.49 -11.11
CA PRO A 938 -35.21 36.06 -10.56
C PRO A 938 -35.07 35.66 -9.10
N VAL A 939 -33.87 35.24 -8.71
CA VAL A 939 -33.57 34.70 -7.39
C VAL A 939 -32.41 35.45 -6.76
N VAL A 940 -32.54 35.75 -5.47
CA VAL A 940 -31.45 36.26 -4.62
C VAL A 940 -31.28 35.30 -3.44
N LEU A 941 -30.09 34.72 -3.30
CA LEU A 941 -29.71 33.90 -2.14
C LEU A 941 -28.73 34.69 -1.27
N SER A 942 -29.11 34.92 -0.01
CA SER A 942 -28.27 35.60 0.98
C SER A 942 -27.75 34.60 2.00
N GLY A 943 -26.47 34.64 2.35
CA GLY A 943 -25.89 33.72 3.29
C GLY A 943 -24.77 34.28 4.15
N GLU A 944 -24.36 33.47 5.12
CA GLU A 944 -23.36 33.78 6.14
C GLU A 944 -22.33 32.66 6.28
N VAL A 945 -21.08 33.03 6.55
CA VAL A 945 -19.98 32.10 6.84
C VAL A 945 -19.75 32.04 8.35
N HIS A 946 -19.94 30.86 8.96
CA HIS A 946 -19.89 30.68 10.41
C HIS A 946 -18.69 29.82 10.86
N ASP A 947 -18.30 29.99 12.13
CA ASP A 947 -17.37 29.09 12.83
C ASP A 947 -18.04 27.76 13.22
N LEU A 948 -17.26 26.82 13.77
CA LEU A 948 -17.77 25.52 14.23
C LEU A 948 -18.76 25.63 15.41
N GLN A 949 -18.86 26.79 16.06
CA GLN A 949 -19.81 27.06 17.14
C GLN A 949 -21.11 27.72 16.63
N GLY A 950 -21.22 27.99 15.32
CA GLY A 950 -22.38 28.61 14.69
C GLY A 950 -22.42 30.14 14.81
N ASN A 951 -21.29 30.80 15.06
CA ASN A 951 -21.20 32.26 15.04
C ASN A 951 -20.66 32.75 13.70
N LEU A 952 -21.22 33.85 13.19
CA LEU A 952 -20.69 34.57 12.03
C LEU A 952 -19.20 34.89 12.22
N ILE A 953 -18.40 34.72 11.17
CA ILE A 953 -17.00 35.13 11.10
C ILE A 953 -16.91 36.53 10.48
N PRO A 954 -16.87 37.61 11.27
CA PRO A 954 -17.08 38.98 10.78
C PRO A 954 -15.93 39.54 9.95
N ASN A 955 -14.85 38.79 9.74
CA ASN A 955 -13.67 39.18 8.98
C ASN A 955 -13.30 38.16 7.89
N TYR A 956 -14.24 37.29 7.53
CA TYR A 956 -14.08 36.39 6.40
C TYR A 956 -14.33 37.19 5.11
N ASN A 957 -13.26 37.42 4.33
CA ASN A 957 -13.35 38.07 3.02
C ASN A 957 -12.73 37.13 1.98
N GLY A 958 -13.41 36.95 0.86
CA GLY A 958 -13.02 36.03 -0.19
C GLY A 958 -14.19 35.77 -1.13
N GLU A 959 -14.28 34.54 -1.63
CA GLU A 959 -15.26 34.15 -2.64
C GLU A 959 -16.07 32.95 -2.16
N VAL A 960 -17.35 32.89 -2.54
CA VAL A 960 -18.19 31.71 -2.36
C VAL A 960 -18.72 31.24 -3.72
N SER A 961 -18.45 29.97 -4.04
CA SER A 961 -19.09 29.25 -5.14
C SER A 961 -20.42 28.70 -4.66
N VAL A 962 -21.48 28.95 -5.44
CA VAL A 962 -22.84 28.49 -5.16
C VAL A 962 -23.31 27.62 -6.32
N THR A 963 -23.72 26.39 -6.00
CA THR A 963 -24.34 25.47 -6.96
C THR A 963 -25.76 25.17 -6.52
N VAL A 964 -26.74 25.46 -7.39
CA VAL A 964 -28.15 25.16 -7.17
C VAL A 964 -28.52 23.97 -8.02
N PHE A 965 -28.90 22.88 -7.39
CA PHE A 965 -29.37 21.67 -8.04
C PHE A 965 -30.89 21.61 -8.01
N ASP A 966 -31.49 21.04 -9.05
CA ASP A 966 -32.90 20.66 -9.02
C ASP A 966 -33.13 19.54 -7.99
N LYS A 967 -34.39 19.22 -7.76
CA LYS A 967 -34.84 18.08 -6.94
C LYS A 967 -34.22 16.77 -7.43
N GLU A 968 -34.07 15.84 -6.50
CA GLU A 968 -33.66 14.46 -6.80
C GLU A 968 -34.56 13.84 -7.88
N ILE A 969 -33.94 13.05 -8.74
CA ILE A 969 -34.62 12.29 -9.79
C ILE A 969 -34.58 10.80 -9.46
N ASP A 970 -35.72 10.13 -9.67
CA ASP A 970 -35.80 8.67 -9.62
C ASP A 970 -35.22 8.11 -10.93
N ARG A 971 -34.28 7.18 -10.82
CA ARG A 971 -33.63 6.46 -11.93
C ARG A 971 -33.78 4.97 -11.72
N THR A 972 -33.73 4.23 -12.82
CA THR A 972 -33.68 2.76 -12.83
C THR A 972 -32.55 2.34 -13.76
N THR A 973 -31.80 1.31 -13.40
CA THR A 973 -30.81 0.72 -14.32
C THR A 973 -31.48 0.13 -15.56
N LEU A 974 -30.70 -0.13 -16.61
CA LEU A 974 -31.18 -0.59 -17.91
C LEU A 974 -31.19 -2.12 -18.04
N GLY A 975 -30.43 -2.83 -17.21
CA GLY A 975 -30.29 -4.28 -17.29
C GLY A 975 -29.65 -4.72 -18.62
N ASN A 976 -28.55 -4.08 -19.01
CA ASN A 976 -27.93 -4.21 -20.33
C ASN A 976 -27.58 -5.67 -20.68
N ASP A 977 -27.03 -6.43 -19.74
CA ASP A 977 -26.63 -7.84 -19.93
C ASP A 977 -27.80 -8.83 -19.79
N ASN A 978 -29.02 -8.31 -19.60
CA ASN A 978 -30.23 -9.12 -19.46
C ASN A 978 -30.12 -10.15 -18.30
N ALA A 979 -29.40 -9.76 -17.24
CA ALA A 979 -29.20 -10.53 -16.01
C ALA A 979 -30.54 -10.78 -15.29
N ARG A 980 -30.82 -12.03 -14.92
CA ARG A 980 -32.13 -12.45 -14.39
C ARG A 980 -32.04 -13.17 -13.07
N ASP A 981 -33.00 -12.88 -12.20
CA ASP A 981 -33.15 -13.54 -10.90
C ASP A 981 -33.58 -15.01 -11.04
N VAL A 982 -33.69 -15.71 -9.91
CA VAL A 982 -34.14 -17.12 -9.85
C VAL A 982 -35.57 -17.33 -10.40
N ASN A 983 -36.36 -16.27 -10.55
CA ASN A 983 -37.72 -16.29 -11.12
C ASN A 983 -37.74 -15.83 -12.58
N SER A 984 -36.58 -15.69 -13.24
CA SER A 984 -36.42 -15.18 -14.60
C SER A 984 -36.85 -13.71 -14.81
N GLN A 985 -36.95 -12.91 -13.75
CA GLN A 985 -37.20 -11.46 -13.85
C GLN A 985 -35.88 -10.72 -14.07
N LEU A 986 -35.91 -9.67 -14.90
CA LEU A 986 -34.75 -8.81 -15.11
C LEU A 986 -34.39 -8.14 -13.79
N ILE A 987 -33.12 -8.22 -13.40
CA ILE A 987 -32.62 -7.56 -12.19
C ILE A 987 -32.41 -6.09 -12.54
N LEU A 988 -33.14 -5.22 -11.86
CA LEU A 988 -33.07 -3.76 -12.02
C LEU A 988 -32.90 -3.14 -10.63
N LEU A 989 -32.16 -2.04 -10.56
CA LEU A 989 -32.03 -1.23 -9.35
C LEU A 989 -32.73 0.12 -9.56
N ASP A 990 -33.73 0.40 -8.72
CA ASP A 990 -34.29 1.74 -8.57
C ASP A 990 -33.43 2.52 -7.57
N PHE A 991 -33.01 3.72 -7.95
CA PHE A 991 -32.19 4.59 -7.11
C PHE A 991 -32.52 6.06 -7.32
N LYS A 992 -32.10 6.89 -6.38
CA LYS A 992 -32.20 8.35 -6.48
C LYS A 992 -30.86 8.94 -6.85
N GLN A 993 -30.90 9.97 -7.68
CA GLN A 993 -29.74 10.75 -8.07
C GLN A 993 -30.03 12.24 -7.91
N GLN A 994 -28.99 13.01 -7.58
CA GLN A 994 -29.05 14.46 -7.58
C GLN A 994 -29.52 14.97 -8.95
N GLY A 995 -30.49 15.90 -8.95
CA GLY A 995 -30.99 16.53 -10.16
C GLY A 995 -29.96 17.46 -10.82
N GLU A 996 -30.30 17.94 -12.01
CA GLU A 996 -29.44 18.80 -12.83
C GLU A 996 -29.02 20.09 -12.12
N VAL A 997 -27.87 20.64 -12.50
CA VAL A 997 -27.40 21.94 -12.03
C VAL A 997 -28.19 23.06 -12.71
N LEU A 998 -29.05 23.72 -11.94
CA LEU A 998 -29.88 24.84 -12.41
C LEU A 998 -29.12 26.17 -12.42
N PHE A 999 -28.11 26.32 -11.56
CA PHE A 999 -27.25 27.49 -11.54
C PHE A 999 -25.89 27.16 -10.91
N ARG A 1000 -24.84 27.76 -11.45
CA ARG A 1000 -23.48 27.70 -10.92
C ARG A 1000 -22.81 29.06 -11.10
N GLY A 1001 -22.47 29.69 -9.99
CA GLY A 1001 -21.83 31.00 -10.01
C GLY A 1001 -21.13 31.33 -8.70
N GLN A 1002 -20.55 32.53 -8.66
CA GLN A 1002 -19.70 32.97 -7.56
C GLN A 1002 -20.18 34.31 -7.00
N ALA A 1003 -19.93 34.54 -5.72
CA ALA A 1003 -20.20 35.82 -5.06
C ALA A 1003 -19.05 36.23 -4.15
N THR A 1004 -18.85 37.53 -4.01
CA THR A 1004 -17.90 38.10 -3.06
C THR A 1004 -18.45 37.94 -1.64
N VAL A 1005 -17.64 37.34 -0.76
CA VAL A 1005 -17.89 37.31 0.69
C VAL A 1005 -17.24 38.53 1.32
N THR A 1006 -18.03 39.37 1.98
CA THR A 1006 -17.55 40.54 2.73
C THR A 1006 -17.96 40.44 4.19
N ASN A 1007 -16.98 40.42 5.11
CA ASN A 1007 -17.22 40.28 6.55
C ASN A 1007 -18.10 39.06 6.92
N GLY A 1008 -17.93 37.96 6.18
CA GLY A 1008 -18.68 36.73 6.34
C GLY A 1008 -20.09 36.74 5.74
N LEU A 1009 -20.48 37.78 5.00
CA LEU A 1009 -21.79 37.92 4.36
C LEU A 1009 -21.64 37.86 2.83
N PHE A 1010 -22.60 37.24 2.15
CA PHE A 1010 -22.66 37.22 0.69
C PHE A 1010 -24.10 37.23 0.17
N ASP A 1011 -24.26 37.72 -1.05
CA ASP A 1011 -25.50 37.66 -1.85
C ASP A 1011 -25.15 37.13 -3.24
N VAL A 1012 -25.88 36.14 -3.74
CA VAL A 1012 -25.78 35.68 -5.13
C VAL A 1012 -27.14 35.82 -5.82
N ASN A 1013 -27.13 36.37 -7.03
CA ASN A 1013 -28.33 36.62 -7.82
C ASN A 1013 -28.27 35.78 -9.10
N PHE A 1014 -29.40 35.26 -9.58
CA PHE A 1014 -29.49 34.55 -10.85
C PHE A 1014 -30.94 34.43 -11.33
N VAL A 1015 -31.15 33.91 -12.54
CA VAL A 1015 -32.48 33.56 -13.06
C VAL A 1015 -32.58 32.04 -13.16
N MET A 1016 -33.70 31.48 -12.69
CA MET A 1016 -33.96 30.04 -12.81
C MET A 1016 -34.15 29.66 -14.28
N PRO A 1017 -33.48 28.61 -14.80
CA PRO A 1017 -33.63 28.20 -16.20
C PRO A 1017 -35.01 27.63 -16.48
N LEU A 1018 -35.48 27.78 -17.72
CA LEU A 1018 -36.76 27.26 -18.20
C LEU A 1018 -36.88 25.74 -18.07
N ASP A 1019 -35.73 25.05 -18.12
CA ASP A 1019 -35.61 23.59 -18.00
C ASP A 1019 -35.76 23.07 -16.56
N THR A 1020 -35.98 23.95 -15.57
CA THR A 1020 -36.35 23.56 -14.21
C THR A 1020 -37.57 22.62 -14.23
N GLN A 1021 -37.47 21.45 -13.61
CA GLN A 1021 -38.56 20.48 -13.67
C GLN A 1021 -39.84 21.00 -13.00
N VAL A 1022 -40.98 20.84 -13.69
CA VAL A 1022 -42.28 21.40 -13.28
C VAL A 1022 -42.81 20.90 -11.92
N PRO A 1023 -42.69 19.61 -11.53
CA PRO A 1023 -43.16 19.16 -10.23
C PRO A 1023 -42.48 19.90 -9.08
N ILE A 1024 -43.24 20.25 -8.03
CA ILE A 1024 -42.64 20.90 -6.85
C ILE A 1024 -41.94 19.86 -5.97
N GLY A 1025 -40.68 20.13 -5.65
CA GLY A 1025 -39.89 19.37 -4.69
C GLY A 1025 -38.94 20.28 -3.92
N ASN A 1026 -38.12 19.69 -3.07
CA ASN A 1026 -37.00 20.41 -2.44
C ASN A 1026 -35.78 20.30 -3.35
N GLY A 1027 -35.18 21.44 -3.68
CA GLY A 1027 -33.89 21.49 -4.35
C GLY A 1027 -32.75 21.41 -3.34
N ARG A 1028 -31.52 21.31 -3.86
CA ARG A 1028 -30.30 21.35 -3.05
C ARG A 1028 -29.49 22.58 -3.45
N ILE A 1029 -29.01 23.33 -2.46
CA ILE A 1029 -28.04 24.40 -2.68
C ILE A 1029 -26.75 24.01 -1.96
N SER A 1030 -25.63 24.00 -2.69
CA SER A 1030 -24.30 23.66 -2.18
C SER A 1030 -23.42 24.90 -2.21
N PHE A 1031 -22.66 25.11 -1.14
CA PHE A 1031 -21.77 26.24 -0.95
C PHE A 1031 -20.34 25.77 -0.71
N TYR A 1032 -19.40 26.45 -1.35
CA TYR A 1032 -17.97 26.35 -1.07
C TYR A 1032 -17.38 27.75 -1.00
N ALA A 1033 -16.74 28.12 0.11
CA ALA A 1033 -16.11 29.42 0.24
C ALA A 1033 -14.61 29.27 0.49
N LYS A 1034 -13.81 30.16 -0.11
CA LYS A 1034 -12.37 30.26 0.12
C LYS A 1034 -12.02 31.67 0.59
N ARG A 1035 -11.09 31.77 1.53
CA ARG A 1035 -10.65 33.05 2.10
C ARG A 1035 -9.46 33.62 1.33
N ASP A 1036 -9.44 34.93 1.15
CA ASP A 1036 -8.35 35.62 0.47
C ASP A 1036 -7.04 35.54 1.26
N GLY A 1037 -5.99 35.04 0.60
CA GLY A 1037 -4.63 35.02 1.13
C GLY A 1037 -4.42 34.12 2.35
N VAL A 1038 -5.37 33.25 2.66
CA VAL A 1038 -5.32 32.30 3.78
C VAL A 1038 -5.78 30.93 3.27
N GLN A 1039 -5.07 29.87 3.68
CA GLN A 1039 -5.43 28.47 3.42
C GLN A 1039 -6.60 28.03 4.34
N GLU A 1040 -7.75 28.67 4.16
CA GLU A 1040 -8.98 28.44 4.91
C GLU A 1040 -10.16 28.41 3.95
N ASP A 1041 -10.84 27.27 3.86
CA ASP A 1041 -12.08 27.08 3.13
C ASP A 1041 -13.20 26.55 4.01
N LYS A 1042 -14.43 26.76 3.54
CA LYS A 1042 -15.64 26.28 4.19
C LYS A 1042 -16.63 25.69 3.22
N ASN A 1043 -17.44 24.75 3.69
CA ASN A 1043 -18.58 24.24 2.94
C ASN A 1043 -19.91 24.44 3.71
N GLY A 1044 -21.00 24.27 2.98
CA GLY A 1044 -22.34 24.27 3.55
C GLY A 1044 -23.38 23.86 2.52
N TYR A 1045 -24.61 23.68 2.98
CA TYR A 1045 -25.69 23.23 2.12
C TYR A 1045 -27.05 23.74 2.63
N ASN A 1046 -28.07 23.70 1.77
CA ASN A 1046 -29.47 23.87 2.15
C ASN A 1046 -30.37 22.90 1.36
N LEU A 1047 -31.36 22.30 2.04
CA LEU A 1047 -32.34 21.36 1.47
C LEU A 1047 -33.81 21.83 1.67
N ASP A 1048 -34.01 23.05 2.16
CA ASP A 1048 -35.34 23.57 2.53
C ASP A 1048 -36.00 24.36 1.40
N VAL A 1049 -35.22 24.79 0.40
CA VAL A 1049 -35.72 25.60 -0.72
C VAL A 1049 -36.57 24.75 -1.66
N ARG A 1050 -37.81 25.19 -1.88
CA ARG A 1050 -38.76 24.54 -2.79
C ARG A 1050 -38.54 25.03 -4.22
N ILE A 1051 -38.37 24.08 -5.14
CA ILE A 1051 -38.15 24.34 -6.57
C ILE A 1051 -39.24 23.65 -7.39
N GLY A 1052 -39.77 24.34 -8.40
CA GLY A 1052 -40.68 23.79 -9.40
C GLY A 1052 -41.77 24.77 -9.85
N GLY A 1053 -42.46 24.41 -10.93
CA GLY A 1053 -43.41 25.29 -11.62
C GLY A 1053 -42.73 26.29 -12.56
N VAL A 1054 -43.53 27.10 -13.25
CA VAL A 1054 -43.05 28.09 -14.24
C VAL A 1054 -43.65 29.45 -13.93
N ASN A 1055 -42.83 30.51 -13.99
CA ASN A 1055 -43.28 31.89 -13.86
C ASN A 1055 -43.87 32.39 -15.18
N THR A 1056 -45.18 32.22 -15.37
CA THR A 1056 -45.89 32.67 -16.58
C THR A 1056 -45.99 34.19 -16.73
N ALA A 1057 -45.52 34.96 -15.74
CA ALA A 1057 -45.46 36.42 -15.78
C ALA A 1057 -44.05 36.98 -16.06
N ALA A 1058 -43.07 36.11 -16.32
CA ALA A 1058 -41.72 36.52 -16.68
C ALA A 1058 -41.72 37.37 -17.98
N PRO A 1059 -40.88 38.42 -18.09
CA PRO A 1059 -40.68 39.13 -19.35
C PRO A 1059 -40.27 38.16 -20.46
N ALA A 1060 -40.72 38.43 -21.70
CA ALA A 1060 -40.31 37.61 -22.84
C ALA A 1060 -38.87 37.92 -23.23
N ASP A 1061 -38.11 36.89 -23.58
CA ASP A 1061 -36.79 36.96 -24.17
C ASP A 1061 -36.75 36.11 -25.44
N ASP A 1062 -36.21 36.68 -26.52
CA ASP A 1062 -36.06 36.07 -27.85
C ASP A 1062 -34.66 36.28 -28.44
N ILE A 1063 -33.69 36.67 -27.61
CA ILE A 1063 -32.29 36.89 -27.98
C ILE A 1063 -31.46 35.76 -27.34
N GLY A 1064 -30.60 35.10 -28.13
CA GLY A 1064 -29.67 34.10 -27.60
C GLY A 1064 -28.38 34.74 -27.05
N PRO A 1065 -27.55 33.96 -26.33
CA PRO A 1065 -26.35 34.48 -25.68
C PRO A 1065 -25.31 34.98 -26.69
N GLU A 1066 -24.50 35.96 -26.29
CA GLU A 1066 -23.29 36.36 -27.02
C GLU A 1066 -22.14 35.39 -26.64
N ILE A 1067 -21.39 34.94 -27.65
CA ILE A 1067 -20.30 33.95 -27.49
C ILE A 1067 -19.00 34.56 -28.03
N ASP A 1068 -18.02 34.73 -27.14
CA ASP A 1068 -16.65 35.06 -27.52
C ASP A 1068 -15.77 33.80 -27.39
N LEU A 1069 -15.51 33.13 -28.52
CA LEU A 1069 -14.79 31.86 -28.58
C LEU A 1069 -13.32 32.05 -28.94
N TYR A 1070 -12.43 31.45 -28.14
CA TYR A 1070 -10.97 31.46 -28.31
C TYR A 1070 -10.37 30.07 -28.09
N MET A 1071 -9.12 29.89 -28.55
CA MET A 1071 -8.30 28.72 -28.22
C MET A 1071 -7.14 29.15 -27.32
N ASN A 1072 -7.00 28.51 -26.16
CA ASN A 1072 -5.96 28.73 -25.14
C ASN A 1072 -6.01 30.10 -24.43
N ASP A 1073 -6.00 31.20 -25.17
CA ASP A 1073 -5.99 32.55 -24.62
C ASP A 1073 -6.72 33.57 -25.50
N ILE A 1074 -7.10 34.71 -24.91
CA ILE A 1074 -7.87 35.78 -25.58
C ILE A 1074 -7.15 36.49 -26.74
N ASN A 1075 -5.85 36.26 -26.92
CA ASN A 1075 -5.09 36.76 -28.08
C ASN A 1075 -5.13 35.79 -29.26
N PHE A 1076 -5.74 34.61 -29.10
CA PHE A 1076 -5.91 33.68 -30.19
C PHE A 1076 -6.77 34.29 -31.28
N VAL A 1077 -6.39 34.03 -32.52
CA VAL A 1077 -7.05 34.56 -33.71
C VAL A 1077 -7.46 33.39 -34.57
N ASN A 1078 -8.66 33.48 -35.16
CA ASN A 1078 -9.17 32.47 -36.06
C ASN A 1078 -8.15 32.10 -37.17
N GLY A 1079 -7.92 30.80 -37.36
CA GLY A 1079 -6.88 30.20 -38.20
C GLY A 1079 -5.47 30.21 -37.57
N GLY A 1080 -5.36 30.50 -36.27
CA GLY A 1080 -4.10 30.48 -35.50
C GLY A 1080 -3.56 29.06 -35.30
N ILE A 1081 -2.31 28.96 -34.86
CA ILE A 1081 -1.65 27.67 -34.60
C ILE A 1081 -1.86 27.28 -33.13
N THR A 1082 -2.13 26.00 -32.88
CA THR A 1082 -2.11 25.38 -31.55
C THR A 1082 -1.14 24.19 -31.53
N ASP A 1083 -0.94 23.60 -30.35
CA ASP A 1083 -0.43 22.25 -30.21
C ASP A 1083 -1.58 21.22 -30.35
N ASP A 1084 -1.26 19.96 -30.11
CA ASP A 1084 -2.17 18.80 -30.14
C ASP A 1084 -3.05 18.68 -28.88
N ASN A 1085 -2.87 19.54 -27.87
CA ASN A 1085 -3.57 19.49 -26.60
C ASN A 1085 -4.10 20.87 -26.13
N PRO A 1086 -4.78 21.66 -26.99
CA PRO A 1086 -5.19 23.01 -26.65
C PRO A 1086 -6.40 23.02 -25.70
N PHE A 1087 -6.78 24.20 -25.22
CA PHE A 1087 -7.99 24.39 -24.40
C PHE A 1087 -9.00 25.28 -25.14
N ILE A 1088 -10.28 24.94 -25.05
CA ILE A 1088 -11.40 25.82 -25.41
C ILE A 1088 -11.53 26.85 -24.31
N LEU A 1089 -11.55 28.13 -24.70
CA LEU A 1089 -11.88 29.25 -23.82
C LEU A 1089 -13.04 30.01 -24.45
N ALA A 1090 -14.22 29.97 -23.85
CA ALA A 1090 -15.38 30.72 -24.32
C ALA A 1090 -15.90 31.63 -23.22
N PHE A 1091 -16.12 32.91 -23.53
CA PHE A 1091 -16.88 33.81 -22.66
C PHE A 1091 -18.31 33.90 -23.20
N LEU A 1092 -19.27 33.70 -22.30
CA LEU A 1092 -20.70 33.71 -22.63
C LEU A 1092 -21.35 34.85 -21.88
N SER A 1093 -22.25 35.59 -22.54
CA SER A 1093 -23.02 36.64 -21.87
C SER A 1093 -24.45 36.74 -22.37
N ASP A 1094 -25.38 36.88 -21.43
CA ASP A 1094 -26.81 37.06 -21.68
C ASP A 1094 -27.47 37.81 -20.52
N ASP A 1095 -28.42 38.72 -20.78
CA ASP A 1095 -29.08 39.52 -19.75
C ASP A 1095 -29.83 38.68 -18.70
N ASN A 1096 -30.29 37.48 -19.07
CA ASN A 1096 -30.96 36.52 -18.18
C ASN A 1096 -30.04 35.35 -17.76
N GLY A 1097 -28.75 35.41 -18.13
CA GLY A 1097 -27.74 34.41 -17.81
C GLY A 1097 -27.80 33.16 -18.68
N ILE A 1098 -26.79 32.30 -18.50
CA ILE A 1098 -26.58 31.10 -19.31
C ILE A 1098 -27.25 29.89 -18.67
N ASN A 1099 -27.90 29.06 -19.48
CA ASN A 1099 -28.49 27.81 -19.03
C ASN A 1099 -27.40 26.77 -18.77
N THR A 1100 -27.24 26.38 -17.51
CA THR A 1100 -26.31 25.33 -17.08
C THR A 1100 -26.97 23.96 -16.97
N SER A 1101 -28.29 23.88 -17.09
CA SER A 1101 -29.02 22.62 -16.91
C SER A 1101 -29.01 21.78 -18.18
N SER A 1102 -28.85 20.47 -18.03
CA SER A 1102 -28.89 19.51 -19.15
C SER A 1102 -30.33 19.10 -19.49
N GLY A 1103 -31.16 20.10 -19.84
CA GLY A 1103 -32.46 19.85 -20.45
C GLY A 1103 -32.33 19.15 -21.81
N ILE A 1104 -33.39 18.50 -22.30
CA ILE A 1104 -33.35 17.75 -23.57
C ILE A 1104 -32.95 18.69 -24.72
N GLY A 1105 -31.67 18.62 -25.13
CA GLY A 1105 -31.10 19.35 -26.25
C GLY A 1105 -30.62 20.78 -25.96
N HIS A 1106 -30.52 21.19 -24.68
CA HIS A 1106 -30.07 22.52 -24.28
C HIS A 1106 -28.69 22.55 -23.60
N ASP A 1107 -27.87 21.53 -23.83
CA ASP A 1107 -26.49 21.50 -23.36
C ASP A 1107 -25.63 22.59 -24.03
N ILE A 1108 -24.64 23.08 -23.28
CA ILE A 1108 -23.51 23.80 -23.86
C ILE A 1108 -22.64 22.75 -24.55
N THR A 1109 -22.49 22.83 -25.86
CA THR A 1109 -21.79 21.80 -26.63
C THR A 1109 -20.65 22.37 -27.47
N ALA A 1110 -19.58 21.59 -27.61
CA ALA A 1110 -18.52 21.84 -28.56
C ALA A 1110 -18.41 20.69 -29.57
N THR A 1111 -18.50 21.01 -30.86
CA THR A 1111 -18.29 20.06 -31.94
C THR A 1111 -16.96 20.32 -32.61
N LEU A 1112 -16.10 19.31 -32.66
CA LEU A 1112 -14.85 19.33 -33.41
C LEU A 1112 -15.05 18.71 -34.80
N ASP A 1113 -14.57 19.38 -35.85
CA ASP A 1113 -14.56 18.95 -37.26
C ASP A 1113 -15.90 18.48 -37.82
N GLY A 1114 -17.00 19.05 -37.30
CA GLY A 1114 -18.36 18.72 -37.73
C GLY A 1114 -18.84 17.34 -37.25
N ASN A 1115 -18.22 16.75 -36.23
CA ASN A 1115 -18.70 15.53 -35.58
C ASN A 1115 -19.93 15.81 -34.69
N ASP A 1116 -21.05 16.22 -35.29
CA ASP A 1116 -22.30 16.53 -34.58
C ASP A 1116 -22.96 15.28 -33.93
N VAL A 1117 -22.40 14.08 -34.15
CA VAL A 1117 -22.87 12.82 -33.56
C VAL A 1117 -22.35 12.63 -32.14
N ASP A 1118 -21.19 13.20 -31.83
CA ASP A 1118 -20.48 13.02 -30.57
C ASP A 1118 -19.86 14.36 -30.11
N PRO A 1119 -20.69 15.32 -29.67
CA PRO A 1119 -20.21 16.62 -29.21
C PRO A 1119 -19.71 16.55 -27.77
N TYR A 1120 -18.73 17.37 -27.43
CA TYR A 1120 -18.31 17.57 -26.04
C TYR A 1120 -19.40 18.31 -25.26
N ILE A 1121 -19.83 17.77 -24.11
CA ILE A 1121 -20.79 18.41 -23.22
C ILE A 1121 -20.05 19.27 -22.19
N LEU A 1122 -20.32 20.58 -22.18
CA LEU A 1122 -19.52 21.58 -21.49
C LEU A 1122 -20.24 22.26 -20.31
N ASN A 1123 -21.50 21.91 -20.02
CA ASN A 1123 -22.29 22.45 -18.90
C ASN A 1123 -21.52 22.43 -17.57
N ASP A 1124 -20.77 21.37 -17.37
CA ASP A 1124 -19.98 21.14 -16.16
C ASP A 1124 -18.68 21.95 -16.06
N TYR A 1125 -18.28 22.57 -17.17
CA TYR A 1125 -17.10 23.43 -17.31
C TYR A 1125 -17.45 24.91 -17.38
N TYR A 1126 -18.75 25.26 -17.44
CA TYR A 1126 -19.22 26.63 -17.30
C TYR A 1126 -19.26 27.07 -15.83
N GLU A 1127 -18.86 28.31 -15.58
CA GLU A 1127 -19.04 29.01 -14.30
C GLU A 1127 -19.34 30.49 -14.55
N ALA A 1128 -20.36 31.03 -13.88
CA ALA A 1128 -20.67 32.45 -13.93
C ALA A 1128 -19.63 33.30 -13.16
N ASP A 1129 -19.40 34.51 -13.64
CA ASP A 1129 -18.45 35.46 -13.07
C ASP A 1129 -18.83 35.86 -11.63
N VAL A 1130 -17.84 36.27 -10.84
CA VAL A 1130 -18.06 36.75 -9.46
C VAL A 1130 -19.00 37.95 -9.46
N ASP A 1131 -20.08 37.85 -8.68
CA ASP A 1131 -21.13 38.87 -8.52
C ASP A 1131 -21.94 39.18 -9.80
N ASP A 1132 -21.78 38.40 -10.88
CA ASP A 1132 -22.43 38.66 -12.17
C ASP A 1132 -22.89 37.37 -12.86
N PHE A 1133 -24.17 37.02 -12.70
CA PHE A 1133 -24.77 35.83 -13.34
C PHE A 1133 -25.01 35.98 -14.84
N SER A 1134 -24.96 37.22 -15.37
CA SER A 1134 -25.21 37.50 -16.78
C SER A 1134 -24.01 37.14 -17.67
N ARG A 1135 -22.85 36.83 -17.05
CA ARG A 1135 -21.60 36.53 -17.74
C ARG A 1135 -20.93 35.33 -17.10
N GLY A 1136 -20.16 34.60 -17.89
CA GLY A 1136 -19.36 33.50 -17.38
C GLY A 1136 -18.43 32.95 -18.45
N GLN A 1137 -17.70 31.91 -18.08
CA GLN A 1137 -16.72 31.30 -18.96
C GLN A 1137 -16.81 29.78 -18.95
N VAL A 1138 -16.50 29.19 -20.11
CA VAL A 1138 -16.20 27.77 -20.28
C VAL A 1138 -14.70 27.62 -20.48
N TYR A 1139 -14.09 26.72 -19.71
CA TYR A 1139 -12.70 26.30 -19.89
C TYR A 1139 -12.66 24.78 -20.04
N PHE A 1140 -12.32 24.28 -21.23
CA PHE A 1140 -12.37 22.84 -21.52
C PHE A 1140 -11.12 22.37 -22.27
N PRO A 1141 -10.35 21.40 -21.74
CA PRO A 1141 -9.18 20.85 -22.44
C PRO A 1141 -9.57 19.95 -23.61
N LEU A 1142 -8.96 20.17 -24.78
CA LEU A 1142 -8.89 19.21 -25.89
C LEU A 1142 -7.58 18.42 -25.83
N ARG A 1143 -7.58 17.22 -26.41
CA ARG A 1143 -6.46 16.28 -26.36
C ARG A 1143 -6.31 15.53 -27.67
N ASP A 1144 -5.08 15.09 -27.92
CA ASP A 1144 -4.69 14.17 -29.00
C ASP A 1144 -5.23 14.59 -30.37
N LEU A 1145 -5.20 15.89 -30.65
CA LEU A 1145 -5.66 16.43 -31.92
C LEU A 1145 -4.64 16.09 -33.01
N GLU A 1146 -5.12 15.54 -34.12
CA GLU A 1146 -4.29 15.22 -35.28
C GLU A 1146 -3.63 16.48 -35.87
N PRO A 1147 -2.42 16.41 -36.45
CA PRO A 1147 -1.84 17.56 -37.14
C PRO A 1147 -2.69 17.97 -38.35
N GLY A 1148 -3.15 19.21 -38.39
CA GLY A 1148 -4.02 19.67 -39.47
C GLY A 1148 -4.81 20.93 -39.16
N LEU A 1149 -5.68 21.30 -40.11
CA LEU A 1149 -6.68 22.33 -39.90
C LEU A 1149 -7.91 21.70 -39.24
N HIS A 1150 -8.33 22.28 -38.12
CA HIS A 1150 -9.51 21.90 -37.37
C HIS A 1150 -10.52 23.04 -37.29
N THR A 1151 -11.78 22.67 -37.12
CA THR A 1151 -12.89 23.60 -36.89
C THR A 1151 -13.59 23.23 -35.59
N LEU A 1152 -13.70 24.17 -34.66
CA LEU A 1152 -14.45 24.03 -33.41
C LEU A 1152 -15.70 24.92 -33.47
N LYS A 1153 -16.87 24.32 -33.30
CA LYS A 1153 -18.16 25.01 -33.21
C LYS A 1153 -18.70 24.88 -31.79
N LEU A 1154 -18.94 25.99 -31.11
CA LEU A 1154 -19.55 26.04 -29.78
C LEU A 1154 -21.03 26.43 -29.92
N LYS A 1155 -21.91 25.75 -29.18
CA LYS A 1155 -23.32 26.11 -29.01
C LYS A 1155 -23.64 26.34 -27.54
N ALA A 1156 -24.33 27.42 -27.22
CA ALA A 1156 -24.78 27.73 -25.86
C ALA A 1156 -26.23 28.23 -25.86
N TRP A 1157 -26.88 28.17 -24.70
CA TRP A 1157 -28.28 28.55 -24.49
C TRP A 1157 -28.40 29.52 -23.30
N ASP A 1158 -29.29 30.50 -23.40
CA ASP A 1158 -29.70 31.34 -22.26
C ASP A 1158 -30.71 30.58 -21.35
N THR A 1159 -31.03 31.16 -20.19
CA THR A 1159 -32.03 30.58 -19.26
C THR A 1159 -33.44 30.48 -19.83
N TYR A 1160 -33.74 31.13 -20.96
CA TYR A 1160 -35.02 31.12 -21.66
C TYR A 1160 -35.08 30.12 -22.84
N ASN A 1161 -34.01 29.35 -23.06
CA ASN A 1161 -33.82 28.40 -24.15
C ASN A 1161 -33.71 29.04 -25.55
N ASN A 1162 -33.18 30.25 -25.65
CA ASN A 1162 -32.65 30.83 -26.89
C ASN A 1162 -31.19 30.38 -27.06
N SER A 1163 -30.80 29.94 -28.26
CA SER A 1163 -29.42 29.51 -28.55
C SER A 1163 -28.64 30.46 -29.44
N ALA A 1164 -27.33 30.42 -29.28
CA ALA A 1164 -26.36 30.96 -30.23
C ALA A 1164 -25.27 29.92 -30.53
N GLU A 1165 -24.61 30.08 -31.68
CA GLU A 1165 -23.49 29.24 -32.11
C GLU A 1165 -22.37 30.15 -32.61
N GLU A 1166 -21.13 29.81 -32.28
CA GLU A 1166 -19.93 30.46 -32.82
C GLU A 1166 -18.90 29.41 -33.26
N GLU A 1167 -18.10 29.76 -34.28
CA GLU A 1167 -17.13 28.84 -34.88
C GLU A 1167 -15.74 29.48 -34.95
N ILE A 1168 -14.73 28.70 -34.58
CA ILE A 1168 -13.32 29.07 -34.73
C ILE A 1168 -12.54 27.97 -35.44
N GLN A 1169 -11.63 28.37 -36.34
CA GLN A 1169 -10.68 27.45 -36.98
C GLN A 1169 -9.32 27.59 -36.32
N PHE A 1170 -8.58 26.49 -36.28
CA PHE A 1170 -7.21 26.47 -35.76
C PHE A 1170 -6.39 25.40 -36.47
N VAL A 1171 -5.07 25.54 -36.44
CA VAL A 1171 -4.13 24.61 -37.08
C VAL A 1171 -3.27 23.95 -36.01
N VAL A 1172 -3.41 22.65 -35.83
CA VAL A 1172 -2.53 21.85 -34.97
C VAL A 1172 -1.20 21.65 -35.70
N ALA A 1173 -0.11 22.15 -35.12
CA ALA A 1173 1.21 21.99 -35.69
C ALA A 1173 1.85 20.66 -35.31
N GLU A 1174 2.49 19.97 -36.26
CA GLU A 1174 3.35 18.82 -35.96
C GLU A 1174 4.38 19.15 -34.87
N ASN A 1175 4.51 18.25 -33.89
CA ASN A 1175 5.21 18.50 -32.63
C ASN A 1175 6.76 18.46 -32.74
N ASP A 1176 7.29 18.07 -33.90
CA ASP A 1176 8.71 17.73 -34.11
C ASP A 1176 9.66 18.92 -34.35
N ASP A 1177 9.21 20.13 -34.68
CA ASP A 1177 10.07 21.30 -34.94
C ASP A 1177 9.48 22.62 -34.43
N ILE A 1178 10.32 23.58 -34.01
CA ILE A 1178 9.86 24.96 -33.71
C ILE A 1178 9.45 25.65 -35.02
N LYS A 1179 8.18 26.05 -35.12
CA LYS A 1179 7.63 26.80 -36.25
C LYS A 1179 7.45 28.27 -35.87
N LEU A 1180 7.83 29.19 -36.76
CA LEU A 1180 7.59 30.64 -36.61
C LEU A 1180 6.62 31.14 -37.66
N ASP A 1181 5.49 31.68 -37.23
CA ASP A 1181 4.52 32.32 -38.10
C ASP A 1181 4.24 33.78 -37.72
N ARG A 1182 3.68 34.56 -38.65
CA ARG A 1182 3.31 35.97 -38.48
C ARG A 1182 4.38 36.85 -37.82
N VAL A 1183 5.64 36.62 -38.19
CA VAL A 1183 6.78 37.44 -37.74
C VAL A 1183 6.63 38.85 -38.30
N LEU A 1184 6.54 39.84 -37.43
CA LEU A 1184 6.39 41.24 -37.80
C LEU A 1184 6.99 42.16 -36.75
N ASN A 1185 7.08 43.45 -37.06
CA ASN A 1185 7.37 44.47 -36.06
C ASN A 1185 6.27 45.55 -36.06
N TYR A 1186 5.89 46.05 -34.89
CA TYR A 1186 4.84 47.06 -34.75
C TYR A 1186 5.20 48.13 -33.71
N PRO A 1187 5.01 49.43 -34.00
CA PRO A 1187 4.65 49.99 -35.30
C PRO A 1187 5.75 49.78 -36.37
N ASN A 1188 5.34 49.68 -37.63
CA ASN A 1188 6.23 49.68 -38.80
C ASN A 1188 5.54 50.41 -39.97
N PRO A 1189 6.04 51.57 -40.42
CA PRO A 1189 7.30 52.19 -40.03
C PRO A 1189 7.20 52.89 -38.65
N PHE A 1190 8.31 53.05 -37.92
CA PHE A 1190 8.32 53.67 -36.57
C PHE A 1190 9.24 54.89 -36.44
N THR A 1191 9.02 55.70 -35.40
CA THR A 1191 9.81 56.93 -35.11
C THR A 1191 10.50 56.92 -33.74
N THR A 1192 9.93 56.25 -32.74
CA THR A 1192 10.41 56.22 -31.35
C THR A 1192 10.78 54.83 -30.87
N TYR A 1193 9.95 53.82 -31.14
CA TYR A 1193 10.23 52.42 -30.83
C TYR A 1193 9.38 51.48 -31.70
N THR A 1194 9.76 50.20 -31.74
CA THR A 1194 9.01 49.11 -32.34
C THR A 1194 9.14 47.87 -31.46
N GLU A 1195 8.17 46.97 -31.55
CA GLU A 1195 8.15 45.67 -30.89
C GLU A 1195 8.25 44.58 -31.94
N PHE A 1196 8.97 43.50 -31.66
CA PHE A 1196 9.07 42.33 -32.53
C PHE A 1196 8.08 41.27 -32.07
N TRP A 1197 7.11 40.98 -32.94
CA TRP A 1197 6.02 40.05 -32.68
C TRP A 1197 6.22 38.80 -33.54
N PHE A 1198 5.93 37.63 -32.97
CA PHE A 1198 5.92 36.36 -33.71
C PHE A 1198 5.05 35.32 -33.02
N ASN A 1199 4.50 34.40 -33.81
CA ASN A 1199 3.78 33.23 -33.32
C ASN A 1199 4.70 32.00 -33.35
N HIS A 1200 4.55 31.09 -32.38
CA HIS A 1200 5.29 29.83 -32.30
C HIS A 1200 4.46 28.71 -31.65
N ASN A 1201 4.80 27.46 -31.96
CA ASN A 1201 4.11 26.24 -31.51
C ASN A 1201 4.68 25.62 -30.22
N LYS A 1202 5.29 26.43 -29.34
CA LYS A 1202 5.93 25.96 -28.09
C LYS A 1202 5.56 26.88 -26.92
N PRO A 1203 4.27 26.99 -26.55
CA PRO A 1203 3.85 27.74 -25.37
C PRO A 1203 4.39 27.06 -24.10
N PHE A 1204 4.53 27.81 -23.01
CA PHE A 1204 5.05 27.34 -21.70
C PHE A 1204 6.49 26.80 -21.70
N GLU A 1205 7.15 26.69 -22.86
CA GLU A 1205 8.58 26.40 -22.93
C GLU A 1205 9.43 27.69 -22.82
N PRO A 1206 10.62 27.64 -22.19
CA PRO A 1206 11.58 28.74 -22.29
C PRO A 1206 12.21 28.77 -23.68
N LEU A 1207 12.09 29.92 -24.36
CA LEU A 1207 12.62 30.16 -25.69
C LEU A 1207 13.71 31.23 -25.64
N ASP A 1208 14.92 30.86 -26.04
CA ASP A 1208 16.02 31.78 -26.31
C ASP A 1208 15.77 32.48 -27.65
N VAL A 1209 15.41 33.77 -27.60
CA VAL A 1209 15.12 34.56 -28.79
C VAL A 1209 16.22 35.58 -29.03
N GLN A 1210 16.79 35.53 -30.24
CA GLN A 1210 17.74 36.50 -30.75
C GLN A 1210 17.11 37.32 -31.87
N VAL A 1211 17.08 38.65 -31.71
CA VAL A 1211 16.75 39.58 -32.79
C VAL A 1211 18.01 40.32 -33.23
N GLN A 1212 18.29 40.30 -34.53
CA GLN A 1212 19.39 41.04 -35.14
C GLN A 1212 18.85 42.00 -36.18
N VAL A 1213 19.07 43.30 -36.03
CA VAL A 1213 18.74 44.32 -37.04
C VAL A 1213 19.99 44.64 -37.86
N MET A 1214 19.83 44.68 -39.18
CA MET A 1214 20.88 44.81 -40.17
C MET A 1214 20.53 45.87 -41.21
N THR A 1215 21.56 46.57 -41.69
CA THR A 1215 21.45 47.36 -42.92
C THR A 1215 21.17 46.47 -44.14
N ILE A 1216 20.72 47.05 -45.26
CA ILE A 1216 20.49 46.34 -46.52
C ILE A 1216 21.75 45.60 -47.03
N SER A 1217 22.95 46.07 -46.66
CA SER A 1217 24.21 45.39 -46.99
C SER A 1217 24.60 44.24 -46.04
N GLY A 1218 23.74 43.89 -45.08
CA GLY A 1218 23.94 42.79 -44.14
C GLY A 1218 24.79 43.12 -42.90
N LYS A 1219 25.22 44.39 -42.73
CA LYS A 1219 25.90 44.81 -41.50
C LYS A 1219 24.89 44.88 -40.35
N VAL A 1220 25.09 44.07 -39.30
CA VAL A 1220 24.35 44.12 -38.03
C VAL A 1220 24.64 45.47 -37.36
N VAL A 1221 23.56 46.16 -36.97
CA VAL A 1221 23.60 47.45 -36.29
C VAL A 1221 23.04 47.38 -34.88
N TRP A 1222 22.23 46.37 -34.59
CA TRP A 1222 21.70 46.12 -33.26
C TRP A 1222 21.41 44.63 -33.07
N SER A 1223 21.64 44.11 -31.88
CA SER A 1223 21.24 42.75 -31.52
C SER A 1223 20.76 42.64 -30.07
N LYS A 1224 19.74 41.80 -29.84
CA LYS A 1224 19.23 41.50 -28.51
C LYS A 1224 18.97 40.00 -28.37
N ASN A 1225 19.44 39.43 -27.27
CA ASN A 1225 19.08 38.09 -26.83
C ASN A 1225 18.20 38.22 -25.60
N GLN A 1226 17.09 37.52 -25.57
CA GLN A 1226 16.16 37.50 -24.45
C GLN A 1226 15.52 36.11 -24.36
N SER A 1227 15.51 35.52 -23.18
CA SER A 1227 14.68 34.34 -22.90
C SER A 1227 13.25 34.82 -22.71
N VAL A 1228 12.31 34.22 -23.44
CA VAL A 1228 10.87 34.47 -23.32
C VAL A 1228 10.16 33.17 -23.02
N THR A 1229 9.15 33.21 -22.17
CA THR A 1229 8.25 32.09 -21.90
C THR A 1229 6.84 32.64 -22.04
N THR A 1230 6.16 32.26 -23.10
CA THR A 1230 4.82 32.75 -23.39
C THR A 1230 3.80 31.79 -22.79
N THR A 1231 2.72 32.32 -22.23
CA THR A 1231 1.55 31.52 -21.78
C THR A 1231 0.66 31.08 -22.94
N GLY A 1232 1.00 31.47 -24.17
CA GLY A 1232 0.26 31.16 -25.39
C GLY A 1232 1.20 31.20 -26.60
N PHE A 1233 0.62 31.19 -27.80
CA PHE A 1233 1.38 30.99 -29.04
C PHE A 1233 2.01 32.27 -29.60
N THR A 1234 1.87 33.43 -28.94
CA THR A 1234 2.33 34.74 -29.44
C THR A 1234 3.32 35.39 -28.47
N SER A 1235 4.49 35.81 -28.98
CA SER A 1235 5.46 36.61 -28.22
C SER A 1235 5.44 38.07 -28.68
N ARG A 1236 5.48 39.01 -27.72
CA ARG A 1236 5.54 40.48 -27.96
C ARG A 1236 6.60 41.21 -27.12
N GLU A 1237 7.44 40.47 -26.38
CA GLU A 1237 8.25 41.06 -25.30
C GLU A 1237 9.51 41.80 -25.77
N ILE A 1238 9.89 41.65 -27.05
CA ILE A 1238 11.17 42.18 -27.54
C ILE A 1238 10.94 43.55 -28.16
N THR A 1239 11.36 44.59 -27.44
CA THR A 1239 11.27 45.98 -27.88
C THR A 1239 12.62 46.55 -28.34
N TRP A 1240 12.57 47.52 -29.26
CA TRP A 1240 13.72 48.26 -29.75
C TRP A 1240 13.39 49.73 -30.02
N ASP A 1241 14.28 50.63 -29.62
CA ASP A 1241 14.11 52.09 -29.68
C ASP A 1241 14.75 52.75 -30.93
N GLY A 1242 15.25 51.94 -31.87
CA GLY A 1242 15.91 52.43 -33.08
C GLY A 1242 17.35 52.90 -32.89
N THR A 1243 18.00 52.55 -31.78
CA THR A 1243 19.43 52.80 -31.54
C THR A 1243 20.32 51.62 -31.90
N ASP A 1244 21.58 51.86 -32.23
CA ASP A 1244 22.58 50.80 -32.38
C ASP A 1244 23.05 50.25 -31.02
N ASP A 1245 23.88 49.21 -31.01
CA ASP A 1245 24.43 48.62 -29.78
C ASP A 1245 25.26 49.61 -28.91
N PHE A 1246 25.59 50.80 -29.43
CA PHE A 1246 26.30 51.87 -28.72
C PHE A 1246 25.37 53.02 -28.27
N GLY A 1247 24.05 52.87 -28.44
CA GLY A 1247 23.03 53.85 -28.06
C GLY A 1247 22.91 55.03 -29.03
N GLN A 1248 23.47 54.96 -30.24
CA GLN A 1248 23.31 56.00 -31.26
C GLN A 1248 22.06 55.75 -32.11
N ARG A 1249 21.23 56.77 -32.31
CA ARG A 1249 20.06 56.66 -33.22
C ARG A 1249 20.48 56.34 -34.64
N LEU A 1250 19.87 55.32 -35.21
CA LEU A 1250 20.07 54.94 -36.61
C LEU A 1250 19.39 55.92 -37.56
N GLY A 1251 19.96 56.04 -38.76
CA GLY A 1251 19.41 56.89 -39.81
C GLY A 1251 18.08 56.36 -40.35
N LYS A 1252 17.21 57.28 -40.77
CA LYS A 1252 15.94 56.97 -41.44
C LYS A 1252 16.17 56.08 -42.65
N GLY A 1253 15.37 55.02 -42.83
CA GLY A 1253 15.54 54.08 -43.92
C GLY A 1253 14.99 52.69 -43.64
N VAL A 1254 15.18 51.79 -44.62
CA VAL A 1254 14.77 50.38 -44.54
C VAL A 1254 15.92 49.57 -43.96
N TYR A 1255 15.62 48.74 -42.97
CA TYR A 1255 16.51 47.75 -42.39
C TYR A 1255 15.88 46.36 -42.51
N ILE A 1256 16.70 45.34 -42.39
CA ILE A 1256 16.27 43.94 -42.36
C ILE A 1256 16.51 43.44 -40.94
N TYR A 1257 15.57 42.72 -40.35
CA TYR A 1257 15.81 42.04 -39.09
C TYR A 1257 15.65 40.53 -39.23
N LYS A 1258 16.40 39.78 -38.43
CA LYS A 1258 16.31 38.34 -38.30
C LYS A 1258 15.92 38.00 -36.88
N ILE A 1259 14.86 37.22 -36.69
CA ILE A 1259 14.52 36.59 -35.42
C ILE A 1259 14.98 35.14 -35.48
N THR A 1260 15.75 34.70 -34.50
CA THR A 1260 16.12 33.29 -34.28
C THR A 1260 15.55 32.87 -32.94
N VAL A 1261 14.80 31.77 -32.91
CA VAL A 1261 14.14 31.25 -31.71
C VAL A 1261 14.63 29.84 -31.46
N LYS A 1262 15.04 29.56 -30.23
CA LYS A 1262 15.57 28.26 -29.81
C LYS A 1262 14.90 27.79 -28.53
N SER A 1263 14.38 26.56 -28.49
CA SER A 1263 13.86 25.97 -27.25
C SER A 1263 15.01 25.47 -26.38
N THR A 1264 14.98 25.78 -25.09
CA THR A 1264 15.98 25.29 -24.14
C THR A 1264 15.75 23.84 -23.72
N LEU A 1265 14.53 23.31 -23.92
CA LEU A 1265 14.15 21.94 -23.59
C LEU A 1265 14.53 20.98 -24.72
N SER A 1266 14.08 21.27 -25.95
CA SER A 1266 14.32 20.40 -27.11
C SER A 1266 15.63 20.69 -27.85
N ASN A 1267 16.30 21.82 -27.54
CA ASN A 1267 17.51 22.31 -28.21
C ASN A 1267 17.33 22.61 -29.72
N GLN A 1268 16.10 22.60 -30.22
CA GLN A 1268 15.73 22.92 -31.60
C GLN A 1268 15.75 24.43 -31.84
N GLN A 1269 15.98 24.85 -33.10
CA GLN A 1269 16.02 26.27 -33.47
C GLN A 1269 15.39 26.54 -34.84
N THR A 1270 14.82 27.73 -35.00
CA THR A 1270 14.30 28.21 -36.28
C THR A 1270 14.54 29.71 -36.42
N SER A 1271 14.45 30.26 -37.63
CA SER A 1271 14.63 31.70 -37.84
C SER A 1271 13.82 32.25 -39.01
N LYS A 1272 13.43 33.52 -38.91
CA LYS A 1272 12.68 34.24 -39.95
C LYS A 1272 13.29 35.64 -40.15
N ILE A 1273 13.21 36.14 -41.38
CA ILE A 1273 13.80 37.43 -41.79
C ILE A 1273 12.69 38.32 -42.33
N GLU A 1274 12.62 39.55 -41.86
CA GLU A 1274 11.61 40.52 -42.24
C GLU A 1274 12.18 41.94 -42.40
N LYS A 1275 11.38 42.86 -42.92
CA LYS A 1275 11.79 44.25 -43.18
C LYS A 1275 11.15 45.22 -42.20
N LEU A 1276 11.94 46.16 -41.70
CA LEU A 1276 11.46 47.26 -40.88
C LEU A 1276 11.90 48.61 -41.46
N VAL A 1277 11.18 49.68 -41.11
CA VAL A 1277 11.42 51.03 -41.62
C VAL A 1277 11.43 52.04 -40.48
N ILE A 1278 12.49 52.84 -40.42
CA ILE A 1278 12.66 53.95 -39.47
C ILE A 1278 12.34 55.27 -40.18
N LEU A 1279 11.44 56.09 -39.64
CA LEU A 1279 10.96 57.35 -40.22
C LEU A 1279 11.71 58.61 -39.82
#